data_AF-A0A8H7RAF2-F1
#
_entry.id   AF-A0A8H7RAF2-F1
#
_cell.length_a   1.000
_cell.length_b   1.000
_cell.length_c   1.000
_cell.angle_alpha   90.00
_cell.angle_beta   90.00
_cell.angle_gamma   90.00
#
_symmetry.space_group_name_H-M   'P 1'
#
loop_
_entity.id
_entity.type
_entity.pdbx_description
1 polymer ?
#
loop_
_entity_poly.entity_id
_entity_poly.type
_entity_poly.pdbx_seq_one_letter_code
_entity_poly.pdbx_strand_id
1 'polypeptide(L)'
;MSNTPLTPEKVSSLPLLPKDRNFEGGDSPASTTSTYPAKRRKVESSFRQEEGGDALSDDASMPDAIPIIPELKPSKWQGTINNVVKAIVSIRFSQVAAFDTEGPETSEASGFIVDAKNGIILTNRHVACAGPFVGEAICHDHEEVDVYPIYRDPVHDFGFLKFNPEKIKYMPLSQVELRPELAKVGLDIRVVGNDAGEKLSILAGSISRLDRNTPEYGDLTYNDFNTFYLQAASSTSGGSSGSPVIDIDGNAVALQAGGHTKAATDFFLPLDRIKRALGFIQRGEPVPRGDIQTQFTYRPFDEARRLGLRPETEEKLRKLYPEEIGLLVTETVLPGGPGYKKLEEGDILLTINNEYITKFVPFESMLDSNVGNEVTICVERGGKPMELNVKVGDLHAITPDRYVEIGGSKLNEVSYQLARAYCIPCKGVYVAEPSGMFRLDGPDNGWIIKSVDDKDTPNLDTFISVMKTIPDRARVPVVYYSIADTHTILVAVVQVERHWSGFRLAVRNDNTGLWDFTDLGEALPPKPLKPSTKHFIQLDDSLGPAKNLIRCLVKVNFYMPCRLDGFPRSRKQGTGVIVDKEKGLVIVSRSIVPTSMGDLTLNVADSLVIPAKILFLHPTHNFAVVQYDPKLLGDTDVLSAPFSDKTLSQGHKVTLVAHNHNQRPVCLNTIVTDVTCVTIPHNGTPRFRSINMDAITLDTPLALQCSSGILADSNGLVQGLWMNFLGERNMNGHDNEYHLGIHISTVRTVLDRLRNGEEHVALRSINAELMPVQMAQAAAMGLSDEWINKVEQANPSKHQLFMIRRTEAASESSKVLKELDLILSVNGKVITRMFEMDAQYDSEEIEMTILRGKKEMIVNVKTSPVSGDGTSRVIFWAGAALHEPHKAVLQQSKTLPSQIYISARSKGSPAYMYGLVPTMWITHINSKQVVTLDDLIAAVKDAQDNTYVRVRCLSFDNVPIMLSIKMVNHYFPLVDMIPSQKKYKSNISVIISILLGSIAAYFVSAIINIEVSGRRGLKSTDEWKELIKEHPYQRRDTDLRSPCPMLNTLANHGFIARDGRNIKSEELFDALMLMGAPPTVTVVILNYVFFQLQEAHPQDPLLSQFKFLKTIDLDRLTVSGILEHDVSLTRNDSALTHQDTSHVVPEYVDRMIKLAETKNQDETKGFFTRKNENDARKLRWLESIRDNRHMHLNFFFQFASSTECSLLLDIIGRDGSITLPHLKSFLLNESFPEDWHPRETTFTLKELIIKPLVCWHGLRNSQVSLDLIDELQ
;
A
#
# COMPACT_ATOMS: atom_id res chain seq x y z
N MET A 1 -46.88 -6.80 40.23
CA MET A 1 -48.28 -7.01 39.85
C MET A 1 -48.40 -6.80 38.35
N SER A 2 -49.22 -7.67 37.76
CA SER A 2 -49.67 -7.79 36.38
C SER A 2 -49.94 -6.51 35.58
N ASN A 3 -49.66 -6.63 34.28
CA ASN A 3 -50.48 -6.24 33.13
C ASN A 3 -50.74 -4.74 32.84
N THR A 4 -50.18 -4.34 31.70
CA THR A 4 -50.80 -3.57 30.59
C THR A 4 -52.34 -3.58 30.57
N PRO A 5 -53.04 -2.55 30.01
CA PRO A 5 -53.12 -2.43 28.54
C PRO A 5 -53.44 -1.04 27.90
N LEU A 6 -53.08 -0.92 26.59
CA LEU A 6 -53.83 -0.33 25.44
C LEU A 6 -54.23 1.18 25.51
N THR A 7 -54.18 2.02 24.47
CA THR A 7 -54.22 1.87 23.00
C THR A 7 -53.89 3.22 22.30
N PRO A 8 -53.65 3.25 20.98
CA PRO A 8 -53.13 4.39 20.22
C PRO A 8 -54.16 5.05 19.27
N GLU A 9 -53.97 6.32 18.92
CA GLU A 9 -54.40 6.89 17.62
C GLU A 9 -53.59 8.14 17.15
N LYS A 10 -52.96 7.96 15.96
CA LYS A 10 -52.59 8.86 14.85
C LYS A 10 -52.34 10.37 15.06
N VAL A 11 -51.19 10.84 14.53
CA VAL A 11 -51.08 11.76 13.36
C VAL A 11 -49.74 11.52 12.63
N SER A 12 -49.81 11.63 11.30
CA SER A 12 -48.88 11.38 10.20
C SER A 12 -47.66 12.30 10.04
N SER A 13 -46.76 11.84 9.16
CA SER A 13 -45.73 12.55 8.37
C SER A 13 -44.29 12.57 8.92
N LEU A 14 -43.49 11.60 8.48
CA LEU A 14 -42.03 11.67 8.34
C LEU A 14 -41.61 10.72 7.19
N PRO A 15 -40.65 11.10 6.31
CA PRO A 15 -40.27 10.29 5.18
C PRO A 15 -39.51 9.03 5.62
N LEU A 16 -39.82 7.93 4.95
CA LEU A 16 -39.19 6.63 5.11
C LEU A 16 -37.70 6.74 4.75
N LEU A 17 -36.84 6.72 5.76
CA LEU A 17 -35.41 6.48 5.60
C LEU A 17 -35.22 5.05 5.06
N PRO A 18 -34.44 4.84 3.98
CA PRO A 18 -34.08 3.50 3.55
C PRO A 18 -33.20 2.83 4.60
N LYS A 19 -33.43 1.52 4.81
CA LYS A 19 -32.60 0.67 5.68
C LYS A 19 -31.27 0.44 4.98
N ASP A 20 -30.27 1.27 5.29
CA ASP A 20 -28.91 1.08 4.81
C ASP A 20 -28.25 -0.12 5.49
N ARG A 21 -27.85 -1.10 4.67
CA ARG A 21 -26.82 -2.08 5.02
C ARG A 21 -25.49 -1.36 4.86
N ASN A 22 -24.89 -0.95 5.98
CA ASN A 22 -23.51 -0.43 6.03
C ASN A 22 -22.54 -1.51 5.53
N PHE A 23 -22.21 -1.48 4.23
CA PHE A 23 -21.10 -2.22 3.66
C PHE A 23 -19.89 -1.31 3.65
N GLU A 24 -18.93 -1.59 4.54
CA GLU A 24 -17.62 -0.96 4.47
C GLU A 24 -17.04 -1.17 3.07
N GLY A 25 -16.82 -0.08 2.32
CA GLY A 25 -15.99 -0.09 1.12
C GLY A 25 -14.62 -0.70 1.45
N GLY A 26 -14.33 -1.82 0.79
CA GLY A 26 -13.27 -2.76 1.14
C GLY A 26 -13.82 -3.84 2.09
N ASP A 27 -13.96 -5.07 1.59
CA ASP A 27 -14.46 -6.18 2.40
C ASP A 27 -13.57 -6.37 3.62
N SER A 28 -14.18 -6.36 4.80
CA SER A 28 -13.61 -7.15 5.87
C SER A 28 -13.64 -8.62 5.40
N PRO A 29 -12.61 -9.45 5.66
CA PRO A 29 -12.50 -10.84 5.16
C PRO A 29 -13.62 -11.81 5.59
N ALA A 30 -14.72 -11.32 6.16
CA ALA A 30 -15.87 -12.09 6.59
C ALA A 30 -17.18 -11.41 6.18
N SER A 31 -17.44 -11.28 4.87
CA SER A 31 -18.80 -11.16 4.33
C SER A 31 -18.87 -11.46 2.83
N THR A 32 -18.37 -12.61 2.39
CA THR A 32 -18.89 -13.31 1.21
C THR A 32 -18.74 -14.81 1.48
N THR A 33 -19.85 -15.53 1.60
CA THR A 33 -19.87 -16.98 1.46
C THR A 33 -19.50 -17.33 0.03
N SER A 34 -18.20 -17.32 -0.26
CA SER A 34 -17.59 -18.08 -1.34
C SER A 34 -17.15 -19.40 -0.73
N THR A 35 -17.60 -20.48 -1.32
CA THR A 35 -17.43 -21.86 -0.92
C THR A 35 -15.95 -22.20 -0.66
N TYR A 36 -15.62 -22.50 0.60
CA TYR A 36 -14.46 -23.35 0.88
C TYR A 36 -14.63 -24.62 0.02
N PRO A 37 -13.61 -25.12 -0.69
CA PRO A 37 -13.65 -26.48 -1.18
C PRO A 37 -13.75 -27.37 0.05
N ALA A 38 -14.95 -27.89 0.31
CA ALA A 38 -15.17 -28.89 1.34
C ALA A 38 -14.12 -29.98 1.14
N LYS A 39 -13.48 -30.43 2.23
CA LYS A 39 -12.60 -31.61 2.22
C LYS A 39 -13.30 -32.70 1.42
N ARG A 40 -12.79 -33.01 0.21
CA ARG A 40 -13.18 -34.22 -0.52
C ARG A 40 -12.79 -35.38 0.37
N ARG A 41 -13.76 -35.87 1.15
CA ARG A 41 -13.66 -37.11 1.88
C ARG A 41 -13.50 -38.18 0.81
N LYS A 42 -12.31 -38.79 0.72
CA LYS A 42 -12.11 -40.02 -0.02
C LYS A 42 -13.09 -41.03 0.58
N VAL A 43 -14.22 -41.24 -0.08
CA VAL A 43 -15.05 -42.41 0.18
C VAL A 43 -14.32 -43.54 -0.52
N GLU A 44 -13.47 -44.25 0.23
CA GLU A 44 -13.04 -45.58 -0.17
C GLU A 44 -14.28 -46.47 -0.07
N SER A 45 -14.88 -46.79 -1.22
CA SER A 45 -15.92 -47.79 -1.33
C SER A 45 -15.27 -49.17 -1.14
N SER A 46 -15.20 -49.64 0.09
CA SER A 46 -14.96 -51.04 0.41
C SER A 46 -16.23 -51.84 0.08
N PHE A 47 -16.34 -52.33 -1.15
CA PHE A 47 -17.32 -53.37 -1.46
C PHE A 47 -16.78 -54.70 -0.96
N ARG A 48 -17.47 -55.27 0.03
CA ARG A 48 -17.33 -56.67 0.45
C ARG A 48 -17.77 -57.58 -0.68
N GLN A 49 -16.90 -58.53 -1.04
CA GLN A 49 -17.28 -59.77 -1.69
C GLN A 49 -18.05 -60.63 -0.68
N GLU A 50 -19.27 -61.02 -1.01
CA GLU A 50 -19.84 -62.28 -0.54
C GLU A 50 -20.23 -63.13 -1.75
N GLU A 51 -19.77 -64.37 -1.63
CA GLU A 51 -19.77 -65.60 -2.42
C GLU A 51 -21.02 -65.98 -3.26
N GLY A 52 -20.73 -66.76 -4.32
CA GLY A 52 -21.54 -67.89 -4.82
C GLY A 52 -22.73 -67.51 -5.72
N GLY A 53 -22.80 -67.84 -7.02
CA GLY A 53 -22.40 -69.10 -7.66
C GLY A 53 -23.59 -70.07 -7.67
N ASP A 54 -24.39 -70.07 -8.73
CA ASP A 54 -24.41 -71.19 -9.68
C ASP A 54 -25.31 -70.92 -10.89
N ALA A 55 -24.81 -71.44 -12.02
CA ALA A 55 -25.33 -71.32 -13.37
C ALA A 55 -26.59 -72.16 -13.61
N LEU A 56 -27.30 -71.86 -14.70
CA LEU A 56 -27.69 -72.87 -15.70
C LEU A 56 -27.97 -72.17 -17.04
N SER A 57 -27.34 -72.71 -18.07
CA SER A 57 -27.44 -72.34 -19.48
C SER A 57 -28.71 -72.93 -20.11
N ASP A 58 -29.27 -72.25 -21.11
CA ASP A 58 -29.34 -72.75 -22.50
C ASP A 58 -30.27 -71.88 -23.37
N ASP A 59 -29.66 -71.33 -24.42
CA ASP A 59 -30.09 -71.27 -25.82
C ASP A 59 -31.56 -70.89 -26.19
N ALA A 60 -31.74 -69.70 -26.76
CA ALA A 60 -32.77 -69.42 -27.77
C ALA A 60 -32.48 -68.09 -28.54
N SER A 61 -31.99 -68.25 -29.77
CA SER A 61 -32.11 -67.37 -30.96
C SER A 61 -32.64 -65.93 -30.82
N MET A 62 -31.77 -64.96 -31.11
CA MET A 62 -32.11 -63.60 -31.53
C MET A 62 -32.81 -63.59 -32.91
N PRO A 63 -33.88 -62.80 -33.11
CA PRO A 63 -34.21 -62.27 -34.41
C PRO A 63 -33.51 -60.92 -34.62
N ASP A 64 -32.73 -60.85 -35.70
CA ASP A 64 -32.18 -59.63 -36.28
C ASP A 64 -33.29 -58.63 -36.65
N ALA A 65 -33.28 -57.47 -35.99
CA ALA A 65 -33.63 -56.16 -36.58
C ALA A 65 -33.48 -55.05 -35.51
N ILE A 66 -32.28 -54.47 -35.40
CA ILE A 66 -32.15 -53.12 -34.83
C ILE A 66 -32.64 -52.16 -35.91
N PRO A 67 -33.72 -51.38 -35.70
CA PRO A 67 -34.10 -50.37 -36.68
C PRO A 67 -32.98 -49.35 -36.78
N ILE A 68 -32.51 -49.11 -38.00
CA ILE A 68 -31.60 -48.02 -38.35
C ILE A 68 -32.25 -46.72 -37.85
N ILE A 69 -31.67 -46.13 -36.80
CA ILE A 69 -32.03 -44.79 -36.35
C ILE A 69 -31.71 -43.85 -37.53
N PRO A 70 -32.69 -43.08 -38.06
CA PRO A 70 -32.40 -42.11 -39.11
C PRO A 70 -31.36 -41.13 -38.59
N GLU A 71 -30.33 -40.81 -39.40
CA GLU A 71 -29.43 -39.70 -39.12
C GLU A 71 -30.26 -38.45 -38.79
N LEU A 72 -30.21 -38.01 -37.53
CA LEU A 72 -30.79 -36.76 -37.08
C LEU A 72 -30.09 -35.62 -37.83
N LYS A 73 -30.73 -35.11 -38.90
CA LYS A 73 -30.27 -33.90 -39.57
C LYS A 73 -30.23 -32.76 -38.53
N PRO A 74 -29.08 -32.09 -38.32
CA PRO A 74 -29.00 -31.00 -37.35
C PRO A 74 -30.00 -29.90 -37.72
N SER A 75 -30.69 -29.37 -36.72
CA SER A 75 -31.62 -28.25 -36.93
C SER A 75 -30.86 -27.05 -37.51
N LYS A 76 -31.53 -26.18 -38.28
CA LYS A 76 -30.92 -24.94 -38.81
C LYS A 76 -30.27 -24.13 -37.68
N TRP A 77 -30.92 -24.05 -36.52
CA TRP A 77 -30.38 -23.44 -35.30
C TRP A 77 -29.03 -24.02 -34.88
N GLN A 78 -28.86 -25.34 -34.91
CA GLN A 78 -27.59 -25.97 -34.53
C GLN A 78 -26.44 -25.56 -35.47
N GLY A 79 -26.70 -25.49 -36.78
CA GLY A 79 -25.73 -24.98 -37.75
C GLY A 79 -25.39 -23.50 -37.51
N THR A 80 -26.39 -22.67 -37.27
CA THR A 80 -26.22 -21.24 -36.97
C THR A 80 -25.40 -21.02 -35.70
N ILE A 81 -25.75 -21.70 -34.60
CA ILE A 81 -25.03 -21.61 -33.32
C ILE A 81 -23.57 -22.02 -33.46
N ASN A 82 -23.27 -23.15 -34.13
CA ASN A 82 -21.90 -23.61 -34.35
C ASN A 82 -21.02 -22.58 -35.08
N ASN A 83 -21.62 -21.70 -35.87
CA ASN A 83 -20.92 -20.61 -36.55
C ASN A 83 -20.81 -19.35 -35.68
N VAL A 84 -21.91 -18.93 -35.04
CA VAL A 84 -21.95 -17.70 -34.23
C VAL A 84 -21.10 -17.80 -32.98
N VAL A 85 -21.04 -18.97 -32.34
CA VAL A 85 -20.23 -19.22 -31.14
C VAL A 85 -18.75 -18.87 -31.33
N LYS A 86 -18.24 -18.95 -32.56
CA LYS A 86 -16.88 -18.55 -32.90
C LYS A 86 -16.63 -17.03 -32.80
N ALA A 87 -17.67 -16.23 -32.88
CA ALA A 87 -17.57 -14.78 -32.73
C ALA A 87 -17.82 -14.32 -31.28
N ILE A 88 -18.24 -15.23 -30.38
CA ILE A 88 -18.60 -14.90 -29.01
C ILE A 88 -17.39 -15.13 -28.10
N VAL A 89 -17.16 -14.18 -27.21
CA VAL A 89 -16.06 -14.20 -26.25
C VAL A 89 -16.60 -14.04 -24.82
N SER A 90 -15.93 -14.69 -23.88
CA SER A 90 -16.09 -14.36 -22.46
C SER A 90 -15.11 -13.24 -22.12
N ILE A 91 -15.60 -12.15 -21.54
CA ILE A 91 -14.78 -11.02 -21.13
C ILE A 91 -14.53 -11.18 -19.64
N ARG A 92 -13.28 -11.43 -19.27
CA ARG A 92 -12.83 -11.40 -17.89
C ARG A 92 -12.16 -10.07 -17.62
N PHE A 93 -12.64 -9.29 -16.66
CA PHE A 93 -12.18 -7.93 -16.46
C PHE A 93 -12.08 -7.51 -15.00
N SER A 94 -11.34 -6.43 -14.78
CA SER A 94 -11.19 -5.73 -13.52
C SER A 94 -11.39 -4.24 -13.72
N GLN A 95 -12.33 -3.67 -12.97
CA GLN A 95 -12.39 -2.24 -12.72
C GLN A 95 -11.45 -1.92 -11.56
N VAL A 96 -10.35 -1.24 -11.84
CA VAL A 96 -9.22 -1.11 -10.90
C VAL A 96 -9.52 -0.09 -9.79
N ALA A 97 -10.35 0.90 -10.06
CA ALA A 97 -10.63 2.01 -9.17
C ALA A 97 -12.12 2.40 -9.19
N ALA A 98 -12.62 2.96 -8.08
CA ALA A 98 -13.94 3.59 -8.09
C ALA A 98 -13.91 4.80 -9.02
N PHE A 99 -14.94 4.95 -9.83
CA PHE A 99 -15.08 6.04 -10.77
C PHE A 99 -16.56 6.22 -11.13
N ASP A 100 -17.04 7.47 -11.12
CA ASP A 100 -18.44 7.79 -11.44
C ASP A 100 -19.43 7.00 -10.55
N THR A 101 -20.31 6.18 -11.14
CA THR A 101 -21.30 5.35 -10.42
C THR A 101 -20.79 3.95 -10.06
N GLU A 102 -19.54 3.63 -10.39
CA GLU A 102 -19.02 2.27 -10.35
C GLU A 102 -17.86 2.14 -9.33
N GLY A 103 -17.90 1.13 -8.47
CA GLY A 103 -16.82 0.80 -7.53
C GLY A 103 -15.77 -0.14 -8.15
N PRO A 104 -14.62 -0.35 -7.50
CA PRO A 104 -13.65 -1.34 -7.96
C PRO A 104 -14.22 -2.76 -7.85
N GLU A 105 -14.13 -3.53 -8.94
CA GLU A 105 -14.72 -4.87 -9.08
C GLU A 105 -13.87 -5.75 -10.00
N THR A 106 -13.97 -7.07 -9.86
CA THR A 106 -13.50 -8.04 -10.84
C THR A 106 -14.66 -8.93 -11.23
N SER A 107 -14.89 -9.14 -12.52
CA SER A 107 -16.07 -9.88 -13.00
C SER A 107 -15.81 -10.61 -14.30
N GLU A 108 -16.79 -11.42 -14.72
CA GLU A 108 -16.85 -12.10 -16.01
C GLU A 108 -18.18 -11.80 -16.67
N ALA A 109 -18.14 -11.49 -17.96
CA ALA A 109 -19.31 -11.17 -18.77
C ALA A 109 -19.15 -11.70 -20.20
N SER A 110 -20.05 -11.33 -21.09
CA SER A 110 -20.03 -11.74 -22.50
C SER A 110 -19.74 -10.56 -23.42
N GLY A 111 -19.22 -10.88 -24.61
CA GLY A 111 -19.14 -9.95 -25.72
C GLY A 111 -19.09 -10.72 -27.02
N PHE A 112 -19.16 -10.01 -28.14
CA PHE A 112 -19.02 -10.64 -29.45
C PHE A 112 -18.33 -9.74 -30.46
N ILE A 113 -17.57 -10.37 -31.35
CA ILE A 113 -16.79 -9.72 -32.39
C ILE A 113 -17.74 -9.17 -33.45
N VAL A 114 -17.67 -7.86 -33.68
CA VAL A 114 -18.45 -7.14 -34.70
C VAL A 114 -17.60 -6.64 -35.87
N ASP A 115 -16.27 -6.65 -35.70
CA ASP A 115 -15.29 -6.39 -36.76
C ASP A 115 -14.06 -7.27 -36.52
N ALA A 116 -13.98 -8.40 -37.22
CA ALA A 116 -12.88 -9.34 -37.07
C ALA A 116 -11.55 -8.80 -37.62
N LYS A 117 -11.61 -7.88 -38.58
CA LYS A 117 -10.43 -7.30 -39.24
C LYS A 117 -9.74 -6.29 -38.32
N ASN A 118 -10.51 -5.43 -37.69
CA ASN A 118 -10.00 -4.39 -36.80
C ASN A 118 -9.95 -4.83 -35.32
N GLY A 119 -10.44 -6.04 -35.02
CA GLY A 119 -10.45 -6.62 -33.68
C GLY A 119 -11.40 -5.88 -32.72
N ILE A 120 -12.64 -5.64 -33.13
CA ILE A 120 -13.63 -4.91 -32.33
C ILE A 120 -14.66 -5.87 -31.75
N ILE A 121 -14.83 -5.82 -30.43
CA ILE A 121 -15.83 -6.55 -29.65
C ILE A 121 -16.88 -5.56 -29.14
N LEU A 122 -18.16 -5.91 -29.30
CA LEU A 122 -19.28 -5.23 -28.68
C LEU A 122 -19.64 -5.90 -27.35
N THR A 123 -19.90 -5.09 -26.33
CA THR A 123 -20.40 -5.52 -25.02
C THR A 123 -21.18 -4.37 -24.36
N ASN A 124 -21.66 -4.55 -23.12
CA ASN A 124 -22.32 -3.49 -22.37
C ASN A 124 -21.33 -2.44 -21.86
N ARG A 125 -21.81 -1.24 -21.55
CA ARG A 125 -20.99 -0.16 -20.98
C ARG A 125 -20.48 -0.55 -19.59
N HIS A 126 -21.32 -1.15 -18.76
CA HIS A 126 -20.92 -1.61 -17.42
C HIS A 126 -19.89 -2.76 -17.46
N VAL A 127 -19.79 -3.50 -18.58
CA VAL A 127 -18.74 -4.50 -18.80
C VAL A 127 -17.44 -3.83 -19.27
N ALA A 128 -17.54 -2.78 -20.10
CA ALA A 128 -16.40 -1.98 -20.52
C ALA A 128 -15.88 -1.03 -19.43
N CYS A 129 -16.62 -0.87 -18.33
CA CYS A 129 -16.43 0.01 -17.17
C CYS A 129 -16.31 1.50 -17.53
N ALA A 130 -16.90 2.38 -16.73
CA ALA A 130 -16.69 3.82 -16.84
C ALA A 130 -15.24 4.22 -16.48
N GLY A 131 -14.67 3.52 -15.49
CA GLY A 131 -13.34 3.81 -14.92
C GLY A 131 -12.18 3.04 -15.57
N PRO A 132 -11.02 2.99 -14.88
CA PRO A 132 -9.87 2.19 -15.30
C PRO A 132 -10.20 0.71 -15.47
N PHE A 133 -9.96 0.20 -16.67
CA PHE A 133 -10.30 -1.16 -17.11
C PHE A 133 -9.04 -1.96 -17.39
N VAL A 134 -9.04 -3.22 -16.95
CA VAL A 134 -8.07 -4.24 -17.34
C VAL A 134 -8.84 -5.50 -17.67
N GLY A 135 -8.68 -6.04 -18.88
CA GLY A 135 -9.45 -7.23 -19.25
C GLY A 135 -8.83 -8.09 -20.33
N GLU A 136 -9.38 -9.28 -20.45
CA GLU A 136 -9.03 -10.31 -21.43
C GLU A 136 -10.31 -10.85 -22.06
N ALA A 137 -10.29 -11.04 -23.37
CA ALA A 137 -11.31 -11.80 -24.09
C ALA A 137 -10.82 -13.24 -24.23
N ILE A 138 -11.68 -14.18 -23.84
CA ILE A 138 -11.46 -15.62 -23.92
C ILE A 138 -12.31 -16.13 -25.07
N CYS A 139 -11.66 -16.54 -26.15
CA CYS A 139 -12.27 -17.11 -27.34
C CYS A 139 -12.88 -18.49 -27.07
N HIS A 140 -13.69 -18.98 -28.01
CA HIS A 140 -14.39 -20.26 -27.88
C HIS A 140 -13.43 -21.45 -27.67
N ASP A 141 -12.26 -21.42 -28.30
CA ASP A 141 -11.21 -22.44 -28.18
C ASP A 141 -10.28 -22.22 -26.97
N HIS A 142 -10.59 -21.24 -26.11
CA HIS A 142 -9.79 -20.80 -24.96
C HIS A 142 -8.47 -20.10 -25.29
N GLU A 143 -8.29 -19.59 -26.51
CA GLU A 143 -7.29 -18.54 -26.72
C GLU A 143 -7.68 -17.28 -25.94
N GLU A 144 -6.72 -16.70 -25.21
CA GLU A 144 -6.90 -15.48 -24.42
C GLU A 144 -6.18 -14.32 -25.11
N VAL A 145 -6.85 -13.17 -25.21
CA VAL A 145 -6.28 -11.96 -25.79
C VAL A 145 -6.60 -10.75 -24.91
N ASP A 146 -5.59 -9.91 -24.66
CA ASP A 146 -5.79 -8.64 -23.96
C ASP A 146 -6.78 -7.75 -24.72
N VAL A 147 -7.69 -7.13 -23.98
CA VAL A 147 -8.65 -6.17 -24.52
C VAL A 147 -8.64 -4.87 -23.73
N TYR A 148 -9.00 -3.78 -24.39
CA TYR A 148 -9.21 -2.51 -23.74
C TYR A 148 -10.36 -1.75 -24.40
N PRO A 149 -11.05 -0.85 -23.69
CA PRO A 149 -12.20 -0.19 -24.27
C PRO A 149 -11.76 1.01 -25.12
N ILE A 150 -12.35 1.12 -26.30
CA ILE A 150 -12.13 2.20 -27.28
C ILE A 150 -13.31 3.16 -27.38
N TYR A 151 -14.47 2.76 -26.85
CA TYR A 151 -15.65 3.61 -26.77
C TYR A 151 -16.59 3.12 -25.68
N ARG A 152 -17.24 4.06 -25.00
CA ARG A 152 -18.27 3.84 -23.98
C ARG A 152 -19.31 4.92 -24.22
N ASP A 153 -20.57 4.54 -24.41
CA ASP A 153 -21.59 5.57 -24.57
C ASP A 153 -21.81 6.30 -23.22
N PRO A 154 -21.94 7.63 -23.21
CA PRO A 154 -22.22 8.38 -21.99
C PRO A 154 -23.55 8.01 -21.29
N VAL A 155 -24.54 7.54 -22.06
CA VAL A 155 -25.93 7.41 -21.60
C VAL A 155 -26.49 6.01 -21.77
N HIS A 156 -26.07 5.26 -22.79
CA HIS A 156 -26.61 3.92 -23.10
C HIS A 156 -25.64 2.79 -22.76
N ASP A 157 -26.19 1.65 -22.37
CA ASP A 157 -25.40 0.55 -21.80
C ASP A 157 -24.67 -0.28 -22.88
N PHE A 158 -23.85 0.36 -23.71
CA PHE A 158 -22.96 -0.30 -24.64
C PHE A 158 -21.56 0.32 -24.69
N GLY A 159 -20.58 -0.52 -25.01
CA GLY A 159 -19.21 -0.14 -25.23
C GLY A 159 -18.55 -1.05 -26.27
N PHE A 160 -17.42 -0.58 -26.80
CA PHE A 160 -16.59 -1.35 -27.71
C PHE A 160 -15.22 -1.59 -27.09
N LEU A 161 -14.78 -2.85 -27.12
CA LEU A 161 -13.43 -3.26 -26.77
C LEU A 161 -12.61 -3.53 -28.02
N LYS A 162 -11.31 -3.30 -27.95
CA LYS A 162 -10.34 -3.60 -28.98
C LYS A 162 -9.37 -4.68 -28.53
N PHE A 163 -9.09 -5.62 -29.41
CA PHE A 163 -8.07 -6.65 -29.25
C PHE A 163 -7.16 -6.67 -30.48
N ASN A 164 -6.02 -7.36 -30.39
CA ASN A 164 -5.17 -7.60 -31.55
C ASN A 164 -5.54 -8.95 -32.20
N PRO A 165 -6.14 -8.97 -33.41
CA PRO A 165 -6.49 -10.20 -34.12
C PRO A 165 -5.31 -11.16 -34.32
N GLU A 166 -4.09 -10.64 -34.51
CA GLU A 166 -2.88 -11.44 -34.78
C GLU A 166 -2.44 -12.29 -33.56
N LYS A 167 -2.96 -11.98 -32.36
CA LYS A 167 -2.69 -12.77 -31.15
C LYS A 167 -3.50 -14.07 -31.11
N ILE A 168 -4.58 -14.18 -31.89
CA ILE A 168 -5.39 -15.39 -32.03
C ILE A 168 -4.80 -16.22 -33.18
N LYS A 169 -4.33 -17.44 -32.89
CA LYS A 169 -3.48 -18.22 -33.80
C LYS A 169 -4.14 -19.49 -34.30
N TYR A 170 -5.00 -20.11 -33.51
CA TYR A 170 -5.51 -21.45 -33.76
C TYR A 170 -6.96 -21.43 -34.23
N MET A 171 -7.71 -20.38 -33.88
CA MET A 171 -9.10 -20.23 -34.28
C MET A 171 -9.30 -19.18 -35.37
N PRO A 172 -10.07 -19.48 -36.44
CA PRO A 172 -10.46 -18.46 -37.40
C PRO A 172 -11.44 -17.47 -36.74
N LEU A 173 -11.11 -16.18 -36.81
CA LEU A 173 -11.98 -15.12 -36.32
C LEU A 173 -13.22 -14.99 -37.21
N SER A 174 -14.40 -15.08 -36.60
CA SER A 174 -15.67 -14.71 -37.22
C SER A 174 -16.24 -13.46 -36.55
N GLN A 175 -17.24 -12.86 -37.19
CA GLN A 175 -17.96 -11.71 -36.65
C GLN A 175 -19.47 -11.92 -36.78
N VAL A 176 -20.22 -11.21 -35.94
CA VAL A 176 -21.69 -11.19 -35.99
C VAL A 176 -22.16 -9.91 -36.67
N GLU A 177 -23.04 -10.04 -37.66
CA GLU A 177 -23.61 -8.91 -38.37
C GLU A 177 -24.71 -8.23 -37.55
N LEU A 178 -24.70 -6.89 -37.46
CA LEU A 178 -25.70 -6.11 -36.73
C LEU A 178 -26.89 -5.74 -37.65
N ARG A 179 -28.07 -6.29 -37.36
CA ARG A 179 -29.30 -6.12 -38.16
C ARG A 179 -30.48 -5.64 -37.29
N PRO A 180 -30.43 -4.41 -36.72
CA PRO A 180 -31.50 -3.87 -35.88
C PRO A 180 -32.88 -3.90 -36.56
N GLU A 181 -32.92 -3.75 -37.89
CA GLU A 181 -34.17 -3.69 -38.66
C GLU A 181 -34.96 -5.00 -38.70
N LEU A 182 -34.37 -6.12 -38.26
CA LEU A 182 -35.03 -7.42 -38.17
C LEU A 182 -35.82 -7.59 -36.86
N ALA A 183 -35.56 -6.76 -35.84
CA ALA A 183 -36.22 -6.86 -34.54
C ALA A 183 -37.73 -6.59 -34.67
N LYS A 184 -38.56 -7.60 -34.36
CA LYS A 184 -40.01 -7.51 -34.38
C LYS A 184 -40.66 -8.41 -33.34
N VAL A 185 -41.85 -8.04 -32.87
CA VAL A 185 -42.63 -8.89 -31.95
C VAL A 185 -42.91 -10.25 -32.61
N GLY A 186 -42.67 -11.33 -31.87
CA GLY A 186 -42.80 -12.72 -32.32
C GLY A 186 -41.58 -13.30 -33.02
N LEU A 187 -40.48 -12.55 -33.18
CA LEU A 187 -39.23 -13.10 -33.70
C LEU A 187 -38.65 -14.14 -32.72
N ASP A 188 -38.41 -15.37 -33.22
CA ASP A 188 -37.68 -16.42 -32.49
C ASP A 188 -36.20 -16.05 -32.42
N ILE A 189 -35.64 -16.05 -31.21
CA ILE A 189 -34.29 -15.58 -30.93
C ILE A 189 -33.51 -16.58 -30.07
N ARG A 190 -32.18 -16.52 -30.17
CA ARG A 190 -31.28 -17.16 -29.21
C ARG A 190 -30.37 -16.12 -28.57
N VAL A 191 -30.18 -16.21 -27.27
CA VAL A 191 -29.13 -15.48 -26.54
C VAL A 191 -27.99 -16.46 -26.33
N VAL A 192 -26.80 -16.10 -26.76
CA VAL A 192 -25.64 -16.99 -26.72
C VAL A 192 -24.50 -16.29 -26.01
N GLY A 193 -24.02 -16.83 -24.88
CA GLY A 193 -22.99 -16.16 -24.08
C GLY A 193 -22.57 -16.94 -22.85
N ASN A 194 -21.82 -16.30 -21.97
CA ASN A 194 -21.46 -16.83 -20.65
C ASN A 194 -22.67 -16.66 -19.71
N ASP A 195 -23.08 -17.70 -18.98
CA ASP A 195 -24.19 -17.61 -18.02
C ASP A 195 -23.75 -18.22 -16.70
N ALA A 196 -23.79 -17.45 -15.61
CA ALA A 196 -23.26 -17.80 -14.29
C ALA A 196 -21.79 -18.26 -14.27
N GLY A 197 -20.96 -17.85 -15.24
CA GLY A 197 -19.58 -18.31 -15.38
C GLY A 197 -19.44 -19.69 -16.03
N GLU A 198 -20.55 -20.33 -16.42
CA GLU A 198 -20.54 -21.48 -17.31
C GLU A 198 -20.25 -21.00 -18.73
N LYS A 199 -19.07 -21.34 -19.23
CA LYS A 199 -18.66 -20.97 -20.59
C LYS A 199 -19.66 -21.58 -21.58
N LEU A 200 -20.42 -20.70 -22.27
CA LEU A 200 -21.32 -21.00 -23.38
C LEU A 200 -22.70 -21.59 -23.01
N SER A 201 -23.63 -20.73 -22.60
CA SER A 201 -25.07 -20.98 -22.49
C SER A 201 -25.83 -20.48 -23.72
N ILE A 202 -26.87 -21.22 -24.12
CA ILE A 202 -27.77 -20.87 -25.22
C ILE A 202 -29.19 -20.84 -24.69
N LEU A 203 -29.76 -19.65 -24.61
CA LEU A 203 -31.11 -19.43 -24.11
C LEU A 203 -32.05 -19.12 -25.27
N ALA A 204 -33.18 -19.82 -25.31
CA ALA A 204 -34.24 -19.57 -26.29
C ALA A 204 -35.23 -18.52 -25.77
N GLY A 205 -35.79 -17.74 -26.68
CA GLY A 205 -36.82 -16.77 -26.37
C GLY A 205 -37.52 -16.26 -27.62
N SER A 206 -38.53 -15.42 -27.42
CA SER A 206 -39.16 -14.65 -28.49
C SER A 206 -39.37 -13.21 -28.05
N ILE A 207 -39.15 -12.25 -28.96
CA ILE A 207 -39.35 -10.83 -28.67
C ILE A 207 -40.84 -10.59 -28.42
N SER A 208 -41.17 -10.07 -27.25
CA SER A 208 -42.55 -9.77 -26.82
C SER A 208 -42.90 -8.28 -26.94
N ARG A 209 -41.90 -7.38 -26.90
CA ARG A 209 -42.10 -5.92 -26.98
C ARG A 209 -40.87 -5.20 -27.54
N LEU A 210 -41.07 -4.05 -28.19
CA LEU A 210 -40.01 -3.21 -28.79
C LEU A 210 -39.90 -1.79 -28.21
N ASP A 211 -40.98 -1.30 -27.58
CA ASP A 211 -41.20 0.09 -27.18
C ASP A 211 -41.26 0.22 -25.65
N ARG A 212 -40.47 -0.60 -24.92
CA ARG A 212 -40.44 -0.55 -23.46
C ARG A 212 -39.61 0.65 -23.01
N ASN A 213 -40.09 1.41 -22.04
CA ASN A 213 -39.26 2.41 -21.34
C ASN A 213 -38.09 1.71 -20.60
N THR A 214 -37.05 2.48 -20.31
CA THR A 214 -35.81 1.95 -19.70
C THR A 214 -36.07 1.35 -18.31
N PRO A 215 -35.34 0.27 -17.95
CA PRO A 215 -35.36 -0.26 -16.59
C PRO A 215 -34.69 0.68 -15.58
N GLU A 216 -35.07 0.57 -14.31
CA GLU A 216 -34.50 1.33 -13.19
C GLU A 216 -33.74 0.38 -12.25
N TYR A 217 -32.44 0.59 -12.13
CA TYR A 217 -31.49 -0.24 -11.37
C TYR A 217 -31.17 0.33 -9.97
N GLY A 218 -31.83 1.43 -9.59
CA GLY A 218 -31.72 2.08 -8.28
C GLY A 218 -30.93 3.39 -8.31
N ASP A 219 -30.87 4.04 -7.15
CA ASP A 219 -30.17 5.30 -6.93
C ASP A 219 -28.65 5.10 -6.88
N LEU A 220 -27.87 6.12 -7.27
CA LEU A 220 -26.39 6.10 -7.36
C LEU A 220 -25.79 5.02 -8.26
N THR A 221 -26.61 4.32 -9.03
CA THR A 221 -26.17 3.37 -10.05
C THR A 221 -26.37 3.95 -11.44
N TYR A 222 -25.71 3.32 -12.41
CA TYR A 222 -25.89 3.61 -13.80
C TYR A 222 -27.31 3.24 -14.27
N ASN A 223 -27.96 4.13 -15.02
CA ASN A 223 -29.30 3.89 -15.57
C ASN A 223 -29.44 4.45 -16.99
N ASP A 224 -29.88 3.63 -17.94
CA ASP A 224 -30.25 4.11 -19.28
C ASP A 224 -31.46 5.05 -19.23
N PHE A 225 -31.50 5.99 -20.17
CA PHE A 225 -32.63 6.88 -20.44
C PHE A 225 -32.60 7.33 -21.89
N ASN A 226 -33.70 7.93 -22.37
CA ASN A 226 -33.83 8.40 -23.74
C ASN A 226 -33.68 7.31 -24.82
N THR A 227 -33.99 6.05 -24.48
CA THR A 227 -34.01 4.92 -25.41
C THR A 227 -35.16 3.98 -25.09
N PHE A 228 -35.52 3.14 -26.06
CA PHE A 228 -36.37 1.98 -25.82
C PHE A 228 -35.53 0.76 -25.45
N TYR A 229 -36.15 -0.15 -24.70
CA TYR A 229 -35.66 -1.51 -24.54
C TYR A 229 -36.59 -2.49 -25.25
N LEU A 230 -35.99 -3.55 -25.79
CA LEU A 230 -36.73 -4.71 -26.25
C LEU A 230 -36.92 -5.67 -25.07
N GLN A 231 -38.05 -6.37 -25.07
CA GLN A 231 -38.38 -7.34 -24.04
C GLN A 231 -38.58 -8.71 -24.68
N ALA A 232 -38.11 -9.76 -24.01
CA ALA A 232 -38.39 -11.14 -24.39
C ALA A 232 -38.69 -12.01 -23.17
N ALA A 233 -39.46 -13.08 -23.41
CA ALA A 233 -39.62 -14.16 -22.46
C ALA A 233 -38.41 -15.09 -22.55
N SER A 234 -37.41 -14.84 -21.71
CA SER A 234 -36.25 -15.71 -21.51
C SER A 234 -35.81 -15.63 -20.03
N SER A 235 -34.89 -16.50 -19.63
CA SER A 235 -34.44 -16.67 -18.25
C SER A 235 -32.92 -16.54 -18.18
N THR A 236 -32.39 -15.37 -18.48
CA THR A 236 -30.95 -15.11 -18.34
C THR A 236 -30.54 -14.91 -16.89
N SER A 237 -29.30 -15.26 -16.54
CA SER A 237 -28.70 -14.98 -15.24
C SER A 237 -27.44 -14.08 -15.36
N GLY A 238 -26.78 -13.81 -14.24
CA GLY A 238 -25.58 -12.96 -14.21
C GLY A 238 -24.44 -13.55 -15.05
N GLY A 239 -23.75 -12.70 -15.83
CA GLY A 239 -22.68 -13.10 -16.77
C GLY A 239 -23.10 -13.05 -18.25
N SER A 240 -24.42 -13.07 -18.53
CA SER A 240 -24.97 -12.99 -19.88
C SER A 240 -25.01 -11.58 -20.48
N SER A 241 -24.75 -10.55 -19.67
CA SER A 241 -24.57 -9.16 -20.12
C SER A 241 -23.54 -9.09 -21.25
N GLY A 242 -23.93 -8.45 -22.35
CA GLY A 242 -23.11 -8.26 -23.53
C GLY A 242 -23.25 -9.36 -24.59
N SER A 243 -24.10 -10.37 -24.34
CA SER A 243 -24.37 -11.43 -25.31
C SER A 243 -25.14 -10.91 -26.54
N PRO A 244 -24.84 -11.41 -27.74
CA PRO A 244 -25.68 -11.15 -28.90
C PRO A 244 -27.04 -11.85 -28.75
N VAL A 245 -28.11 -11.14 -29.07
CA VAL A 245 -29.42 -11.72 -29.32
C VAL A 245 -29.55 -11.95 -30.81
N ILE A 246 -29.55 -13.22 -31.24
CA ILE A 246 -29.47 -13.58 -32.66
C ILE A 246 -30.77 -14.14 -33.23
N ASP A 247 -30.98 -13.91 -34.53
CA ASP A 247 -32.00 -14.59 -35.34
C ASP A 247 -31.53 -15.97 -35.83
N ILE A 248 -32.43 -16.68 -36.55
CA ILE A 248 -32.17 -18.02 -37.10
C ILE A 248 -31.00 -18.06 -38.11
N ASP A 249 -30.64 -16.92 -38.69
CA ASP A 249 -29.56 -16.78 -39.67
C ASP A 249 -28.24 -16.34 -39.00
N GLY A 250 -28.25 -16.08 -37.69
CA GLY A 250 -27.07 -15.72 -36.89
C GLY A 250 -26.76 -14.23 -36.88
N ASN A 251 -27.70 -13.39 -37.30
CA ASN A 251 -27.56 -11.93 -37.21
C ASN A 251 -27.95 -11.45 -35.82
N ALA A 252 -27.20 -10.51 -35.25
CA ALA A 252 -27.59 -9.85 -34.01
C ALA A 252 -28.72 -8.85 -34.28
N VAL A 253 -29.79 -8.94 -33.51
CA VAL A 253 -30.96 -8.03 -33.56
C VAL A 253 -31.07 -7.16 -32.32
N ALA A 254 -30.42 -7.55 -31.22
CA ALA A 254 -30.36 -6.79 -29.97
C ALA A 254 -29.09 -7.16 -29.16
N LEU A 255 -28.75 -6.36 -28.15
CA LEU A 255 -27.69 -6.63 -27.19
C LEU A 255 -28.31 -7.00 -25.84
N GLN A 256 -27.92 -8.12 -25.24
CA GLN A 256 -28.40 -8.47 -23.91
C GLN A 256 -27.82 -7.53 -22.86
N ALA A 257 -28.67 -6.86 -22.07
CA ALA A 257 -28.26 -5.87 -21.08
C ALA A 257 -28.56 -6.32 -19.63
N GLY A 258 -29.58 -7.15 -19.42
CA GLY A 258 -29.87 -7.72 -18.11
C GLY A 258 -31.21 -8.44 -18.04
N GLY A 259 -31.53 -9.01 -16.87
CA GLY A 259 -32.76 -9.75 -16.62
C GLY A 259 -33.37 -9.45 -15.26
N HIS A 260 -34.67 -9.65 -15.10
CA HIS A 260 -35.35 -9.44 -13.83
C HIS A 260 -35.22 -10.67 -12.92
N THR A 261 -34.60 -10.53 -11.73
CA THR A 261 -34.34 -11.68 -10.83
C THR A 261 -35.59 -12.38 -10.29
N LYS A 262 -36.78 -11.78 -10.41
CA LYS A 262 -38.06 -12.31 -9.90
C LYS A 262 -39.07 -12.69 -11.00
N ALA A 263 -38.75 -12.51 -12.28
CA ALA A 263 -39.66 -12.80 -13.39
C ALA A 263 -38.88 -13.29 -14.62
N ALA A 264 -39.47 -14.17 -15.44
CA ALA A 264 -38.88 -14.62 -16.70
C ALA A 264 -39.00 -13.53 -17.78
N THR A 265 -38.26 -12.45 -17.61
CA THR A 265 -38.26 -11.29 -18.50
C THR A 265 -36.86 -10.71 -18.58
N ASP A 266 -36.33 -10.71 -19.80
CA ASP A 266 -35.03 -10.14 -20.13
C ASP A 266 -35.16 -8.83 -20.90
N PHE A 267 -34.17 -7.97 -20.74
CA PHE A 267 -34.10 -6.62 -21.27
C PHE A 267 -32.96 -6.51 -22.28
N PHE A 268 -33.30 -6.20 -23.53
CA PHE A 268 -32.32 -6.04 -24.61
C PHE A 268 -32.22 -4.59 -25.08
N LEU A 269 -31.00 -4.14 -25.31
CA LEU A 269 -30.72 -2.84 -25.88
C LEU A 269 -30.81 -2.90 -27.43
N PRO A 270 -31.52 -1.95 -28.09
CA PRO A 270 -31.58 -1.87 -29.54
C PRO A 270 -30.21 -1.57 -30.18
N LEU A 271 -30.00 -2.08 -31.40
CA LEU A 271 -28.69 -1.96 -32.07
C LEU A 271 -28.54 -0.72 -32.97
N ASP A 272 -29.57 0.10 -33.18
CA ASP A 272 -29.52 1.24 -34.11
C ASP A 272 -28.37 2.19 -33.81
N ARG A 273 -28.23 2.57 -32.54
CA ARG A 273 -27.14 3.43 -32.06
C ARG A 273 -25.79 2.75 -32.08
N ILE A 274 -25.75 1.49 -31.67
CA ILE A 274 -24.54 0.67 -31.67
C ILE A 274 -23.97 0.60 -33.09
N LYS A 275 -24.82 0.31 -34.08
CA LYS A 275 -24.45 0.24 -35.49
C LYS A 275 -23.94 1.58 -36.02
N ARG A 276 -24.57 2.68 -35.63
CA ARG A 276 -24.11 4.04 -35.96
C ARG A 276 -22.72 4.33 -35.36
N ALA A 277 -22.53 4.10 -34.06
CA ALA A 277 -21.28 4.32 -33.36
C ALA A 277 -20.14 3.45 -33.92
N LEU A 278 -20.42 2.17 -34.18
CA LEU A 278 -19.48 1.24 -34.83
C LEU A 278 -18.98 1.80 -36.16
N GLY A 279 -19.87 2.38 -36.98
CA GLY A 279 -19.48 2.98 -38.26
C GLY A 279 -18.45 4.11 -38.12
N PHE A 280 -18.59 5.00 -37.12
CA PHE A 280 -17.60 6.05 -36.84
C PHE A 280 -16.28 5.46 -36.34
N ILE A 281 -16.34 4.50 -35.42
CA ILE A 281 -15.17 3.81 -34.86
C ILE A 281 -14.37 3.09 -35.96
N GLN A 282 -15.06 2.41 -36.88
CA GLN A 282 -14.44 1.73 -38.02
C GLN A 282 -13.72 2.70 -38.98
N ARG A 283 -14.16 3.95 -39.06
CA ARG A 283 -13.51 5.02 -39.83
C ARG A 283 -12.43 5.77 -39.04
N GLY A 284 -12.24 5.47 -37.76
CA GLY A 284 -11.35 6.21 -36.88
C GLY A 284 -11.83 7.63 -36.57
N GLU A 285 -13.13 7.87 -36.70
CA GLU A 285 -13.76 9.17 -36.43
C GLU A 285 -14.34 9.20 -35.01
N PRO A 286 -14.32 10.36 -34.32
CA PRO A 286 -15.05 10.53 -33.06
C PRO A 286 -16.54 10.27 -33.24
N VAL A 287 -17.16 9.57 -32.28
CA VAL A 287 -18.61 9.33 -32.30
C VAL A 287 -19.33 10.57 -31.76
N PRO A 288 -20.07 11.33 -32.58
CA PRO A 288 -20.79 12.50 -32.09
C PRO A 288 -21.95 12.08 -31.18
N ARG A 289 -22.03 12.70 -29.99
CA ARG A 289 -23.12 12.53 -29.03
C ARG A 289 -23.72 13.85 -28.55
N GLY A 290 -24.90 14.17 -29.06
CA GLY A 290 -25.66 15.36 -28.71
C GLY A 290 -26.70 15.12 -27.61
N ASP A 291 -26.82 16.07 -26.69
CA ASP A 291 -27.88 16.09 -25.67
C ASP A 291 -28.22 17.52 -25.25
N ILE A 292 -29.39 17.70 -24.63
CA ILE A 292 -29.89 18.99 -24.13
C ILE A 292 -30.06 19.00 -22.61
N GLN A 293 -29.46 18.01 -21.94
CA GLN A 293 -29.55 17.66 -20.52
C GLN A 293 -31.00 17.50 -20.06
N THR A 294 -31.77 16.71 -20.81
CA THR A 294 -33.19 16.45 -20.57
C THR A 294 -33.51 14.97 -20.75
N GLN A 295 -34.21 14.40 -19.78
CA GLN A 295 -34.78 13.07 -19.87
C GLN A 295 -36.20 13.16 -20.43
N PHE A 296 -36.49 12.35 -21.44
CA PHE A 296 -37.81 12.11 -21.99
C PHE A 296 -38.26 10.70 -21.66
N THR A 297 -39.58 10.52 -21.58
CA THR A 297 -40.23 9.23 -21.41
C THR A 297 -41.30 9.05 -22.49
N TYR A 298 -41.51 7.82 -22.96
CA TYR A 298 -42.58 7.57 -23.93
C TYR A 298 -43.92 7.38 -23.22
N ARG A 299 -44.92 8.17 -23.61
CA ARG A 299 -46.26 8.18 -23.04
C ARG A 299 -47.29 7.85 -24.13
N PRO A 300 -48.19 6.88 -23.91
CA PRO A 300 -49.30 6.63 -24.83
C PRO A 300 -50.18 7.87 -25.01
N PHE A 301 -50.91 7.94 -26.13
CA PHE A 301 -51.73 9.11 -26.47
C PHE A 301 -52.78 9.48 -25.42
N ASP A 302 -53.34 8.52 -24.67
CA ASP A 302 -54.28 8.84 -23.60
C ASP A 302 -53.61 9.57 -22.41
N GLU A 303 -52.37 9.23 -22.08
CA GLU A 303 -51.56 9.96 -21.10
C GLU A 303 -51.11 11.31 -21.65
N ALA A 304 -50.62 11.38 -22.89
CA ALA A 304 -50.23 12.63 -23.53
C ALA A 304 -51.40 13.64 -23.59
N ARG A 305 -52.63 13.18 -23.84
CA ARG A 305 -53.84 14.03 -23.76
C ARG A 305 -54.07 14.60 -22.36
N ARG A 306 -53.84 13.83 -21.30
CA ARG A 306 -53.96 14.32 -19.91
C ARG A 306 -52.92 15.40 -19.58
N LEU A 307 -51.79 15.41 -20.30
CA LEU A 307 -50.74 16.42 -20.20
C LEU A 307 -50.95 17.63 -21.14
N GLY A 308 -51.96 17.57 -22.01
CA GLY A 308 -52.35 18.68 -22.89
C GLY A 308 -52.01 18.50 -24.37
N LEU A 309 -51.88 17.26 -24.87
CA LEU A 309 -51.85 17.02 -26.31
C LEU A 309 -53.17 17.47 -26.96
N ARG A 310 -53.11 18.33 -27.97
CA ARG A 310 -54.30 18.81 -28.68
C ARG A 310 -54.87 17.73 -29.60
N PRO A 311 -56.21 17.62 -29.72
CA PRO A 311 -56.86 16.66 -30.62
C PRO A 311 -56.40 16.80 -32.08
N GLU A 312 -56.25 18.03 -32.59
CA GLU A 312 -55.80 18.24 -33.97
C GLU A 312 -54.37 17.75 -34.22
N THR A 313 -53.50 17.85 -33.21
CA THR A 313 -52.11 17.40 -33.28
C THR A 313 -52.05 15.88 -33.24
N GLU A 314 -52.81 15.24 -32.35
CA GLU A 314 -52.93 13.77 -32.31
C GLU A 314 -53.48 13.22 -33.62
N GLU A 315 -54.56 13.80 -34.16
CA GLU A 315 -55.15 13.38 -35.44
C GLU A 315 -54.13 13.46 -36.57
N LYS A 316 -53.38 14.57 -36.65
CA LYS A 316 -52.32 14.74 -37.65
C LYS A 316 -51.22 13.69 -37.49
N LEU A 317 -50.75 13.43 -36.27
CA LEU A 317 -49.67 12.48 -36.00
C LEU A 317 -50.10 11.05 -36.30
N ARG A 318 -51.31 10.64 -35.93
CA ARG A 318 -51.85 9.30 -36.26
C ARG A 318 -52.02 9.10 -37.77
N LYS A 319 -52.31 10.18 -38.51
CA LYS A 319 -52.38 10.12 -39.98
C LYS A 319 -51.00 9.99 -40.62
N LEU A 320 -49.99 10.68 -40.09
CA LEU A 320 -48.62 10.60 -40.58
C LEU A 320 -47.92 9.30 -40.17
N TYR A 321 -48.22 8.80 -38.96
CA TYR A 321 -47.61 7.64 -38.35
C TYR A 321 -48.68 6.70 -37.74
N PRO A 322 -49.35 5.87 -38.56
CA PRO A 322 -50.47 5.03 -38.11
C PRO A 322 -50.11 3.99 -37.04
N GLU A 323 -48.86 3.55 -37.00
CA GLU A 323 -48.35 2.55 -36.06
C GLU A 323 -47.93 3.16 -34.71
N GLU A 324 -47.89 4.49 -34.60
CA GLU A 324 -47.54 5.14 -33.35
C GLU A 324 -48.72 5.17 -32.39
N ILE A 325 -48.44 4.93 -31.11
CA ILE A 325 -49.45 4.85 -30.05
C ILE A 325 -49.21 5.86 -28.93
N GLY A 326 -48.17 6.71 -29.06
CA GLY A 326 -47.72 7.64 -28.04
C GLY A 326 -46.66 8.61 -28.54
N LEU A 327 -46.16 9.45 -27.64
CA LEU A 327 -45.17 10.50 -27.90
C LEU A 327 -44.12 10.59 -26.79
N LEU A 328 -43.02 11.27 -27.09
CA LEU A 328 -41.98 11.59 -26.11
C LEU A 328 -42.42 12.80 -25.27
N VAL A 329 -42.37 12.64 -23.96
CA VAL A 329 -42.74 13.65 -22.97
C VAL A 329 -41.56 13.94 -22.07
N THR A 330 -41.30 15.21 -21.81
CA THR A 330 -40.23 15.65 -20.91
C THR A 330 -40.53 15.19 -19.49
N GLU A 331 -39.63 14.40 -18.89
CA GLU A 331 -39.76 13.88 -17.53
C GLU A 331 -38.86 14.65 -16.55
N THR A 332 -37.63 14.98 -16.96
CA THR A 332 -36.65 15.70 -16.12
C THR A 332 -35.86 16.68 -16.94
N VAL A 333 -35.74 17.93 -16.49
CA VAL A 333 -34.86 18.95 -17.10
C VAL A 333 -33.76 19.32 -16.11
N LEU A 334 -32.49 19.06 -16.45
CA LEU A 334 -31.41 19.31 -15.49
C LEU A 334 -31.14 20.79 -15.25
N PRO A 335 -31.04 21.23 -13.97
CA PRO A 335 -30.69 22.60 -13.64
C PRO A 335 -29.34 23.04 -14.23
N GLY A 336 -29.35 24.17 -14.95
CA GLY A 336 -28.16 24.74 -15.58
C GLY A 336 -27.76 24.12 -16.93
N GLY A 337 -28.45 23.07 -17.38
CA GLY A 337 -28.27 22.47 -18.71
C GLY A 337 -28.93 23.28 -19.85
N PRO A 338 -28.71 22.89 -21.12
CA PRO A 338 -29.24 23.64 -22.27
C PRO A 338 -30.77 23.73 -22.35
N GLY A 339 -31.48 22.68 -21.91
CA GLY A 339 -32.95 22.66 -21.82
C GLY A 339 -33.52 23.43 -20.63
N TYR A 340 -32.69 23.79 -19.65
CA TYR A 340 -33.14 24.44 -18.42
C TYR A 340 -33.79 25.80 -18.68
N LYS A 341 -34.94 26.05 -18.05
CA LYS A 341 -35.82 27.23 -18.26
C LYS A 341 -36.39 27.37 -19.68
N LYS A 342 -36.17 26.40 -20.57
CA LYS A 342 -36.75 26.35 -21.91
C LYS A 342 -37.82 25.26 -21.97
N LEU A 343 -37.45 24.04 -21.60
CA LEU A 343 -38.34 22.91 -21.42
C LEU A 343 -38.84 22.83 -19.98
N GLU A 344 -40.00 22.22 -19.80
CA GLU A 344 -40.65 21.95 -18.51
C GLU A 344 -41.15 20.49 -18.47
N GLU A 345 -41.22 19.91 -17.29
CA GLU A 345 -41.79 18.58 -17.08
C GLU A 345 -43.23 18.52 -17.60
N GLY A 346 -43.54 17.50 -18.41
CA GLY A 346 -44.83 17.36 -19.09
C GLY A 346 -44.90 17.95 -20.49
N ASP A 347 -43.87 18.67 -20.96
CA ASP A 347 -43.80 19.12 -22.36
C ASP A 347 -43.81 17.94 -23.32
N ILE A 348 -44.75 17.95 -24.27
CA ILE A 348 -44.89 16.89 -25.28
C ILE A 348 -44.11 17.29 -26.53
N LEU A 349 -43.06 16.52 -26.87
CA LEU A 349 -42.23 16.78 -28.03
C LEU A 349 -43.00 16.51 -29.33
N LEU A 350 -42.99 17.48 -30.24
CA LEU A 350 -43.59 17.34 -31.57
C LEU A 350 -42.54 17.28 -32.67
N THR A 351 -41.72 18.32 -32.78
CA THR A 351 -40.74 18.45 -33.87
C THR A 351 -39.40 18.97 -33.40
N ILE A 352 -38.34 18.59 -34.10
CA ILE A 352 -37.03 19.22 -34.02
C ILE A 352 -36.63 19.62 -35.45
N ASN A 353 -36.27 20.88 -35.66
CA ASN A 353 -35.95 21.45 -36.98
C ASN A 353 -37.04 21.16 -38.03
N ASN A 354 -38.31 21.29 -37.63
CA ASN A 354 -39.52 21.01 -38.43
C ASN A 354 -39.74 19.53 -38.82
N GLU A 355 -38.93 18.59 -38.36
CA GLU A 355 -39.17 17.16 -38.52
C GLU A 355 -39.91 16.58 -37.32
N TYR A 356 -40.93 15.75 -37.56
CA TYR A 356 -41.70 15.11 -36.49
C TYR A 356 -40.90 14.03 -35.79
N ILE A 357 -40.87 14.09 -34.45
CA ILE A 357 -40.09 13.19 -33.60
C ILE A 357 -41.03 12.45 -32.65
N THR A 358 -41.37 11.21 -33.01
CA THR A 358 -42.27 10.35 -32.22
C THR A 358 -41.53 9.28 -31.40
N LYS A 359 -40.25 9.03 -31.72
CA LYS A 359 -39.43 7.95 -31.17
C LYS A 359 -38.02 8.42 -30.82
N PHE A 360 -37.34 7.66 -29.96
CA PHE A 360 -35.99 7.98 -29.51
C PHE A 360 -34.94 7.93 -30.63
N VAL A 361 -34.95 6.93 -31.53
CA VAL A 361 -33.91 6.84 -32.59
C VAL A 361 -33.83 8.11 -33.48
N PRO A 362 -34.95 8.66 -34.00
CA PRO A 362 -34.94 9.96 -34.69
C PRO A 362 -34.55 11.14 -33.80
N PHE A 363 -35.08 11.19 -32.56
CA PHE A 363 -34.75 12.23 -31.57
C PHE A 363 -33.24 12.35 -31.39
N GLU A 364 -32.61 11.22 -31.13
CA GLU A 364 -31.20 11.09 -30.85
C GLU A 364 -30.33 11.38 -32.08
N SER A 365 -30.73 10.87 -33.26
CA SER A 365 -30.04 11.15 -34.51
C SER A 365 -30.03 12.65 -34.84
N MET A 366 -31.12 13.35 -34.53
CA MET A 366 -31.24 14.79 -34.72
C MET A 366 -30.29 15.55 -33.78
N LEU A 367 -30.21 15.16 -32.51
CA LEU A 367 -29.26 15.77 -31.57
C LEU A 367 -27.80 15.47 -31.95
N ASP A 368 -27.47 14.22 -32.27
CA ASP A 368 -26.11 13.83 -32.65
C ASP A 368 -25.59 14.56 -33.90
N SER A 369 -26.48 14.86 -34.85
CA SER A 369 -26.11 15.57 -36.08
C SER A 369 -25.96 17.08 -35.88
N ASN A 370 -26.35 17.60 -34.70
CA ASN A 370 -26.37 19.03 -34.39
C ASN A 370 -25.53 19.38 -33.16
N VAL A 371 -24.60 18.53 -32.72
CA VAL A 371 -23.69 18.82 -31.59
C VAL A 371 -23.01 20.19 -31.79
N GLY A 372 -23.14 21.07 -30.79
CA GLY A 372 -22.61 22.43 -30.82
C GLY A 372 -23.50 23.46 -31.51
N ASN A 373 -24.48 23.03 -32.30
CA ASN A 373 -25.44 23.89 -33.01
C ASN A 373 -26.72 24.12 -32.19
N GLU A 374 -27.53 25.06 -32.64
CA GLU A 374 -28.87 25.31 -32.09
C GLU A 374 -29.92 24.56 -32.91
N VAL A 375 -30.90 23.97 -32.23
CA VAL A 375 -32.05 23.31 -32.85
C VAL A 375 -33.34 23.96 -32.38
N THR A 376 -34.31 24.04 -33.28
CA THR A 376 -35.66 24.55 -32.97
C THR A 376 -36.56 23.38 -32.60
N ILE A 377 -36.96 23.33 -31.33
CA ILE A 377 -37.81 22.29 -30.75
C ILE A 377 -39.22 22.86 -30.61
N CYS A 378 -40.22 22.19 -31.20
CA CYS A 378 -41.61 22.50 -30.97
C CYS A 378 -42.21 21.48 -30.01
N VAL A 379 -42.85 21.98 -28.95
CA VAL A 379 -43.53 21.17 -27.94
C VAL A 379 -44.97 21.65 -27.73
N GLU A 380 -45.80 20.81 -27.11
CA GLU A 380 -47.07 21.24 -26.52
C GLU A 380 -46.98 21.24 -25.01
N ARG A 381 -47.26 22.41 -24.42
CA ARG A 381 -47.27 22.64 -22.97
C ARG A 381 -48.69 22.97 -22.52
N GLY A 382 -49.35 22.03 -21.85
CA GLY A 382 -50.71 22.23 -21.34
C GLY A 382 -51.71 22.70 -22.41
N GLY A 383 -51.64 22.15 -23.63
CA GLY A 383 -52.52 22.52 -24.74
C GLY A 383 -52.05 23.70 -25.60
N LYS A 384 -50.89 24.30 -25.31
CA LYS A 384 -50.36 25.42 -26.09
C LYS A 384 -49.11 25.00 -26.86
N PRO A 385 -49.03 25.24 -28.18
CA PRO A 385 -47.81 25.02 -28.94
C PRO A 385 -46.75 26.06 -28.53
N MET A 386 -45.52 25.57 -28.30
CA MET A 386 -44.36 26.37 -27.95
C MET A 386 -43.23 26.06 -28.93
N GLU A 387 -42.48 27.06 -29.33
CA GLU A 387 -41.28 26.92 -30.15
C GLU A 387 -40.08 27.40 -29.32
N LEU A 388 -39.07 26.53 -29.20
CA LEU A 388 -37.95 26.69 -28.28
C LEU A 388 -36.64 26.47 -29.02
N ASN A 389 -35.76 27.46 -29.02
CA ASN A 389 -34.41 27.28 -29.56
C ASN A 389 -33.49 26.75 -28.47
N VAL A 390 -32.88 25.58 -28.66
CA VAL A 390 -32.05 24.90 -27.67
C VAL A 390 -30.70 24.55 -28.30
N LYS A 391 -29.61 24.90 -27.60
CA LYS A 391 -28.26 24.53 -28.03
C LYS A 391 -27.99 23.07 -27.68
N VAL A 392 -27.55 22.27 -28.64
CA VAL A 392 -27.17 20.89 -28.39
C VAL A 392 -25.75 20.86 -27.83
N GLY A 393 -25.60 20.30 -26.63
CA GLY A 393 -24.30 20.08 -25.99
C GLY A 393 -23.63 18.79 -26.47
N ASP A 394 -22.34 18.67 -26.23
CA ASP A 394 -21.59 17.43 -26.40
C ASP A 394 -21.60 16.64 -25.08
N LEU A 395 -22.13 15.42 -25.10
CA LEU A 395 -22.15 14.58 -23.90
C LEU A 395 -20.75 14.15 -23.45
N HIS A 396 -19.82 13.96 -24.39
CA HIS A 396 -18.45 13.58 -24.03
C HIS A 396 -17.76 14.66 -23.19
N ALA A 397 -18.10 15.94 -23.43
CA ALA A 397 -17.55 17.07 -22.69
C ALA A 397 -18.05 17.21 -21.24
N ILE A 398 -19.18 16.57 -20.88
CA ILE A 398 -19.73 16.57 -19.51
C ILE A 398 -19.65 15.18 -18.85
N THR A 399 -19.09 14.20 -19.55
CA THR A 399 -18.85 12.87 -19.01
C THR A 399 -17.48 12.87 -18.36
N PRO A 400 -17.35 12.52 -17.06
CA PRO A 400 -16.05 12.45 -16.43
C PRO A 400 -15.10 11.51 -17.19
N ASP A 401 -13.86 11.94 -17.38
CA ASP A 401 -12.78 11.18 -18.02
C ASP A 401 -11.50 11.19 -17.18
N ARG A 402 -11.56 11.75 -15.97
CA ARG A 402 -10.43 11.93 -15.08
C ARG A 402 -10.86 11.88 -13.62
N TYR A 403 -9.94 11.50 -12.74
CA TYR A 403 -10.14 11.56 -11.30
C TYR A 403 -8.83 11.89 -10.59
N VAL A 404 -8.93 12.52 -9.41
CA VAL A 404 -7.78 12.83 -8.57
C VAL A 404 -7.68 11.84 -7.42
N GLU A 405 -6.46 11.38 -7.14
CA GLU A 405 -6.13 10.58 -5.97
C GLU A 405 -5.37 11.43 -4.95
N ILE A 406 -5.87 11.47 -3.71
CA ILE A 406 -5.22 12.19 -2.62
C ILE A 406 -5.62 11.61 -1.26
N GLY A 407 -4.65 11.31 -0.40
CA GLY A 407 -4.88 10.76 0.94
C GLY A 407 -5.76 9.51 0.95
N GLY A 408 -5.54 8.60 -0.01
CA GLY A 408 -6.32 7.38 -0.23
C GLY A 408 -7.61 7.56 -1.04
N SER A 409 -8.24 8.74 -1.02
CA SER A 409 -9.53 9.00 -1.65
C SER A 409 -9.43 9.19 -3.16
N LYS A 410 -10.54 8.92 -3.88
CA LYS A 410 -10.69 9.24 -5.31
C LYS A 410 -11.86 10.19 -5.52
N LEU A 411 -11.64 11.26 -6.28
CA LEU A 411 -12.65 12.27 -6.57
C LEU A 411 -12.70 12.60 -8.07
N ASN A 412 -13.90 12.74 -8.64
CA ASN A 412 -14.13 13.11 -10.04
C ASN A 412 -15.22 14.18 -10.15
N GLU A 413 -15.44 14.72 -11.34
CA GLU A 413 -16.58 15.60 -11.61
C GLU A 413 -17.92 14.84 -11.46
N VAL A 414 -18.97 15.53 -10.99
CA VAL A 414 -20.33 14.97 -11.00
C VAL A 414 -20.73 14.63 -12.44
N SER A 415 -21.07 13.37 -12.71
CA SER A 415 -21.48 12.90 -14.03
C SER A 415 -22.93 13.25 -14.37
N TYR A 416 -23.28 13.14 -15.65
CA TYR A 416 -24.68 13.29 -16.09
C TYR A 416 -25.59 12.21 -15.49
N GLN A 417 -25.09 10.99 -15.29
CA GLN A 417 -25.83 9.89 -14.64
C GLN A 417 -26.25 10.28 -13.22
N LEU A 418 -25.29 10.73 -12.41
CA LEU A 418 -25.53 11.18 -11.03
C LEU A 418 -26.40 12.44 -11.00
N ALA A 419 -26.10 13.41 -11.87
CA ALA A 419 -26.85 14.66 -11.93
C ALA A 419 -28.34 14.43 -12.27
N ARG A 420 -28.61 13.53 -13.23
CA ARG A 420 -29.95 13.12 -13.66
C ARG A 420 -30.73 12.47 -12.53
N ALA A 421 -30.13 11.52 -11.81
CA ALA A 421 -30.82 10.78 -10.74
C ALA A 421 -31.29 11.71 -9.60
N TYR A 422 -30.55 12.78 -9.32
CA TYR A 422 -30.84 13.70 -8.21
C TYR A 422 -31.39 15.07 -8.65
N CYS A 423 -31.60 15.26 -9.96
CA CYS A 423 -32.01 16.54 -10.55
C CYS A 423 -31.13 17.73 -10.08
N ILE A 424 -29.81 17.55 -10.13
CA ILE A 424 -28.83 18.59 -9.80
C ILE A 424 -28.05 19.02 -11.05
N PRO A 425 -27.35 20.17 -11.02
CA PRO A 425 -26.43 20.53 -12.10
C PRO A 425 -25.31 19.50 -12.28
N CYS A 426 -24.93 19.22 -13.54
CA CYS A 426 -23.78 18.39 -13.89
C CYS A 426 -22.44 19.12 -13.63
N LYS A 427 -22.15 19.42 -12.36
CA LYS A 427 -20.91 20.07 -11.89
C LYS A 427 -20.67 19.79 -10.41
N GLY A 428 -19.42 19.95 -9.97
CA GLY A 428 -19.00 19.75 -8.59
C GLY A 428 -17.96 18.64 -8.47
N VAL A 429 -17.38 18.49 -7.28
CA VAL A 429 -16.35 17.50 -6.98
C VAL A 429 -16.97 16.37 -6.17
N TYR A 430 -17.25 15.26 -6.85
CA TYR A 430 -17.84 14.06 -6.29
C TYR A 430 -16.77 13.14 -5.69
N VAL A 431 -17.02 12.65 -4.48
CA VAL A 431 -16.14 11.67 -3.81
C VAL A 431 -16.57 10.26 -4.22
N ALA A 432 -15.97 9.73 -5.29
CA ALA A 432 -16.26 8.37 -5.77
C ALA A 432 -15.71 7.27 -4.86
N GLU A 433 -14.58 7.52 -4.19
CA GLU A 433 -14.04 6.61 -3.17
C GLU A 433 -13.79 7.36 -1.85
N PRO A 434 -14.73 7.32 -0.89
CA PRO A 434 -14.55 7.93 0.42
C PRO A 434 -13.68 7.02 1.30
N SER A 435 -12.38 7.14 1.11
CA SER A 435 -11.36 6.48 1.92
C SER A 435 -10.39 7.52 2.48
N GLY A 436 -9.48 7.10 3.38
CA GLY A 436 -8.48 7.97 4.00
C GLY A 436 -9.02 9.31 4.49
N MET A 437 -8.51 10.43 3.97
CA MET A 437 -8.82 11.77 4.51
C MET A 437 -10.24 12.26 4.20
N PHE A 438 -10.83 11.89 3.05
CA PHE A 438 -12.22 12.24 2.68
C PHE A 438 -13.23 11.13 3.01
N ARG A 439 -12.91 10.30 4.00
CA ARG A 439 -13.94 9.47 4.64
C ARG A 439 -14.74 10.33 5.62
N LEU A 440 -15.75 11.00 5.08
CA LEU A 440 -16.61 11.95 5.80
C LEU A 440 -17.68 11.20 6.63
N ASP A 441 -18.26 11.89 7.61
CA ASP A 441 -19.30 11.30 8.46
C ASP A 441 -20.61 11.14 7.67
N GLY A 442 -21.19 9.94 7.71
CA GLY A 442 -22.46 9.57 7.08
C GLY A 442 -22.34 8.33 6.18
N PRO A 443 -23.17 8.19 5.12
CA PRO A 443 -23.05 7.08 4.17
C PRO A 443 -21.69 7.03 3.46
N ASP A 444 -21.28 5.83 3.04
CA ASP A 444 -20.01 5.57 2.34
C ASP A 444 -20.05 6.02 0.85
N ASN A 445 -21.01 6.84 0.41
CA ASN A 445 -21.10 7.38 -0.95
C ASN A 445 -21.98 8.65 -1.01
N GLY A 446 -22.00 9.33 -2.16
CA GLY A 446 -22.91 10.46 -2.39
C GLY A 446 -22.39 11.84 -1.97
N TRP A 447 -21.09 11.99 -1.65
CA TRP A 447 -20.57 13.28 -1.16
C TRP A 447 -20.09 14.20 -2.26
N ILE A 448 -20.47 15.49 -2.17
CA ILE A 448 -19.93 16.56 -3.00
C ILE A 448 -19.15 17.55 -2.13
N ILE A 449 -17.90 17.81 -2.50
CA ILE A 449 -17.04 18.79 -1.83
C ILE A 449 -17.40 20.19 -2.33
N LYS A 450 -17.87 21.04 -1.42
CA LYS A 450 -18.23 22.43 -1.70
C LYS A 450 -17.03 23.36 -1.56
N SER A 451 -16.28 23.22 -0.46
CA SER A 451 -15.09 24.01 -0.21
C SER A 451 -14.09 23.26 0.67
N VAL A 452 -12.82 23.64 0.55
CA VAL A 452 -11.72 23.17 1.40
C VAL A 452 -10.95 24.38 1.91
N ASP A 453 -10.76 24.47 3.23
CA ASP A 453 -10.05 25.58 3.89
C ASP A 453 -10.62 26.95 3.48
N ASP A 454 -11.95 27.07 3.52
CA ASP A 454 -12.74 28.26 3.13
C ASP A 454 -12.57 28.70 1.66
N LYS A 455 -12.02 27.85 0.80
CA LYS A 455 -11.92 28.08 -0.64
C LYS A 455 -12.88 27.17 -1.40
N ASP A 456 -13.79 27.76 -2.15
CA ASP A 456 -14.76 27.02 -2.96
C ASP A 456 -14.08 26.11 -3.99
N THR A 457 -14.64 24.91 -4.19
CA THR A 457 -14.15 23.89 -5.11
C THR A 457 -15.25 23.49 -6.11
N PRO A 458 -15.65 24.39 -7.03
CA PRO A 458 -16.77 24.14 -7.94
C PRO A 458 -16.47 23.06 -9.00
N ASN A 459 -15.20 22.72 -9.20
CA ASN A 459 -14.72 21.71 -10.15
C ASN A 459 -13.39 21.11 -9.69
N LEU A 460 -12.97 20.05 -10.37
CA LEU A 460 -11.79 19.27 -10.01
C LEU A 460 -10.48 20.08 -10.11
N ASP A 461 -10.35 20.97 -11.10
CA ASP A 461 -9.14 21.81 -11.26
C ASP A 461 -8.97 22.81 -10.10
N THR A 462 -10.06 23.40 -9.63
CA THR A 462 -10.03 24.31 -8.49
C THR A 462 -9.72 23.53 -7.21
N PHE A 463 -10.32 22.35 -7.03
CA PHE A 463 -9.99 21.45 -5.93
C PHE A 463 -8.49 21.11 -5.92
N ILE A 464 -7.93 20.71 -7.06
CA ILE A 464 -6.51 20.40 -7.19
C ILE A 464 -5.65 21.62 -6.79
N SER A 465 -5.99 22.80 -7.31
CA SER A 465 -5.27 24.04 -7.03
C SER A 465 -5.31 24.41 -5.55
N VAL A 466 -6.45 24.24 -4.89
CA VAL A 466 -6.61 24.45 -3.45
C VAL A 466 -5.74 23.47 -2.67
N MET A 467 -5.84 22.17 -2.95
CA MET A 467 -5.08 21.13 -2.24
C MET A 467 -3.56 21.27 -2.40
N LYS A 468 -3.07 21.79 -3.55
CA LYS A 468 -1.64 22.11 -3.73
C LYS A 468 -1.11 23.13 -2.73
N THR A 469 -1.97 23.99 -2.17
CA THR A 469 -1.56 25.05 -1.24
C THR A 469 -1.55 24.62 0.23
N ILE A 470 -2.11 23.46 0.56
CA ILE A 470 -2.31 23.03 1.94
C ILE A 470 -1.15 22.11 2.37
N PRO A 471 -0.44 22.45 3.47
CA PRO A 471 0.60 21.60 4.04
C PRO A 471 0.11 20.22 4.47
N ASP A 472 0.98 19.22 4.37
CA ASP A 472 0.72 17.91 4.95
C ASP A 472 0.48 18.01 6.46
N ARG A 473 -0.37 17.13 7.00
CA ARG A 473 -0.83 17.12 8.41
C ARG A 473 -1.59 18.37 8.86
N ALA A 474 -1.85 19.34 7.97
CA ALA A 474 -2.74 20.45 8.28
C ALA A 474 -4.15 19.94 8.56
N ARG A 475 -4.82 20.54 9.54
CA ARG A 475 -6.23 20.29 9.83
C ARG A 475 -7.03 21.43 9.21
N VAL A 476 -7.87 21.11 8.23
CA VAL A 476 -8.63 22.11 7.46
C VAL A 476 -10.13 21.79 7.51
N PRO A 477 -10.99 22.81 7.60
CA PRO A 477 -12.42 22.61 7.44
C PRO A 477 -12.73 22.24 5.99
N VAL A 478 -13.59 21.24 5.82
CA VAL A 478 -14.15 20.81 4.54
C VAL A 478 -15.66 20.96 4.65
N VAL A 479 -16.23 21.76 3.76
CA VAL A 479 -17.67 21.92 3.63
C VAL A 479 -18.15 20.99 2.53
N TYR A 480 -19.15 20.18 2.82
CA TYR A 480 -19.67 19.17 1.91
C TYR A 480 -21.17 19.00 2.08
N TYR A 481 -21.81 18.31 1.14
CA TYR A 481 -23.22 17.96 1.23
C TYR A 481 -23.48 16.62 0.54
N SER A 482 -24.59 15.98 0.87
CA SER A 482 -25.04 14.77 0.18
C SER A 482 -25.68 15.14 -1.15
N ILE A 483 -25.38 14.41 -2.22
CA ILE A 483 -26.02 14.56 -3.51
C ILE A 483 -27.55 14.37 -3.43
N ALA A 484 -28.01 13.55 -2.47
CA ALA A 484 -29.43 13.32 -2.19
C ALA A 484 -30.11 14.45 -1.38
N ASP A 485 -29.33 15.28 -0.69
CA ASP A 485 -29.83 16.44 0.07
C ASP A 485 -28.85 17.61 -0.05
N THR A 486 -29.07 18.43 -1.08
CA THR A 486 -28.24 19.60 -1.38
C THR A 486 -28.49 20.79 -0.45
N HIS A 487 -29.53 20.75 0.39
CA HIS A 487 -29.91 21.84 1.29
C HIS A 487 -29.20 21.72 2.64
N THR A 488 -28.86 20.50 3.06
CA THR A 488 -28.11 20.25 4.28
C THR A 488 -26.61 20.35 4.02
N ILE A 489 -26.02 21.45 4.49
CA ILE A 489 -24.58 21.66 4.45
C ILE A 489 -23.95 21.04 5.71
N LEU A 490 -22.94 20.21 5.50
CA LEU A 490 -22.14 19.58 6.54
C LEU A 490 -20.73 20.15 6.56
N VAL A 491 -20.09 20.06 7.74
CA VAL A 491 -18.70 20.45 7.95
C VAL A 491 -17.95 19.33 8.65
N ALA A 492 -16.78 19.00 8.12
CA ALA A 492 -15.82 18.11 8.76
C ALA A 492 -14.46 18.81 8.87
N VAL A 493 -13.67 18.47 9.87
CA VAL A 493 -12.27 18.89 9.94
C VAL A 493 -11.41 17.71 9.50
N VAL A 494 -10.83 17.82 8.31
CA VAL A 494 -10.00 16.78 7.70
C VAL A 494 -8.53 17.07 8.01
N GLN A 495 -7.77 16.03 8.32
CA GLN A 495 -6.31 16.11 8.38
C GLN A 495 -5.74 15.72 7.02
N VAL A 496 -4.92 16.58 6.41
CA VAL A 496 -4.28 16.31 5.13
C VAL A 496 -3.24 15.20 5.28
N GLU A 497 -3.37 14.13 4.51
CA GLU A 497 -2.58 12.89 4.60
C GLU A 497 -1.80 12.62 3.29
N ARG A 498 -1.00 13.59 2.83
CA ARG A 498 -0.22 13.48 1.58
C ARG A 498 1.04 12.62 1.72
N HIS A 499 1.46 12.29 2.93
CA HIS A 499 2.62 11.43 3.18
C HIS A 499 2.35 9.93 3.06
N TRP A 500 1.08 9.49 3.05
CA TRP A 500 0.71 8.07 2.88
C TRP A 500 0.48 7.67 1.44
N SER A 501 -0.02 8.58 0.62
CA SER A 501 -0.36 8.34 -0.78
C SER A 501 -0.03 9.59 -1.60
N GLY A 502 0.51 9.38 -2.80
CA GLY A 502 0.80 10.46 -3.72
C GLY A 502 -0.43 11.28 -4.09
N PHE A 503 -0.19 12.52 -4.52
CA PHE A 503 -1.22 13.40 -5.06
C PHE A 503 -1.14 13.33 -6.58
N ARG A 504 -2.05 12.62 -7.24
CA ARG A 504 -1.96 12.38 -8.68
C ARG A 504 -3.31 12.53 -9.38
N LEU A 505 -3.26 12.97 -10.64
CA LEU A 505 -4.39 12.99 -11.55
C LEU A 505 -4.30 11.78 -12.47
N ALA A 506 -5.38 11.01 -12.59
CA ALA A 506 -5.52 9.98 -13.59
C ALA A 506 -6.44 10.51 -14.70
N VAL A 507 -6.03 10.39 -15.96
CA VAL A 507 -6.80 10.82 -17.14
C VAL A 507 -6.95 9.64 -18.10
N ARG A 508 -8.16 9.41 -18.60
CA ARG A 508 -8.46 8.35 -19.56
C ARG A 508 -7.71 8.55 -20.88
N ASN A 509 -7.08 7.49 -21.37
CA ASN A 509 -6.43 7.45 -22.68
C ASN A 509 -7.05 6.36 -23.55
N ASP A 510 -8.01 6.75 -24.39
CA ASP A 510 -8.76 5.82 -25.24
C ASP A 510 -7.92 5.27 -26.43
N ASN A 511 -6.69 5.79 -26.66
CA ASN A 511 -5.77 5.23 -27.67
C ASN A 511 -4.98 4.03 -27.13
N THR A 512 -4.52 4.11 -25.89
CA THR A 512 -3.75 3.04 -25.24
C THR A 512 -4.65 2.08 -24.45
N GLY A 513 -5.85 2.51 -24.10
CA GLY A 513 -6.75 1.78 -23.21
C GLY A 513 -6.41 1.93 -21.73
N LEU A 514 -5.38 2.70 -21.40
CA LEU A 514 -4.92 2.93 -20.03
C LEU A 514 -5.42 4.28 -19.49
N TRP A 515 -5.17 4.50 -18.21
CA TRP A 515 -5.31 5.82 -17.59
C TRP A 515 -3.93 6.36 -17.28
N ASP A 516 -3.62 7.54 -17.82
CA ASP A 516 -2.33 8.18 -17.65
C ASP A 516 -2.28 8.91 -16.30
N PHE A 517 -1.29 8.56 -15.48
CA PHE A 517 -1.08 9.17 -14.18
C PHE A 517 -0.12 10.35 -14.29
N THR A 518 -0.55 11.51 -13.81
CA THR A 518 0.29 12.71 -13.65
C THR A 518 0.45 13.01 -12.17
N ASP A 519 1.69 13.05 -11.68
CA ASP A 519 2.00 13.53 -10.34
C ASP A 519 1.70 15.03 -10.22
N LEU A 520 0.91 15.42 -9.22
CA LEU A 520 0.50 16.80 -8.97
C LEU A 520 1.42 17.53 -7.98
N GLY A 521 2.49 16.87 -7.54
CA GLY A 521 3.58 17.43 -6.76
C GLY A 521 3.75 16.77 -5.39
N GLU A 522 4.94 16.96 -4.83
CA GLU A 522 5.31 16.48 -3.50
C GLU A 522 4.53 17.17 -2.38
N ALA A 523 4.40 16.47 -1.25
CA ALA A 523 3.74 16.97 -0.06
C ALA A 523 4.46 18.23 0.47
N LEU A 524 3.71 19.34 0.64
CA LEU A 524 4.23 20.51 1.35
C LEU A 524 4.54 20.13 2.81
N PRO A 525 5.69 20.54 3.37
CA PRO A 525 6.10 20.10 4.69
C PRO A 525 5.11 20.57 5.76
N PRO A 526 4.82 19.74 6.80
CA PRO A 526 3.95 20.14 7.90
C PRO A 526 4.39 21.45 8.55
N LYS A 527 3.44 22.31 8.90
CA LYS A 527 3.73 23.55 9.65
C LYS A 527 4.35 23.18 11.01
N PRO A 528 5.47 23.81 11.42
CA PRO A 528 6.04 23.60 12.73
C PRO A 528 5.02 23.91 13.84
N LEU A 529 4.84 22.97 14.75
CA LEU A 529 3.94 23.15 15.89
C LEU A 529 4.57 24.11 16.89
N LYS A 530 3.76 25.03 17.41
CA LYS A 530 4.16 25.96 18.47
C LYS A 530 3.58 25.49 19.81
N PRO A 531 4.33 25.65 20.92
CA PRO A 531 3.78 25.42 22.25
C PRO A 531 2.48 26.20 22.47
N SER A 532 1.48 25.56 23.08
CA SER A 532 0.20 26.19 23.38
C SER A 532 -0.34 25.72 24.73
N THR A 533 -0.62 26.67 25.62
CA THR A 533 -1.25 26.42 26.93
C THR A 533 -2.78 26.25 26.79
N LYS A 534 -3.34 25.21 27.43
CA LYS A 534 -4.78 24.96 27.58
C LYS A 534 -5.12 24.57 29.02
N HIS A 535 -6.41 24.53 29.35
CA HIS A 535 -6.89 24.18 30.69
C HIS A 535 -7.87 23.01 30.64
N PHE A 536 -7.71 22.07 31.57
CA PHE A 536 -8.65 20.95 31.71
C PHE A 536 -9.98 21.41 32.30
N ILE A 537 -11.03 20.64 32.00
CA ILE A 537 -12.31 20.76 32.68
C ILE A 537 -12.14 20.53 34.19
N GLN A 538 -12.79 21.37 35.00
CA GLN A 538 -12.83 21.20 36.45
C GLN A 538 -14.02 20.34 36.84
N LEU A 539 -13.74 19.20 37.47
CA LEU A 539 -14.76 18.33 38.05
C LEU A 539 -15.10 18.80 39.47
N ASP A 540 -16.34 18.54 39.90
CA ASP A 540 -16.88 18.94 41.19
C ASP A 540 -16.06 18.36 42.38
N ASP A 541 -15.86 19.14 43.44
CA ASP A 541 -15.11 18.72 44.64
C ASP A 541 -15.73 17.52 45.37
N SER A 542 -17.04 17.30 45.26
CA SER A 542 -17.73 16.14 45.86
C SER A 542 -17.23 14.78 45.36
N LEU A 543 -16.54 14.75 44.21
CA LEU A 543 -15.99 13.53 43.60
C LEU A 543 -14.66 13.07 44.24
N GLY A 544 -14.13 13.81 45.22
CA GLY A 544 -12.94 13.44 45.98
C GLY A 544 -11.61 13.61 45.21
N PRO A 545 -10.48 13.16 45.78
CA PRO A 545 -9.15 13.40 45.24
C PRO A 545 -8.90 12.84 43.83
N ALA A 546 -9.53 11.71 43.50
CA ALA A 546 -9.38 11.02 42.22
C ALA A 546 -9.84 11.86 41.02
N LYS A 547 -10.72 12.85 41.22
CA LYS A 547 -11.17 13.76 40.15
C LYS A 547 -10.02 14.44 39.42
N ASN A 548 -8.91 14.67 40.11
CA ASN A 548 -7.71 15.31 39.57
C ASN A 548 -7.00 14.48 38.50
N LEU A 549 -7.25 13.17 38.48
CA LEU A 549 -6.67 12.23 37.52
C LEU A 549 -7.21 12.44 36.10
N ILE A 550 -8.26 13.26 35.90
CA ILE A 550 -8.67 13.68 34.56
C ILE A 550 -7.53 14.40 33.81
N ARG A 551 -6.62 15.06 34.54
CA ARG A 551 -5.40 15.69 34.02
C ARG A 551 -4.31 14.70 33.58
N CYS A 552 -4.48 13.42 33.92
CA CYS A 552 -3.65 12.33 33.41
C CYS A 552 -4.24 11.71 32.14
N LEU A 553 -5.45 12.10 31.70
CA LEU A 553 -6.11 11.50 30.55
C LEU A 553 -5.96 12.35 29.29
N VAL A 554 -5.68 11.68 28.17
CA VAL A 554 -5.63 12.30 26.84
C VAL A 554 -6.49 11.50 25.88
N LYS A 555 -7.15 12.19 24.94
CA LYS A 555 -7.86 11.52 23.85
C LYS A 555 -6.85 11.09 22.80
N VAL A 556 -6.99 9.89 22.26
CA VAL A 556 -6.06 9.30 21.31
C VAL A 556 -6.81 9.06 20.01
N ASN A 557 -6.27 9.56 18.90
CA ASN A 557 -6.75 9.24 17.55
C ASN A 557 -5.64 8.54 16.79
N PHE A 558 -5.96 7.34 16.29
CA PHE A 558 -5.07 6.55 15.46
C PHE A 558 -5.68 6.38 14.08
N TYR A 559 -4.85 6.62 13.06
CA TYR A 559 -5.19 6.41 11.66
C TYR A 559 -4.22 5.42 11.04
N MET A 560 -4.77 4.38 10.41
CA MET A 560 -4.07 3.30 9.75
C MET A 560 -4.41 3.36 8.25
N PRO A 561 -3.43 3.63 7.37
CA PRO A 561 -3.67 3.86 5.94
C PRO A 561 -4.11 2.59 5.18
N CYS A 562 -3.75 1.42 5.68
CA CYS A 562 -4.12 0.13 5.13
C CYS A 562 -4.55 -0.83 6.24
N ARG A 563 -5.52 -1.71 5.99
CA ARG A 563 -5.91 -2.71 6.99
C ARG A 563 -4.80 -3.74 7.15
N LEU A 564 -4.28 -3.86 8.37
CA LEU A 564 -3.24 -4.80 8.75
C LEU A 564 -3.68 -5.62 9.97
N ASP A 565 -3.00 -6.73 10.20
CA ASP A 565 -3.12 -7.57 11.38
C ASP A 565 -4.57 -8.00 11.72
N GLY A 566 -5.40 -8.22 10.70
CA GLY A 566 -6.81 -8.61 10.85
C GLY A 566 -7.70 -7.54 11.52
N PHE A 567 -7.24 -6.29 11.58
CA PHE A 567 -7.94 -5.21 12.25
C PHE A 567 -9.02 -4.59 11.34
N PRO A 568 -10.25 -4.37 11.86
CA PRO A 568 -11.42 -4.09 11.00
C PRO A 568 -11.50 -2.64 10.52
N ARG A 569 -10.97 -1.66 11.27
CA ARG A 569 -11.17 -0.23 10.99
C ARG A 569 -9.85 0.52 10.80
N SER A 570 -9.83 1.47 9.85
CA SER A 570 -8.69 2.35 9.59
C SER A 570 -8.56 3.50 10.58
N ARG A 571 -9.67 3.99 11.17
CA ARG A 571 -9.68 5.05 12.18
C ARG A 571 -10.18 4.52 13.52
N LYS A 572 -9.47 4.82 14.60
CA LYS A 572 -9.87 4.51 15.98
C LYS A 572 -9.64 5.71 16.89
N GLN A 573 -10.56 5.88 17.84
CA GLN A 573 -10.47 6.90 18.89
C GLN A 573 -10.63 6.24 20.25
N GLY A 574 -9.88 6.72 21.24
CA GLY A 574 -9.94 6.22 22.61
C GLY A 574 -9.29 7.16 23.61
N THR A 575 -8.99 6.65 24.81
CA THR A 575 -8.31 7.41 25.87
C THR A 575 -6.97 6.76 26.21
N GLY A 576 -5.95 7.60 26.41
CA GLY A 576 -4.64 7.23 26.92
C GLY A 576 -4.39 7.83 28.30
N VAL A 577 -3.48 7.22 29.05
CA VAL A 577 -3.08 7.65 30.40
C VAL A 577 -1.64 8.15 30.38
N ILE A 578 -1.42 9.43 30.71
CA ILE A 578 -0.09 10.02 30.90
C ILE A 578 0.53 9.38 32.14
N VAL A 579 1.63 8.66 31.93
CA VAL A 579 2.37 7.97 32.99
C VAL A 579 3.71 8.65 33.29
N ASP A 580 4.19 9.49 32.37
CA ASP A 580 5.38 10.31 32.56
C ASP A 580 5.24 11.61 31.76
N LYS A 581 4.93 12.71 32.43
CA LYS A 581 4.73 14.01 31.76
C LYS A 581 6.05 14.62 31.25
N GLU A 582 7.17 14.37 31.94
CA GLU A 582 8.47 14.96 31.61
C GLU A 582 9.04 14.32 30.33
N LYS A 583 8.77 13.03 30.14
CA LYS A 583 9.14 12.30 28.91
C LYS A 583 8.00 12.21 27.90
N GLY A 584 6.80 12.65 28.25
CA GLY A 584 5.62 12.58 27.41
C GLY A 584 5.11 11.16 27.15
N LEU A 585 5.30 10.23 28.08
CA LEU A 585 4.88 8.83 27.92
C LEU A 585 3.41 8.63 28.29
N VAL A 586 2.69 7.95 27.40
CA VAL A 586 1.26 7.66 27.53
C VAL A 586 1.01 6.17 27.28
N ILE A 587 0.19 5.54 28.12
CA ILE A 587 -0.29 4.19 27.92
C ILE A 587 -1.65 4.21 27.22
N VAL A 588 -1.79 3.43 26.16
CA VAL A 588 -3.00 3.36 25.33
C VAL A 588 -3.38 1.90 25.13
N SER A 589 -4.68 1.60 25.00
CA SER A 589 -5.12 0.26 24.64
C SER A 589 -4.68 -0.13 23.22
N ARG A 590 -4.29 -1.40 23.02
CA ARG A 590 -4.01 -1.94 21.67
C ARG A 590 -5.24 -2.08 20.79
N SER A 591 -6.45 -2.00 21.34
CA SER A 591 -7.68 -1.89 20.55
C SER A 591 -7.81 -0.53 19.84
N ILE A 592 -7.02 0.46 20.25
CA ILE A 592 -6.93 1.80 19.64
C ILE A 592 -5.67 1.91 18.78
N VAL A 593 -4.54 1.42 19.29
CA VAL A 593 -3.24 1.39 18.59
C VAL A 593 -2.84 -0.08 18.32
N PRO A 594 -3.36 -0.71 17.25
CA PRO A 594 -3.14 -2.13 16.99
C PRO A 594 -1.77 -2.44 16.40
N THR A 595 -1.23 -1.54 15.59
CA THR A 595 0.00 -1.69 14.79
C THR A 595 0.84 -0.42 14.86
N SER A 596 2.13 -0.52 14.52
CA SER A 596 3.05 0.61 14.45
C SER A 596 2.96 1.39 13.12
N MET A 597 2.26 0.83 12.12
CA MET A 597 2.06 1.43 10.80
C MET A 597 0.83 2.34 10.77
N GLY A 598 0.95 3.55 11.32
CA GLY A 598 -0.12 4.56 11.26
C GLY A 598 0.25 5.89 11.91
N ASP A 599 -0.61 6.88 11.73
CA ASP A 599 -0.50 8.18 12.39
C ASP A 599 -1.20 8.18 13.73
N LEU A 600 -0.58 8.83 14.71
CA LEU A 600 -1.09 8.95 16.07
C LEU A 600 -1.11 10.42 16.48
N THR A 601 -2.28 10.88 16.94
CA THR A 601 -2.43 12.21 17.54
C THR A 601 -3.09 12.09 18.91
N LEU A 602 -2.64 12.94 19.84
CA LEU A 602 -3.20 13.09 21.17
C LEU A 602 -3.94 14.42 21.24
N ASN A 603 -5.16 14.41 21.77
CA ASN A 603 -5.89 15.61 22.12
C ASN A 603 -5.88 15.77 23.65
N VAL A 604 -5.16 16.79 24.12
CA VAL A 604 -4.95 17.15 25.53
C VAL A 604 -5.87 18.31 25.89
N ALA A 605 -6.54 18.21 27.04
CA ALA A 605 -7.49 19.22 27.52
C ALA A 605 -8.54 19.62 26.45
N ASP A 606 -9.03 18.65 25.68
CA ASP A 606 -10.05 18.74 24.61
C ASP A 606 -9.76 19.69 23.44
N SER A 607 -8.65 20.43 23.48
CA SER A 607 -8.41 21.55 22.57
C SER A 607 -6.98 21.62 22.02
N LEU A 608 -6.03 20.86 22.57
CA LEU A 608 -4.65 20.82 22.10
C LEU A 608 -4.36 19.50 21.39
N VAL A 609 -4.22 19.53 20.06
CA VAL A 609 -3.90 18.35 19.26
C VAL A 609 -2.41 18.31 18.96
N ILE A 610 -1.72 17.26 19.41
CA ILE A 610 -0.29 17.06 19.22
C ILE A 610 -0.02 15.68 18.59
N PRO A 611 0.97 15.56 17.69
CA PRO A 611 1.39 14.27 17.17
C PRO A 611 2.10 13.46 18.25
N ALA A 612 2.01 12.14 18.16
CA ALA A 612 2.74 11.21 19.00
C ALA A 612 3.35 10.10 18.16
N LYS A 613 4.36 9.43 18.71
CA LYS A 613 4.99 8.23 18.13
C LYS A 613 4.71 7.01 18.99
N ILE A 614 4.62 5.86 18.35
CA ILE A 614 4.47 4.57 19.03
C ILE A 614 5.87 4.09 19.41
N LEU A 615 6.09 3.81 20.70
CA LEU A 615 7.36 3.29 21.21
C LEU A 615 7.33 1.78 21.41
N PHE A 616 6.16 1.24 21.79
CA PHE A 616 6.05 -0.17 22.15
C PHE A 616 4.61 -0.66 22.03
N LEU A 617 4.41 -1.85 21.45
CA LEU A 617 3.16 -2.60 21.42
C LEU A 617 3.36 -3.88 22.24
N HIS A 618 2.67 -4.01 23.37
CA HIS A 618 2.87 -5.18 24.20
C HIS A 618 2.37 -6.46 23.50
N PRO A 619 3.17 -7.54 23.44
CA PRO A 619 2.85 -8.72 22.62
C PRO A 619 1.65 -9.54 23.07
N THR A 620 1.32 -9.57 24.36
CA THR A 620 0.19 -10.34 24.93
C THR A 620 -0.81 -9.49 25.74
N HIS A 621 -0.33 -8.55 26.56
CA HIS A 621 -1.17 -7.58 27.27
C HIS A 621 -1.72 -6.48 26.36
N ASN A 622 -2.94 -6.00 26.64
CA ASN A 622 -3.69 -5.06 25.78
C ASN A 622 -3.24 -3.59 25.93
N PHE A 623 -1.93 -3.32 25.91
CA PHE A 623 -1.44 -1.95 25.98
C PHE A 623 -0.30 -1.66 25.00
N ALA A 624 -0.21 -0.39 24.63
CA ALA A 624 0.85 0.23 23.87
C ALA A 624 1.41 1.41 24.68
N VAL A 625 2.69 1.71 24.48
CA VAL A 625 3.32 2.93 25.01
C VAL A 625 3.59 3.86 23.84
N VAL A 626 3.11 5.10 23.96
CA VAL A 626 3.26 6.15 22.96
C VAL A 626 3.89 7.37 23.60
N GLN A 627 4.54 8.21 22.79
CA GLN A 627 5.27 9.39 23.26
C GLN A 627 4.87 10.63 22.46
N TYR A 628 4.52 11.71 23.17
CA TYR A 628 4.40 13.06 22.62
C TYR A 628 5.59 13.93 23.04
N ASP A 629 5.75 15.09 22.40
CA ASP A 629 6.74 16.10 22.82
C ASP A 629 6.15 17.02 23.91
N PRO A 630 6.61 16.96 25.17
CA PRO A 630 6.08 17.78 26.25
C PRO A 630 6.24 19.28 26.03
N LYS A 631 7.22 19.71 25.22
CA LYS A 631 7.43 21.13 24.92
C LYS A 631 6.25 21.76 24.19
N LEU A 632 5.45 20.94 23.48
CA LEU A 632 4.26 21.42 22.78
C LEU A 632 3.10 21.79 23.71
N LEU A 633 3.15 21.38 24.99
CA LEU A 633 2.07 21.64 25.96
C LEU A 633 2.06 23.07 26.53
N GLY A 634 3.12 23.86 26.36
CA GLY A 634 3.24 25.14 27.06
C GLY A 634 3.08 24.97 28.58
N ASP A 635 2.21 25.75 29.20
CA ASP A 635 1.88 25.68 30.64
C ASP A 635 0.64 24.81 30.94
N THR A 636 0.23 23.96 30.00
CA THR A 636 -0.93 23.06 30.20
C THR A 636 -0.64 22.12 31.37
N ASP A 637 -1.45 22.18 32.42
CA ASP A 637 -1.27 21.41 33.65
C ASP A 637 -1.67 19.93 33.50
N VAL A 638 -0.77 19.15 32.91
CA VAL A 638 -0.85 17.69 32.84
C VAL A 638 -0.18 17.05 34.06
N LEU A 639 -0.69 15.89 34.48
CA LEU A 639 -0.14 15.11 35.58
C LEU A 639 0.39 13.76 35.09
N SER A 640 1.48 13.29 35.72
CA SER A 640 1.87 11.88 35.67
C SER A 640 0.95 11.10 36.61
N ALA A 641 0.33 10.03 36.12
CA ALA A 641 -0.47 9.14 36.95
C ALA A 641 0.35 8.62 38.16
N PRO A 642 -0.04 8.92 39.41
CA PRO A 642 0.70 8.50 40.59
C PRO A 642 0.39 7.04 40.90
N PHE A 643 1.38 6.14 40.78
CA PHE A 643 1.15 4.71 40.94
C PHE A 643 1.09 4.29 42.41
N SER A 644 0.20 3.35 42.71
CA SER A 644 0.15 2.63 43.98
C SER A 644 0.98 1.35 43.89
N ASP A 645 1.61 0.94 45.00
CA ASP A 645 2.24 -0.37 45.13
C ASP A 645 1.24 -1.45 45.63
N LYS A 646 -0.01 -1.08 45.91
CA LYS A 646 -1.03 -2.00 46.42
C LYS A 646 -1.78 -2.71 45.29
N THR A 647 -1.76 -4.04 45.33
CA THR A 647 -2.50 -4.87 44.38
C THR A 647 -4.01 -4.85 44.61
N LEU A 648 -4.78 -4.83 43.51
CA LEU A 648 -6.24 -4.95 43.56
C LEU A 648 -6.69 -6.39 43.81
N SER A 649 -7.66 -6.54 44.70
CA SER A 649 -8.31 -7.80 45.06
C SER A 649 -9.83 -7.62 45.04
N GLN A 650 -10.57 -8.72 44.96
CA GLN A 650 -12.02 -8.72 45.06
C GLN A 650 -12.49 -7.97 46.32
N GLY A 651 -13.51 -7.13 46.17
CA GLY A 651 -14.08 -6.32 47.24
C GLY A 651 -13.38 -4.99 47.50
N HIS A 652 -12.23 -4.71 46.88
CA HIS A 652 -11.59 -3.39 47.00
C HIS A 652 -12.46 -2.29 46.40
N LYS A 653 -12.63 -1.20 47.14
CA LYS A 653 -13.27 0.02 46.66
C LYS A 653 -12.30 0.80 45.78
N VAL A 654 -12.76 1.20 44.60
CA VAL A 654 -11.96 1.95 43.61
C VAL A 654 -12.78 3.06 42.99
N THR A 655 -12.09 4.11 42.53
CA THR A 655 -12.67 5.18 41.72
C THR A 655 -12.26 4.96 40.26
N LEU A 656 -13.23 4.84 39.36
CA LEU A 656 -13.01 4.82 37.92
C LEU A 656 -13.01 6.26 37.39
N VAL A 657 -11.91 6.68 36.77
CA VAL A 657 -11.77 7.97 36.08
C VAL A 657 -11.52 7.70 34.59
N ALA A 658 -12.45 8.07 33.72
CA ALA A 658 -12.43 7.69 32.30
C ALA A 658 -13.15 8.72 31.41
N HIS A 659 -13.15 8.48 30.09
CA HIS A 659 -14.12 9.09 29.18
C HIS A 659 -15.16 8.05 28.76
N ASN A 660 -16.43 8.45 28.67
CA ASN A 660 -17.49 7.61 28.12
C ASN A 660 -17.47 7.61 26.58
N HIS A 661 -18.38 6.84 25.95
CA HIS A 661 -18.55 6.78 24.49
C HIS A 661 -18.77 8.15 23.81
N ASN A 662 -19.31 9.13 24.53
CA ASN A 662 -19.49 10.51 24.06
C ASN A 662 -18.28 11.41 24.34
N GLN A 663 -17.13 10.83 24.71
CA GLN A 663 -15.89 11.54 25.00
C GLN A 663 -16.01 12.56 26.15
N ARG A 664 -16.93 12.32 27.09
CA ARG A 664 -17.13 13.14 28.30
C ARG A 664 -16.47 12.49 29.52
N PRO A 665 -15.90 13.28 30.44
CA PRO A 665 -15.26 12.76 31.64
C PRO A 665 -16.29 12.08 32.55
N VAL A 666 -15.87 10.96 33.14
CA VAL A 666 -16.62 10.17 34.12
C VAL A 666 -15.70 9.91 35.30
N CYS A 667 -16.19 10.18 36.51
CA CYS A 667 -15.53 9.88 37.77
C CYS A 667 -16.56 9.24 38.70
N LEU A 668 -16.41 7.96 39.03
CA LEU A 668 -17.38 7.24 39.86
C LEU A 668 -16.71 6.24 40.80
N ASN A 669 -17.28 6.07 41.98
CA ASN A 669 -16.86 5.06 42.96
C ASN A 669 -17.55 3.72 42.66
N THR A 670 -16.80 2.63 42.69
CA THR A 670 -17.29 1.26 42.49
C THR A 670 -16.41 0.27 43.26
N ILE A 671 -16.67 -1.04 43.08
CA ILE A 671 -16.01 -2.13 43.78
C ILE A 671 -15.48 -3.13 42.75
N VAL A 672 -14.29 -3.68 43.01
CA VAL A 672 -13.75 -4.80 42.23
C VAL A 672 -14.58 -6.06 42.49
N THR A 673 -15.24 -6.59 41.45
CA THR A 673 -16.08 -7.79 41.55
C THR A 673 -15.27 -9.07 41.57
N ASP A 674 -14.20 -9.14 40.75
CA ASP A 674 -13.28 -10.27 40.67
C ASP A 674 -11.97 -9.84 39.98
N VAL A 675 -10.90 -10.57 40.27
CA VAL A 675 -9.61 -10.50 39.56
C VAL A 675 -9.32 -11.90 39.03
N THR A 676 -9.51 -12.10 37.73
CA THR A 676 -9.54 -13.43 37.12
C THR A 676 -8.78 -13.49 35.81
N CYS A 677 -8.27 -14.69 35.50
CA CYS A 677 -7.59 -14.92 34.22
C CYS A 677 -8.63 -14.83 33.09
N VAL A 678 -8.37 -13.96 32.11
CA VAL A 678 -9.22 -13.81 30.93
C VAL A 678 -8.40 -14.08 29.69
N THR A 679 -8.99 -14.86 28.79
CA THR A 679 -8.48 -15.09 27.45
C THR A 679 -9.53 -14.62 26.47
N ILE A 680 -9.20 -13.58 25.71
CA ILE A 680 -10.09 -13.09 24.65
C ILE A 680 -10.16 -14.18 23.56
N PRO A 681 -11.35 -14.54 23.06
CA PRO A 681 -11.49 -15.55 22.01
C PRO A 681 -10.74 -15.17 20.73
N HIS A 682 -10.43 -16.17 19.92
CA HIS A 682 -9.78 -15.95 18.62
C HIS A 682 -10.83 -15.60 17.57
N ASN A 683 -10.42 -14.83 16.58
CA ASN A 683 -11.22 -14.49 15.41
C ASN A 683 -10.77 -15.31 14.20
N GLY A 684 -11.68 -15.64 13.29
CA GLY A 684 -11.38 -16.41 12.07
C GLY A 684 -10.32 -15.74 11.19
N THR A 685 -10.27 -14.40 11.18
CA THR A 685 -9.12 -13.64 10.70
C THR A 685 -8.20 -13.37 11.89
N PRO A 686 -6.98 -13.93 11.92
CA PRO A 686 -6.07 -13.75 13.04
C PRO A 686 -5.79 -12.27 13.29
N ARG A 687 -5.92 -11.84 14.54
CA ARG A 687 -5.61 -10.48 15.00
C ARG A 687 -5.15 -10.49 16.45
N PHE A 688 -4.48 -9.41 16.87
CA PHE A 688 -4.07 -9.26 18.26
C PHE A 688 -5.25 -9.44 19.21
N ARG A 689 -5.01 -10.20 20.28
CA ARG A 689 -5.94 -10.41 21.39
C ARG A 689 -5.13 -10.66 22.65
N SER A 690 -5.70 -10.35 23.81
CA SER A 690 -5.04 -10.65 25.06
C SER A 690 -5.17 -12.10 25.49
N ILE A 691 -4.04 -12.64 25.92
CA ILE A 691 -3.86 -13.99 26.46
C ILE A 691 -2.94 -13.92 27.68
N ASN A 692 -3.02 -14.94 28.54
CA ASN A 692 -2.14 -15.13 29.70
C ASN A 692 -2.13 -13.91 30.64
N MET A 693 -3.31 -13.38 30.96
CA MET A 693 -3.45 -12.14 31.70
C MET A 693 -4.53 -12.25 32.78
N ASP A 694 -4.27 -11.68 33.95
CA ASP A 694 -5.29 -11.40 34.96
C ASP A 694 -6.00 -10.08 34.65
N ALA A 695 -7.34 -10.13 34.62
CA ALA A 695 -8.21 -9.01 34.34
C ALA A 695 -9.08 -8.68 35.57
N ILE A 696 -9.37 -7.40 35.75
CA ILE A 696 -10.16 -6.83 36.84
C ILE A 696 -11.56 -6.50 36.31
N THR A 697 -12.59 -6.89 37.04
CA THR A 697 -14.00 -6.57 36.73
C THR A 697 -14.58 -5.63 37.79
N LEU A 698 -15.59 -4.84 37.43
CA LEU A 698 -16.18 -3.80 38.29
C LEU A 698 -17.68 -4.01 38.47
N ASP A 699 -18.19 -3.65 39.67
CA ASP A 699 -19.61 -3.71 40.03
C ASP A 699 -20.36 -2.48 39.51
N THR A 700 -20.31 -2.22 38.21
CA THR A 700 -21.05 -1.11 37.61
C THR A 700 -21.24 -1.26 36.10
N PRO A 701 -22.47 -1.11 35.58
CA PRO A 701 -22.71 -1.13 34.14
C PRO A 701 -22.15 0.11 33.42
N LEU A 702 -21.92 1.23 34.14
CA LEU A 702 -21.35 2.44 33.56
C LEU A 702 -19.92 2.24 33.05
N ALA A 703 -19.18 1.29 33.63
CA ALA A 703 -17.83 0.97 33.17
C ALA A 703 -17.83 0.41 31.74
N LEU A 704 -18.92 -0.25 31.31
CA LEU A 704 -19.09 -0.75 29.94
C LEU A 704 -19.31 0.35 28.91
N GLN A 705 -19.64 1.57 29.35
CA GLN A 705 -19.75 2.74 28.48
C GLN A 705 -18.43 3.52 28.36
N CYS A 706 -17.39 3.11 29.08
CA CYS A 706 -16.09 3.77 29.15
C CYS A 706 -15.04 2.92 28.42
N SER A 707 -14.44 3.45 27.35
CA SER A 707 -13.49 2.70 26.52
C SER A 707 -12.15 2.48 27.23
N SER A 708 -11.61 3.48 27.91
CA SER A 708 -10.36 3.36 28.68
C SER A 708 -10.30 4.40 29.80
N GLY A 709 -9.55 4.11 30.86
CA GLY A 709 -9.45 4.98 32.04
C GLY A 709 -8.52 4.46 33.12
N ILE A 710 -8.66 5.00 34.32
CA ILE A 710 -7.82 4.76 35.49
C ILE A 710 -8.68 4.19 36.63
N LEU A 711 -8.15 3.19 37.33
CA LEU A 711 -8.68 2.69 38.59
C LEU A 711 -7.79 3.20 39.72
N ALA A 712 -8.35 4.04 40.59
CA ALA A 712 -7.60 4.66 41.69
C ALA A 712 -8.22 4.38 43.06
N ASP A 713 -7.39 4.44 44.10
CA ASP A 713 -7.86 4.39 45.49
C ASP A 713 -8.52 5.72 45.91
N SER A 714 -8.98 5.78 47.17
CA SER A 714 -9.62 6.97 47.74
C SER A 714 -8.70 8.20 47.82
N ASN A 715 -7.38 8.02 47.75
CA ASN A 715 -6.39 9.09 47.79
C ASN A 715 -6.00 9.55 46.37
N GLY A 716 -6.53 8.91 45.33
CA GLY A 716 -6.18 9.17 43.94
C GLY A 716 -4.90 8.49 43.47
N LEU A 717 -4.40 7.46 44.17
CA LEU A 717 -3.29 6.64 43.68
C LEU A 717 -3.80 5.56 42.73
N VAL A 718 -3.16 5.44 41.56
CA VAL A 718 -3.54 4.53 40.48
C VAL A 718 -3.13 3.10 40.81
N GLN A 719 -4.10 2.19 40.89
CA GLN A 719 -3.89 0.76 41.16
C GLN A 719 -4.09 -0.10 39.90
N GLY A 720 -4.76 0.42 38.88
CA GLY A 720 -4.97 -0.28 37.61
C GLY A 720 -5.44 0.64 36.50
N LEU A 721 -5.51 0.10 35.29
CA LEU A 721 -5.97 0.80 34.10
C LEU A 721 -7.21 0.09 33.55
N TRP A 722 -8.26 0.84 33.25
CA TRP A 722 -9.45 0.32 32.58
C TRP A 722 -9.24 0.38 31.07
N MET A 723 -9.53 -0.70 30.34
CA MET A 723 -9.25 -0.80 28.90
C MET A 723 -10.34 -1.56 28.14
N ASN A 724 -10.48 -1.25 26.85
CA ASN A 724 -11.33 -1.96 25.90
C ASN A 724 -10.50 -2.95 25.08
N PHE A 725 -11.02 -4.16 24.88
CA PHE A 725 -10.38 -5.27 24.21
C PHE A 725 -11.24 -5.67 23.01
N LEU A 726 -10.62 -5.75 21.84
CA LEU A 726 -11.30 -6.19 20.63
C LEU A 726 -11.31 -7.72 20.57
N GLY A 727 -12.50 -8.30 20.45
CA GLY A 727 -12.77 -9.73 20.45
C GLY A 727 -13.00 -10.33 19.07
N GLU A 728 -13.70 -11.45 19.06
CA GLU A 728 -14.21 -12.15 17.87
C GLU A 728 -15.43 -11.44 17.25
N ARG A 729 -15.74 -11.79 15.99
CA ARG A 729 -17.00 -11.37 15.37
C ARG A 729 -18.17 -12.21 15.85
N ASN A 730 -19.27 -11.56 16.17
CA ASN A 730 -20.53 -12.21 16.50
C ASN A 730 -21.33 -12.60 15.23
N MET A 731 -22.45 -13.30 15.43
CA MET A 731 -23.31 -13.80 14.34
C MET A 731 -23.92 -12.68 13.47
N ASN A 732 -23.96 -11.45 13.96
CA ASN A 732 -24.46 -10.29 13.21
C ASN A 732 -23.34 -9.61 12.40
N GLY A 733 -22.13 -10.14 12.41
CA GLY A 733 -20.97 -9.60 11.70
C GLY A 733 -20.26 -8.45 12.41
N HIS A 734 -20.68 -8.08 13.62
CA HIS A 734 -20.03 -7.04 14.44
C HIS A 734 -18.94 -7.63 15.33
N ASP A 735 -17.86 -6.87 15.55
CA ASP A 735 -16.81 -7.25 16.48
C ASP A 735 -17.29 -7.08 17.94
N ASN A 736 -17.05 -8.06 18.80
CA ASN A 736 -17.31 -7.95 20.23
C ASN A 736 -16.24 -7.07 20.90
N GLU A 737 -16.66 -6.19 21.81
CA GLU A 737 -15.75 -5.36 22.62
C GLU A 737 -15.92 -5.71 24.11
N TYR A 738 -14.82 -6.08 24.76
CA TYR A 738 -14.78 -6.37 26.20
C TYR A 738 -14.15 -5.21 26.96
N HIS A 739 -14.67 -4.87 28.14
CA HIS A 739 -14.13 -3.80 28.97
C HIS A 739 -13.63 -4.40 30.28
N LEU A 740 -12.31 -4.33 30.50
CA LEU A 740 -11.64 -5.00 31.60
C LEU A 740 -10.53 -4.10 32.16
N GLY A 741 -10.28 -4.23 33.47
CA GLY A 741 -9.17 -3.57 34.12
C GLY A 741 -7.90 -4.43 34.08
N ILE A 742 -6.75 -3.77 34.05
CA ILE A 742 -5.43 -4.39 34.10
C ILE A 742 -4.65 -3.81 35.28
N HIS A 743 -3.84 -4.63 35.94
CA HIS A 743 -3.09 -4.17 37.10
C HIS A 743 -1.97 -3.21 36.70
N ILE A 744 -1.69 -2.19 37.54
CA ILE A 744 -0.67 -1.18 37.19
C ILE A 744 0.76 -1.75 37.17
N SER A 745 1.02 -2.85 37.90
CA SER A 745 2.32 -3.52 37.84
C SER A 745 2.63 -4.13 36.48
N THR A 746 1.61 -4.52 35.70
CA THR A 746 1.76 -5.12 34.36
C THR A 746 2.48 -4.18 33.39
N VAL A 747 2.34 -2.87 33.58
CA VAL A 747 2.97 -1.86 32.70
C VAL A 747 4.31 -1.36 33.23
N ARG A 748 4.61 -1.58 34.52
CA ARG A 748 5.79 -0.99 35.19
C ARG A 748 7.10 -1.46 34.57
N THR A 749 7.26 -2.75 34.27
CA THR A 749 8.51 -3.30 33.70
C THR A 749 8.90 -2.65 32.38
N VAL A 750 7.94 -2.48 31.46
CA VAL A 750 8.17 -1.82 30.17
C VAL A 750 8.41 -0.33 30.38
N LEU A 751 7.61 0.30 31.24
CA LEU A 751 7.69 1.73 31.50
C LEU A 751 9.04 2.14 32.09
N ASP A 752 9.56 1.38 33.05
CA ASP A 752 10.83 1.68 33.72
C ASP A 752 12.00 1.57 32.74
N ARG A 753 11.99 0.61 31.82
CA ARG A 753 12.98 0.50 30.73
C ARG A 753 12.96 1.71 29.79
N LEU A 754 11.77 2.12 29.35
CA LEU A 754 11.60 3.32 28.52
C LEU A 754 12.03 4.59 29.29
N ARG A 755 11.73 4.67 30.59
CA ARG A 755 12.20 5.74 31.48
C ARG A 755 13.71 5.72 31.68
N ASN A 756 14.38 4.58 31.53
CA ASN A 756 15.83 4.50 31.58
C ASN A 756 16.51 4.80 30.22
N GLY A 757 15.73 5.12 29.18
CA GLY A 757 16.24 5.50 27.86
C GLY A 757 16.44 4.35 26.89
N GLU A 758 15.93 3.15 27.19
CA GLU A 758 15.93 2.04 26.25
C GLU A 758 14.98 2.33 25.08
N GLU A 759 15.50 2.46 23.86
CA GLU A 759 14.68 2.77 22.68
C GLU A 759 13.91 1.56 22.14
N HIS A 760 14.42 0.34 22.36
CA HIS A 760 13.86 -0.90 21.85
C HIS A 760 13.69 -1.91 22.98
N VAL A 761 12.53 -1.90 23.62
CA VAL A 761 12.20 -2.86 24.67
C VAL A 761 11.84 -4.20 24.03
N ALA A 762 12.65 -5.23 24.32
CA ALA A 762 12.35 -6.61 23.97
C ALA A 762 12.00 -7.40 25.24
N LEU A 763 10.81 -8.00 25.27
CA LEU A 763 10.40 -8.88 26.37
C LEU A 763 10.62 -10.33 25.96
N ARG A 764 11.11 -11.17 26.87
CA ARG A 764 11.18 -12.61 26.61
C ARG A 764 9.91 -13.30 27.09
N SER A 765 9.28 -14.11 26.26
CA SER A 765 8.07 -14.83 26.64
C SER A 765 8.19 -16.32 26.36
N ILE A 766 7.46 -17.13 27.12
CA ILE A 766 7.08 -18.45 26.64
C ILE A 766 6.03 -18.29 25.55
N ASN A 767 6.32 -18.82 24.37
CA ASN A 767 5.44 -18.69 23.22
C ASN A 767 4.31 -19.73 23.30
N ALA A 768 3.47 -19.63 24.34
CA ALA A 768 2.36 -20.52 24.62
C ALA A 768 1.16 -19.76 25.16
N GLU A 769 -0.04 -20.20 24.81
CA GLU A 769 -1.29 -19.75 25.42
C GLU A 769 -1.67 -20.72 26.53
N LEU A 770 -2.04 -20.16 27.67
CA LEU A 770 -2.40 -20.87 28.89
C LEU A 770 -3.91 -20.78 29.13
N MET A 771 -4.45 -21.76 29.86
CA MET A 771 -5.80 -21.70 30.39
C MET A 771 -5.85 -22.17 31.84
N PRO A 772 -6.70 -21.56 32.69
CA PRO A 772 -6.84 -21.97 34.08
C PRO A 772 -7.48 -23.36 34.17
N VAL A 773 -7.02 -24.15 35.14
CA VAL A 773 -7.52 -25.48 35.48
C VAL A 773 -7.89 -25.50 36.96
N GLN A 774 -9.13 -25.90 37.25
CA GLN A 774 -9.60 -26.06 38.63
C GLN A 774 -8.97 -27.29 39.28
N MET A 775 -8.81 -27.28 40.60
CA MET A 775 -8.13 -28.37 41.32
C MET A 775 -8.79 -29.73 41.12
N ALA A 776 -10.12 -29.82 41.06
CA ALA A 776 -10.83 -31.08 40.79
C ALA A 776 -10.46 -31.66 39.42
N GLN A 777 -10.31 -30.82 38.40
CA GLN A 777 -9.86 -31.23 37.08
C GLN A 777 -8.37 -31.60 37.08
N ALA A 778 -7.52 -30.82 37.76
CA ALA A 778 -6.10 -31.13 37.89
C ALA A 778 -5.86 -32.47 38.61
N ALA A 779 -6.62 -32.76 39.67
CA ALA A 779 -6.62 -34.05 40.37
C ALA A 779 -7.03 -35.19 39.43
N ALA A 780 -8.10 -35.02 38.64
CA ALA A 780 -8.50 -35.99 37.62
C ALA A 780 -7.44 -36.23 36.52
N MET A 781 -6.60 -35.21 36.25
CA MET A 781 -5.43 -35.30 35.36
C MET A 781 -4.21 -35.98 36.00
N GLY A 782 -4.28 -36.38 37.27
CA GLY A 782 -3.22 -37.11 37.99
C GLY A 782 -2.31 -36.22 38.84
N LEU A 783 -2.75 -35.01 39.22
CA LEU A 783 -2.05 -34.19 40.19
C LEU A 783 -2.10 -34.86 41.57
N SER A 784 -0.95 -34.93 42.28
CA SER A 784 -0.88 -35.54 43.60
C SER A 784 -1.47 -34.65 44.69
N ASP A 785 -1.93 -35.25 45.79
CA ASP A 785 -2.42 -34.52 46.96
C ASP A 785 -1.34 -33.61 47.57
N GLU A 786 -0.07 -33.96 47.44
CA GLU A 786 1.05 -33.11 47.85
C GLU A 786 1.07 -31.79 47.05
N TRP A 787 0.90 -31.85 45.74
CA TRP A 787 0.82 -30.66 44.91
C TRP A 787 -0.44 -29.85 45.16
N ILE A 788 -1.58 -30.51 45.41
CA ILE A 788 -2.82 -29.82 45.81
C ILE A 788 -2.54 -28.99 47.07
N ASN A 789 -1.97 -29.59 48.11
CA ASN A 789 -1.61 -28.88 49.35
C ASN A 789 -0.64 -27.71 49.09
N LYS A 790 0.36 -27.89 48.21
CA LYS A 790 1.29 -26.80 47.82
C LYS A 790 0.56 -25.64 47.16
N VAL A 791 -0.40 -25.91 46.27
CA VAL A 791 -1.19 -24.87 45.59
C VAL A 791 -2.11 -24.14 46.57
N GLU A 792 -2.79 -24.87 47.46
CA GLU A 792 -3.67 -24.29 48.48
C GLU A 792 -2.89 -23.41 49.47
N GLN A 793 -1.69 -23.81 49.85
CA GLN A 793 -0.80 -23.01 50.68
C GLN A 793 -0.24 -21.79 49.93
N ALA A 794 0.12 -21.95 48.66
CA ALA A 794 0.65 -20.85 47.84
C ALA A 794 -0.39 -19.75 47.60
N ASN A 795 -1.67 -20.11 47.47
CA ASN A 795 -2.75 -19.14 47.29
C ASN A 795 -4.08 -19.57 47.92
N PRO A 796 -4.30 -19.28 49.22
CA PRO A 796 -5.52 -19.69 49.93
C PRO A 796 -6.82 -19.08 49.38
N SER A 797 -6.71 -18.04 48.55
CA SER A 797 -7.87 -17.32 47.98
C SER A 797 -8.29 -17.85 46.61
N LYS A 798 -7.40 -18.53 45.87
CA LYS A 798 -7.67 -18.98 44.51
C LYS A 798 -6.86 -20.24 44.18
N HIS A 799 -7.49 -21.41 44.31
CA HIS A 799 -6.87 -22.71 44.03
C HIS A 799 -6.98 -23.05 42.54
N GLN A 800 -5.93 -22.76 41.78
CA GLN A 800 -5.87 -23.05 40.36
C GLN A 800 -4.43 -23.23 39.89
N LEU A 801 -4.28 -23.95 38.78
CA LEU A 801 -3.05 -24.08 38.00
C LEU A 801 -3.33 -23.70 36.55
N PHE A 802 -2.29 -23.67 35.72
CA PHE A 802 -2.41 -23.31 34.31
C PHE A 802 -1.94 -24.45 33.41
N MET A 803 -2.71 -24.69 32.36
CA MET A 803 -2.42 -25.71 31.35
C MET A 803 -2.08 -25.06 30.02
N ILE A 804 -1.12 -25.65 29.29
CA ILE A 804 -0.81 -25.27 27.92
C ILE A 804 -2.02 -25.59 27.04
N ARG A 805 -2.68 -24.54 26.55
CA ARG A 805 -3.77 -24.67 25.58
C ARG A 805 -3.22 -24.87 24.16
N ARG A 806 -2.15 -24.14 23.82
CA ARG A 806 -1.46 -24.20 22.52
C ARG A 806 -0.09 -23.54 22.60
N THR A 807 0.80 -23.88 21.67
CA THR A 807 2.11 -23.24 21.48
C THR A 807 2.16 -22.51 20.13
N GLU A 808 2.97 -21.45 20.02
CA GLU A 808 3.12 -20.72 18.77
C GLU A 808 3.95 -21.54 17.76
N ALA A 809 3.51 -21.55 16.50
CA ALA A 809 4.17 -22.28 15.43
C ALA A 809 5.65 -21.91 15.31
N ALA A 810 6.51 -22.92 15.16
CA ALA A 810 7.96 -22.79 15.00
C ALA A 810 8.71 -22.10 16.16
N SER A 811 8.08 -21.93 17.33
CA SER A 811 8.74 -21.36 18.52
C SER A 811 9.64 -22.38 19.22
N GLU A 812 10.67 -21.92 19.94
CA GLU A 812 11.51 -22.81 20.77
C GLU A 812 10.70 -23.49 21.88
N SER A 813 9.71 -22.79 22.45
CA SER A 813 8.81 -23.35 23.46
C SER A 813 8.00 -24.54 22.92
N SER A 814 7.59 -24.52 21.65
CA SER A 814 6.83 -25.60 21.00
C SER A 814 7.61 -26.93 20.85
N LYS A 815 8.94 -26.89 20.93
CA LYS A 815 9.79 -28.10 20.87
C LYS A 815 9.75 -28.90 22.18
N VAL A 816 9.46 -28.23 23.30
CA VAL A 816 9.52 -28.80 24.66
C VAL A 816 8.11 -28.95 25.25
N LEU A 817 7.31 -27.89 25.20
CA LEU A 817 5.95 -27.83 25.73
C LEU A 817 4.95 -28.42 24.74
N LYS A 818 3.99 -29.19 25.27
CA LYS A 818 2.91 -29.82 24.52
C LYS A 818 1.56 -29.32 25.02
N GLU A 819 0.58 -29.35 24.13
CA GLU A 819 -0.82 -29.13 24.52
C GLU A 819 -1.19 -30.09 25.65
N LEU A 820 -1.93 -29.57 26.63
CA LEU A 820 -2.38 -30.26 27.84
C LEU A 820 -1.32 -30.48 28.94
N ASP A 821 -0.11 -29.95 28.80
CA ASP A 821 0.83 -29.92 29.92
C ASP A 821 0.31 -28.99 31.01
N LEU A 822 0.21 -29.50 32.24
CA LEU A 822 -0.18 -28.71 33.41
C LEU A 822 1.08 -28.17 34.10
N ILE A 823 1.20 -26.85 34.20
CA ILE A 823 2.33 -26.17 34.84
C ILE A 823 2.13 -26.20 36.35
N LEU A 824 3.09 -26.75 37.09
CA LEU A 824 3.07 -26.84 38.55
C LEU A 824 3.92 -25.73 39.18
N SER A 825 5.15 -25.57 38.70
CA SER A 825 6.06 -24.52 39.14
C SER A 825 6.98 -24.02 38.03
N VAL A 826 7.44 -22.78 38.16
CA VAL A 826 8.46 -22.17 37.29
C VAL A 826 9.60 -21.66 38.17
N ASN A 827 10.83 -22.08 37.90
CA ASN A 827 12.02 -21.82 38.70
C ASN A 827 11.77 -22.11 40.20
N GLY A 828 11.10 -23.22 40.49
CA GLY A 828 10.74 -23.67 41.84
C GLY A 828 9.59 -22.92 42.51
N LYS A 829 9.02 -21.88 41.89
CA LYS A 829 7.87 -21.14 42.42
C LYS A 829 6.55 -21.70 41.86
N VAL A 830 5.61 -22.06 42.74
CA VAL A 830 4.25 -22.46 42.37
C VAL A 830 3.52 -21.30 41.68
N ILE A 831 2.90 -21.56 40.53
CA ILE A 831 2.22 -20.54 39.73
C ILE A 831 0.71 -20.67 39.89
N THR A 832 0.07 -19.69 40.52
CA THR A 832 -1.38 -19.66 40.77
C THR A 832 -2.08 -18.45 40.14
N ARG A 833 -1.29 -17.45 39.68
CA ARG A 833 -1.76 -16.24 39.00
C ARG A 833 -0.95 -15.96 37.74
N MET A 834 -1.56 -15.35 36.73
CA MET A 834 -0.91 -15.16 35.44
C MET A 834 0.27 -14.19 35.51
N PHE A 835 0.16 -13.12 36.30
CA PHE A 835 1.25 -12.15 36.45
C PHE A 835 2.53 -12.75 37.06
N GLU A 836 2.44 -13.93 37.71
CA GLU A 836 3.62 -14.63 38.25
C GLU A 836 4.48 -15.22 37.14
N MET A 837 3.91 -15.43 35.95
CA MET A 837 4.65 -15.84 34.75
C MET A 837 5.42 -14.67 34.11
N ASP A 838 4.99 -13.43 34.34
CA ASP A 838 5.60 -12.21 33.77
C ASP A 838 6.92 -11.81 34.44
N ALA A 839 7.25 -12.39 35.61
CA ALA A 839 8.47 -12.06 36.36
C ALA A 839 9.78 -12.55 35.71
N GLN A 840 9.71 -13.18 34.51
CA GLN A 840 10.83 -13.86 33.86
C GLN A 840 11.22 -13.23 32.51
N TYR A 841 10.87 -11.96 32.25
CA TYR A 841 11.09 -11.30 30.96
C TYR A 841 12.56 -11.20 30.51
N ASP A 842 13.52 -11.44 31.40
CA ASP A 842 14.96 -11.39 31.11
C ASP A 842 15.62 -12.76 31.01
N SER A 843 14.93 -13.82 31.43
CA SER A 843 15.49 -15.17 31.50
C SER A 843 15.50 -15.82 30.12
N GLU A 844 16.66 -16.26 29.61
CA GLU A 844 16.76 -16.97 28.32
C GLU A 844 16.14 -18.37 28.35
N GLU A 845 16.27 -19.04 29.49
CA GLU A 845 15.69 -20.32 29.78
C GLU A 845 15.02 -20.26 31.14
N ILE A 846 13.93 -21.03 31.29
CA ILE A 846 13.26 -21.22 32.56
C ILE A 846 13.06 -22.71 32.81
N GLU A 847 13.28 -23.13 34.05
CA GLU A 847 12.98 -24.47 34.50
C GLU A 847 11.49 -24.55 34.86
N MET A 848 10.77 -25.52 34.30
CA MET A 848 9.37 -25.76 34.64
C MET A 848 9.17 -27.17 35.18
N THR A 849 8.48 -27.28 36.30
CA THR A 849 7.87 -28.55 36.72
C THR A 849 6.49 -28.65 36.09
N ILE A 850 6.28 -29.68 35.27
CA ILE A 850 5.00 -29.93 34.60
C ILE A 850 4.47 -31.32 34.93
N LEU A 851 3.14 -31.48 34.83
CA LEU A 851 2.47 -32.77 34.82
C LEU A 851 2.04 -33.10 33.39
N ARG A 852 2.61 -34.16 32.83
CA ARG A 852 2.28 -34.66 31.48
C ARG A 852 1.94 -36.14 31.55
N GLY A 853 0.71 -36.50 31.13
CA GLY A 853 0.29 -37.91 31.13
C GLY A 853 0.38 -38.58 32.51
N LYS A 854 -0.04 -37.87 33.57
CA LYS A 854 0.03 -38.31 34.98
C LYS A 854 1.46 -38.51 35.52
N LYS A 855 2.48 -37.99 34.84
CA LYS A 855 3.88 -38.04 35.31
C LYS A 855 4.40 -36.63 35.52
N GLU A 856 4.94 -36.38 36.71
CA GLU A 856 5.69 -35.17 37.01
C GLU A 856 7.04 -35.22 36.28
N MET A 857 7.44 -34.10 35.68
CA MET A 857 8.74 -33.96 35.05
C MET A 857 9.21 -32.51 35.07
N ILE A 858 10.53 -32.35 35.09
CA ILE A 858 11.20 -31.06 34.98
C ILE A 858 11.62 -30.88 33.51
N VAL A 859 11.30 -29.73 32.94
CA VAL A 859 11.66 -29.37 31.57
C VAL A 859 12.29 -27.98 31.53
N ASN A 860 13.33 -27.82 30.72
CA ASN A 860 13.94 -26.52 30.45
C ASN A 860 13.30 -25.93 29.21
N VAL A 861 12.66 -24.77 29.36
CA VAL A 861 11.93 -24.09 28.30
C VAL A 861 12.70 -22.84 27.91
N LYS A 862 13.14 -22.79 26.65
CA LYS A 862 13.68 -21.56 26.05
C LYS A 862 12.56 -20.55 25.86
N THR A 863 12.80 -19.34 26.36
CA THR A 863 11.97 -18.17 26.06
C THR A 863 12.46 -17.53 24.76
N SER A 864 11.59 -16.88 24.00
CA SER A 864 11.99 -16.14 22.80
C SER A 864 11.86 -14.64 23.05
N PRO A 865 12.79 -13.81 22.54
CA PRO A 865 12.60 -12.37 22.52
C PRO A 865 11.38 -12.04 21.64
N VAL A 866 10.51 -11.19 22.14
CA VAL A 866 9.34 -10.70 21.43
C VAL A 866 9.45 -9.18 21.38
N SER A 867 9.62 -8.65 20.17
CA SER A 867 9.71 -7.21 19.96
C SER A 867 8.34 -6.54 20.18
N GLY A 868 8.38 -5.31 20.67
CA GLY A 868 7.20 -4.45 20.74
C GLY A 868 6.87 -3.72 19.44
N ASP A 869 7.52 -4.04 18.34
CA ASP A 869 7.40 -3.24 17.10
C ASP A 869 6.16 -3.61 16.27
N GLY A 870 5.61 -4.82 16.46
CA GLY A 870 4.52 -5.35 15.63
C GLY A 870 4.91 -5.49 14.16
N THR A 871 3.91 -5.41 13.27
CA THR A 871 4.13 -5.41 11.81
C THR A 871 4.82 -4.11 11.37
N SER A 872 6.06 -4.21 10.87
CA SER A 872 6.90 -3.04 10.56
C SER A 872 7.42 -2.99 9.11
N ARG A 873 6.91 -3.86 8.24
CA ARG A 873 7.15 -3.86 6.80
C ARG A 873 5.96 -4.49 6.11
N VAL A 874 5.48 -3.87 5.03
CA VAL A 874 4.38 -4.37 4.23
C VAL A 874 4.75 -4.24 2.76
N ILE A 875 4.61 -5.34 2.01
CA ILE A 875 4.77 -5.36 0.55
C ILE A 875 3.38 -5.34 -0.08
N PHE A 876 3.13 -4.39 -0.97
CA PHE A 876 1.99 -4.45 -1.87
C PHE A 876 2.42 -5.03 -3.20
N TRP A 877 1.78 -6.12 -3.62
CA TRP A 877 2.05 -6.77 -4.90
C TRP A 877 0.75 -7.30 -5.50
N ALA A 878 0.47 -6.97 -6.77
CA ALA A 878 -0.75 -7.38 -7.47
C ALA A 878 -2.07 -7.01 -6.73
N GLY A 879 -2.00 -5.97 -5.89
CA GLY A 879 -3.08 -5.52 -5.01
C GLY A 879 -3.29 -6.35 -3.73
N ALA A 880 -2.39 -7.29 -3.40
CA ALA A 880 -2.34 -7.94 -2.09
C ALA A 880 -1.41 -7.18 -1.14
N ALA A 881 -1.78 -7.10 0.14
CA ALA A 881 -0.93 -6.61 1.22
C ALA A 881 -0.28 -7.80 1.94
N LEU A 882 1.05 -7.86 1.87
CA LEU A 882 1.87 -8.99 2.30
C LEU A 882 2.81 -8.54 3.42
N HIS A 883 2.95 -9.34 4.47
CA HIS A 883 3.91 -9.08 5.54
C HIS A 883 4.31 -10.39 6.23
N GLU A 884 5.26 -10.32 7.16
CA GLU A 884 5.61 -11.48 7.99
C GLU A 884 4.45 -11.86 8.92
N PRO A 885 4.17 -13.16 9.15
CA PRO A 885 3.08 -13.58 10.04
C PRO A 885 3.20 -12.96 11.44
N HIS A 886 2.25 -12.08 11.80
CA HIS A 886 2.22 -11.49 13.13
C HIS A 886 1.87 -12.55 14.18
N LYS A 887 2.16 -12.27 15.46
CA LYS A 887 2.01 -13.22 16.58
C LYS A 887 0.67 -13.96 16.61
N ALA A 888 -0.45 -13.27 16.39
CA ALA A 888 -1.76 -13.91 16.37
C ALA A 888 -1.98 -14.95 15.25
N VAL A 889 -1.28 -14.83 14.11
CA VAL A 889 -1.23 -15.89 13.07
C VAL A 889 -0.48 -17.11 13.62
N LEU A 890 0.70 -16.89 14.22
CA LEU A 890 1.54 -17.94 14.78
C LEU A 890 0.87 -18.69 15.94
N GLN A 891 0.00 -18.01 16.70
CA GLN A 891 -0.81 -18.61 17.78
C GLN A 891 -1.98 -19.47 17.30
N GLN A 892 -2.38 -19.34 16.04
CA GLN A 892 -3.51 -20.07 15.48
C GLN A 892 -3.07 -21.12 14.46
N SER A 893 -1.88 -20.95 13.88
CA SER A 893 -1.27 -21.93 12.98
C SER A 893 -0.51 -23.01 13.76
N LYS A 894 -0.45 -24.23 13.20
CA LYS A 894 0.44 -25.32 13.68
C LYS A 894 1.77 -25.39 12.93
N THR A 895 1.85 -24.75 11.77
CA THR A 895 2.99 -24.80 10.86
C THR A 895 3.35 -23.38 10.42
N LEU A 896 4.59 -23.18 9.95
CA LEU A 896 5.03 -21.92 9.36
C LEU A 896 5.61 -22.21 7.97
N PRO A 897 4.75 -22.33 6.93
CA PRO A 897 5.20 -22.75 5.60
C PRO A 897 6.13 -21.73 4.91
N SER A 898 5.95 -20.44 5.22
CA SER A 898 6.72 -19.31 4.70
C SER A 898 6.49 -18.08 5.58
N GLN A 899 7.37 -17.08 5.49
CA GLN A 899 7.21 -15.77 6.15
C GLN A 899 6.49 -14.75 5.25
N ILE A 900 5.89 -15.18 4.14
CA ILE A 900 5.12 -14.29 3.24
C ILE A 900 3.63 -14.56 3.46
N TYR A 901 3.01 -13.79 4.35
CA TYR A 901 1.60 -13.93 4.72
C TYR A 901 0.73 -12.88 4.02
N ILE A 902 -0.41 -13.31 3.49
CA ILE A 902 -1.38 -12.42 2.83
C ILE A 902 -2.38 -11.93 3.89
N SER A 903 -2.37 -10.62 4.14
CA SER A 903 -3.20 -9.98 5.18
C SER A 903 -4.50 -9.39 4.61
N ALA A 904 -4.40 -8.79 3.44
CA ALA A 904 -5.51 -8.13 2.75
C ALA A 904 -5.30 -8.15 1.24
N ARG A 905 -6.37 -7.83 0.51
CA ARG A 905 -6.36 -7.62 -0.94
C ARG A 905 -7.34 -6.52 -1.31
N SER A 906 -7.03 -5.77 -2.36
CA SER A 906 -7.92 -4.73 -2.90
C SER A 906 -8.90 -5.32 -3.90
N LYS A 907 -10.14 -4.82 -3.92
CA LYS A 907 -11.08 -5.12 -5.01
C LYS A 907 -10.54 -4.54 -6.32
N GLY A 908 -10.94 -5.11 -7.46
CA GLY A 908 -10.43 -4.67 -8.77
C GLY A 908 -8.98 -5.06 -9.07
N SER A 909 -8.33 -5.85 -8.20
CA SER A 909 -6.92 -6.23 -8.36
C SER A 909 -6.71 -7.65 -8.88
N PRO A 910 -5.55 -7.94 -9.49
CA PRO A 910 -5.21 -9.30 -9.91
C PRO A 910 -5.23 -10.30 -8.73
N ALA A 911 -4.82 -9.89 -7.53
CA ALA A 911 -4.92 -10.74 -6.34
C ALA A 911 -6.37 -11.16 -6.03
N TYR A 912 -7.34 -10.28 -6.25
CA TYR A 912 -8.76 -10.60 -6.08
C TYR A 912 -9.24 -11.53 -7.20
N MET A 913 -8.97 -11.17 -8.46
CA MET A 913 -9.39 -11.86 -9.68
C MET A 913 -8.89 -13.31 -9.74
N TYR A 914 -7.61 -13.54 -9.44
CA TYR A 914 -6.96 -14.85 -9.55
C TYR A 914 -6.84 -15.60 -8.22
N GLY A 915 -7.53 -15.15 -7.17
CA GLY A 915 -7.72 -15.95 -5.95
C GLY A 915 -6.55 -15.96 -4.96
N LEU A 916 -5.73 -14.91 -4.88
CA LEU A 916 -4.88 -14.69 -3.70
C LEU A 916 -5.75 -14.24 -2.53
N VAL A 917 -6.02 -15.14 -1.59
CA VAL A 917 -6.92 -14.89 -0.46
C VAL A 917 -6.13 -14.53 0.79
N PRO A 918 -6.63 -13.60 1.65
CA PRO A 918 -6.10 -13.41 3.00
C PRO A 918 -6.01 -14.74 3.77
N THR A 919 -5.08 -14.83 4.72
CA THR A 919 -4.76 -16.03 5.52
C THR A 919 -3.92 -17.11 4.83
N MET A 920 -3.56 -16.91 3.56
CA MET A 920 -2.65 -17.81 2.83
C MET A 920 -1.18 -17.39 2.99
N TRP A 921 -0.27 -18.36 2.82
CA TRP A 921 1.17 -18.13 2.70
C TRP A 921 1.66 -18.38 1.27
N ILE A 922 2.48 -17.47 0.74
CA ILE A 922 3.18 -17.69 -0.54
C ILE A 922 4.45 -18.47 -0.27
N THR A 923 4.64 -19.58 -0.98
CA THR A 923 5.81 -20.45 -0.81
C THR A 923 6.70 -20.55 -2.04
N HIS A 924 6.15 -20.34 -3.23
CA HIS A 924 6.92 -20.37 -4.47
C HIS A 924 6.41 -19.33 -5.47
N ILE A 925 7.35 -18.76 -6.22
CA ILE A 925 7.12 -17.92 -7.39
C ILE A 925 7.85 -18.55 -8.57
N ASN A 926 7.14 -18.84 -9.67
CA ASN A 926 7.70 -19.47 -10.87
C ASN A 926 8.55 -20.72 -10.58
N SER A 927 8.05 -21.58 -9.69
CA SER A 927 8.73 -22.80 -9.20
C SER A 927 9.98 -22.56 -8.33
N LYS A 928 10.42 -21.32 -8.12
CA LYS A 928 11.46 -20.98 -7.14
C LYS A 928 10.84 -20.83 -5.76
N GLN A 929 11.39 -21.54 -4.77
CA GLN A 929 10.97 -21.40 -3.38
C GLN A 929 11.27 -19.97 -2.88
N VAL A 930 10.30 -19.37 -2.21
CA VAL A 930 10.42 -18.07 -1.54
C VAL A 930 10.03 -18.23 -0.08
N VAL A 931 10.84 -17.70 0.82
CA VAL A 931 10.62 -17.83 2.27
C VAL A 931 10.40 -16.48 2.91
N THR A 932 11.11 -15.45 2.45
CA THR A 932 11.10 -14.09 3.01
C THR A 932 10.48 -13.08 2.04
N LEU A 933 10.12 -11.89 2.55
CA LEU A 933 9.64 -10.79 1.72
C LEU A 933 10.68 -10.35 0.68
N ASP A 934 11.98 -10.43 1.00
CA ASP A 934 13.05 -10.09 0.04
C ASP A 934 13.16 -11.14 -1.08
N ASP A 935 12.96 -12.43 -0.77
CA ASP A 935 12.89 -13.48 -1.80
C ASP A 935 11.73 -13.22 -2.78
N LEU A 936 10.58 -12.79 -2.25
CA LEU A 936 9.41 -12.44 -3.06
C LEU A 936 9.74 -11.27 -3.98
N ILE A 937 10.26 -10.15 -3.44
CA ILE A 937 10.64 -8.98 -4.24
C ILE A 937 11.61 -9.38 -5.34
N ALA A 938 12.67 -10.10 -5.00
CA ALA A 938 13.66 -10.56 -5.97
C ALA A 938 13.06 -11.47 -7.06
N ALA A 939 11.98 -12.21 -6.75
CA ALA A 939 11.31 -13.11 -7.68
C ALA A 939 10.30 -12.41 -8.61
N VAL A 940 9.75 -11.25 -8.22
CA VAL A 940 8.67 -10.58 -8.99
C VAL A 940 9.06 -9.21 -9.55
N LYS A 941 10.13 -8.57 -9.06
CA LYS A 941 10.52 -7.20 -9.46
C LYS A 941 10.80 -7.06 -10.97
N ASP A 942 11.33 -8.11 -11.60
CA ASP A 942 11.71 -8.11 -13.02
C ASP A 942 10.64 -8.82 -13.88
N ALA A 943 9.48 -9.15 -13.29
CA ALA A 943 8.39 -9.75 -14.03
C ALA A 943 7.80 -8.73 -15.01
N GLN A 944 7.76 -9.11 -16.28
CA GLN A 944 7.24 -8.27 -17.35
C GLN A 944 5.75 -7.97 -17.12
N ASP A 945 5.35 -6.72 -17.37
CA ASP A 945 3.94 -6.33 -17.29
C ASP A 945 3.08 -7.10 -18.30
N ASN A 946 1.79 -7.29 -17.98
CA ASN A 946 0.84 -8.10 -18.75
C ASN A 946 1.28 -9.56 -19.00
N THR A 947 2.12 -10.12 -18.13
CA THR A 947 2.48 -11.55 -18.16
C THR A 947 2.00 -12.27 -16.90
N TYR A 948 2.01 -13.61 -16.92
CA TYR A 948 1.57 -14.43 -15.79
C TYR A 948 2.74 -14.92 -14.95
N VAL A 949 2.57 -14.82 -13.63
CA VAL A 949 3.46 -15.40 -12.63
C VAL A 949 2.77 -16.58 -11.95
N ARG A 950 3.43 -17.74 -11.90
CA ARG A 950 2.93 -18.92 -11.18
C ARG A 950 3.21 -18.76 -9.69
N VAL A 951 2.18 -18.85 -8.87
CA VAL A 951 2.26 -18.66 -7.42
C VAL A 951 1.77 -19.91 -6.72
N ARG A 952 2.63 -20.53 -5.91
CA ARG A 952 2.21 -21.62 -5.04
C ARG A 952 1.95 -21.09 -3.64
N CYS A 953 0.72 -21.27 -3.17
CA CYS A 953 0.29 -20.88 -1.83
C CYS A 953 -0.02 -22.11 -0.97
N LEU A 954 -0.01 -21.93 0.34
CA LEU A 954 -0.71 -22.80 1.29
C LEU A 954 -1.81 -22.02 1.99
N SER A 955 -2.99 -22.61 2.09
CA SER A 955 -4.06 -22.11 2.98
C SER A 955 -3.71 -22.30 4.45
N PHE A 956 -4.50 -21.66 5.33
CA PHE A 956 -4.37 -21.77 6.78
C PHE A 956 -4.35 -23.23 7.28
N ASP A 957 -5.11 -24.12 6.62
CA ASP A 957 -5.21 -25.55 6.93
C ASP A 957 -4.17 -26.42 6.18
N ASN A 958 -3.10 -25.82 5.66
CA ASN A 958 -2.04 -26.48 4.88
C ASN A 958 -2.50 -27.14 3.56
N VAL A 959 -3.63 -26.72 2.97
CA VAL A 959 -4.03 -27.15 1.63
C VAL A 959 -3.20 -26.37 0.59
N PRO A 960 -2.38 -27.03 -0.24
CA PRO A 960 -1.59 -26.37 -1.27
C PRO A 960 -2.48 -25.94 -2.45
N ILE A 961 -2.22 -24.75 -2.98
CA ILE A 961 -2.96 -24.14 -4.09
C ILE A 961 -1.94 -23.60 -5.10
N MET A 962 -2.18 -23.80 -6.39
CA MET A 962 -1.40 -23.22 -7.47
C MET A 962 -2.26 -22.19 -8.19
N LEU A 963 -1.76 -20.98 -8.32
CA LEU A 963 -2.42 -19.85 -8.98
C LEU A 963 -1.53 -19.29 -10.09
N SER A 964 -2.15 -18.64 -11.07
CA SER A 964 -1.49 -17.84 -12.10
C SER A 964 -1.95 -16.40 -11.93
N ILE A 965 -1.05 -15.51 -11.51
CA ILE A 965 -1.37 -14.11 -11.25
C ILE A 965 -0.85 -13.28 -12.42
N LYS A 966 -1.74 -12.52 -13.06
CA LYS A 966 -1.35 -11.58 -14.11
C LYS A 966 -0.68 -10.34 -13.50
N MET A 967 0.45 -9.95 -14.05
CA MET A 967 1.15 -8.72 -13.70
C MET A 967 0.45 -7.54 -14.37
N VAL A 968 0.06 -6.56 -13.55
CA VAL A 968 -0.62 -5.33 -13.98
C VAL A 968 0.04 -4.16 -13.26
N ASN A 969 1.32 -3.96 -13.55
CA ASN A 969 2.22 -3.05 -12.83
C ASN A 969 1.83 -1.58 -12.98
N HIS A 970 1.18 -1.22 -14.09
CA HIS A 970 0.68 0.15 -14.33
C HIS A 970 -0.27 0.64 -13.22
N TYR A 971 -1.17 -0.23 -12.76
CA TYR A 971 -2.14 0.11 -11.72
C TYR A 971 -1.78 -0.45 -10.33
N PHE A 972 -1.10 -1.60 -10.28
CA PHE A 972 -0.71 -2.28 -9.05
C PHE A 972 0.82 -2.47 -8.98
N PRO A 973 1.60 -1.39 -8.87
CA PRO A 973 3.05 -1.48 -8.77
C PRO A 973 3.47 -2.24 -7.51
N LEU A 974 4.66 -2.84 -7.55
CA LEU A 974 5.30 -3.40 -6.37
C LEU A 974 5.72 -2.26 -5.43
N VAL A 975 5.15 -2.20 -4.22
CA VAL A 975 5.46 -1.17 -3.22
C VAL A 975 6.01 -1.83 -1.96
N ASP A 976 7.19 -1.39 -1.51
CA ASP A 976 7.78 -1.78 -0.23
C ASP A 976 7.58 -0.65 0.80
N MET A 977 6.67 -0.86 1.74
CA MET A 977 6.30 0.13 2.74
C MET A 977 7.01 -0.16 4.07
N ILE A 978 7.88 0.77 4.47
CA ILE A 978 8.69 0.71 5.69
C ILE A 978 8.53 1.99 6.53
N PRO A 979 8.62 1.92 7.88
CA PRO A 979 8.62 3.09 8.76
C PRO A 979 9.74 4.09 8.43
N SER A 980 9.43 5.39 8.45
CA SER A 980 10.38 6.47 8.15
C SER A 980 11.64 6.44 9.04
N GLN A 981 11.51 6.04 10.31
CA GLN A 981 12.63 5.90 11.25
C GLN A 981 13.65 4.84 10.81
N LYS A 982 13.21 3.78 10.11
CA LYS A 982 14.11 2.76 9.54
C LYS A 982 14.80 3.24 8.26
N LYS A 983 14.19 4.16 7.50
CA LYS A 983 14.79 4.81 6.33
C LYS A 983 16.05 5.60 6.70
N TYR A 984 16.06 6.24 7.88
CA TYR A 984 17.23 6.94 8.41
C TYR A 984 18.37 6.00 8.88
N LYS A 985 18.06 4.77 9.32
CA LYS A 985 19.09 3.73 9.60
C LYS A 985 19.57 3.03 8.33
N SER A 986 18.77 2.99 7.25
CA SER A 986 19.12 2.41 5.95
C SER A 986 19.71 3.40 4.95
N ASN A 987 20.20 4.56 5.40
CA ASN A 987 20.80 5.61 4.56
C ASN A 987 22.13 5.20 3.90
N ILE A 988 22.44 3.91 3.79
CA ILE A 988 23.39 3.43 2.81
C ILE A 988 22.81 3.63 1.40
N SER A 989 21.50 3.40 1.17
CA SER A 989 20.93 3.54 -0.19
C SER A 989 20.64 4.98 -0.61
N VAL A 990 20.27 5.88 0.31
CA VAL A 990 20.06 7.31 0.00
C VAL A 990 21.39 8.02 -0.19
N ILE A 991 22.42 7.67 0.58
CA ILE A 991 23.79 8.16 0.33
C ILE A 991 24.31 7.60 -0.98
N ILE A 992 24.06 6.32 -1.30
CA ILE A 992 24.42 5.71 -2.60
C ILE A 992 23.62 6.30 -3.76
N SER A 993 22.33 6.63 -3.61
CA SER A 993 21.49 7.23 -4.66
C SER A 993 21.72 8.71 -4.85
N ILE A 994 22.10 9.44 -3.79
CA ILE A 994 22.57 10.84 -3.90
C ILE A 994 23.98 10.85 -4.50
N LEU A 995 24.86 9.90 -4.14
CA LEU A 995 26.13 9.71 -4.84
C LEU A 995 25.90 9.35 -6.31
N LEU A 996 25.14 8.29 -6.62
CA LEU A 996 24.91 7.78 -7.98
C LEU A 996 24.09 8.74 -8.83
N GLY A 997 23.12 9.46 -8.28
CA GLY A 997 22.29 10.44 -8.98
C GLY A 997 23.06 11.72 -9.31
N SER A 998 23.91 12.18 -8.38
CA SER A 998 24.80 13.33 -8.63
C SER A 998 25.95 12.95 -9.57
N ILE A 999 26.44 11.71 -9.51
CA ILE A 999 27.42 11.13 -10.43
C ILE A 999 26.78 10.98 -11.83
N ALA A 1000 25.62 10.36 -11.98
CA ALA A 1000 25.01 10.12 -13.29
C ALA A 1000 24.62 11.41 -14.05
N ALA A 1001 24.04 12.41 -13.35
CA ALA A 1001 23.64 13.67 -13.97
C ALA A 1001 24.86 14.53 -14.39
N TYR A 1002 25.98 14.45 -13.66
CA TYR A 1002 27.21 15.19 -13.98
C TYR A 1002 28.09 14.44 -15.01
N PHE A 1003 28.04 13.10 -15.02
CA PHE A 1003 28.79 12.25 -15.96
C PHE A 1003 28.31 12.44 -17.41
N VAL A 1004 27.02 12.67 -17.65
CA VAL A 1004 26.49 12.90 -19.01
C VAL A 1004 26.89 14.28 -19.53
N SER A 1005 27.02 15.30 -18.66
CA SER A 1005 27.42 16.65 -19.07
C SER A 1005 28.94 16.81 -19.26
N ALA A 1006 29.76 16.09 -18.49
CA ALA A 1006 31.22 16.16 -18.59
C ALA A 1006 31.81 15.32 -19.72
N ILE A 1007 31.20 14.19 -20.09
CA ILE A 1007 31.66 13.33 -21.20
C ILE A 1007 31.44 14.02 -22.56
N ILE A 1008 30.46 14.92 -22.68
CA ILE A 1008 30.16 15.62 -23.94
C ILE A 1008 31.12 16.81 -24.21
N ASN A 1009 31.91 17.26 -23.23
CA ASN A 1009 32.80 18.42 -23.38
C ASN A 1009 34.31 18.14 -23.26
N ILE A 1010 34.74 16.89 -23.05
CA ILE A 1010 36.16 16.50 -23.09
C ILE A 1010 36.34 15.35 -24.09
N GLU A 1011 35.88 15.59 -25.31
CA GLU A 1011 36.48 15.03 -26.51
C GLU A 1011 37.01 16.22 -27.30
N VAL A 1012 38.16 16.05 -27.97
CA VAL A 1012 38.89 17.05 -28.76
C VAL A 1012 39.98 17.82 -28.00
N SER A 1013 41.07 17.13 -27.64
CA SER A 1013 42.42 17.43 -28.17
C SER A 1013 43.45 16.46 -27.56
N GLY A 1014 44.21 15.78 -28.42
CA GLY A 1014 45.12 14.72 -28.01
C GLY A 1014 46.20 15.21 -27.06
N ARG A 1015 46.29 14.62 -25.86
CA ARG A 1015 47.40 14.80 -24.93
C ARG A 1015 47.77 13.49 -24.23
N ARG A 1016 49.09 13.24 -24.26
CA ARG A 1016 49.96 12.18 -23.73
C ARG A 1016 49.32 11.13 -22.79
N GLY A 1017 48.60 10.15 -23.35
CA GLY A 1017 48.25 8.91 -22.65
C GLY A 1017 49.41 7.90 -22.61
N LEU A 1018 49.39 7.03 -21.59
CA LEU A 1018 50.22 5.83 -21.32
C LEU A 1018 51.42 5.59 -22.25
N LYS A 1019 52.62 5.60 -21.67
CA LYS A 1019 53.90 5.39 -22.36
C LYS A 1019 54.38 3.96 -22.15
N SER A 1020 54.92 3.31 -23.18
CA SER A 1020 55.61 2.02 -23.00
C SER A 1020 56.83 2.19 -22.10
N THR A 1021 57.33 1.08 -21.54
CA THR A 1021 58.52 1.10 -20.66
C THR A 1021 59.73 1.79 -21.32
N ASP A 1022 59.94 1.58 -22.62
CA ASP A 1022 61.04 2.20 -23.36
C ASP A 1022 60.80 3.68 -23.63
N GLU A 1023 59.56 4.09 -23.92
CA GLU A 1023 59.21 5.50 -24.09
C GLU A 1023 59.34 6.28 -22.76
N TRP A 1024 59.04 5.65 -21.63
CA TRP A 1024 59.24 6.27 -20.31
C TRP A 1024 60.71 6.50 -20.00
N LYS A 1025 61.60 5.56 -20.33
CA LYS A 1025 63.04 5.69 -20.11
C LYS A 1025 63.65 6.86 -20.87
N GLU A 1026 63.11 7.21 -22.05
CA GLU A 1026 63.54 8.41 -22.77
C GLU A 1026 62.87 9.68 -22.21
N LEU A 1027 61.57 9.62 -21.88
CA LEU A 1027 60.85 10.78 -21.32
C LEU A 1027 61.44 11.24 -19.98
N ILE A 1028 61.79 10.31 -19.08
CA ILE A 1028 62.30 10.66 -17.74
C ILE A 1028 63.68 11.33 -17.79
N LYS A 1029 64.48 11.11 -18.85
CA LYS A 1029 65.76 11.81 -19.07
C LYS A 1029 65.55 13.30 -19.36
N GLU A 1030 64.44 13.66 -20.03
CA GLU A 1030 64.04 15.06 -20.25
C GLU A 1030 63.49 15.72 -18.97
N HIS A 1031 63.14 14.90 -17.97
CA HIS A 1031 62.52 15.28 -16.71
C HIS A 1031 63.38 14.88 -15.49
N PRO A 1032 64.62 15.38 -15.37
CA PRO A 1032 65.50 15.03 -14.26
C PRO A 1032 64.93 15.53 -12.92
N TYR A 1033 65.22 14.79 -11.85
CA TYR A 1033 64.88 15.19 -10.49
C TYR A 1033 65.62 16.47 -10.11
N GLN A 1034 64.88 17.52 -9.76
CA GLN A 1034 65.41 18.79 -9.26
C GLN A 1034 64.44 19.35 -8.22
N ARG A 1035 64.91 19.48 -6.98
CA ARG A 1035 64.17 20.09 -5.87
C ARG A 1035 65.03 21.17 -5.22
N ARG A 1036 64.43 22.34 -4.97
CA ARG A 1036 65.03 23.45 -4.21
C ARG A 1036 64.27 23.66 -2.91
N ASP A 1037 64.94 24.20 -1.90
CA ASP A 1037 64.31 24.47 -0.60
C ASP A 1037 63.19 25.53 -0.66
N THR A 1038 63.13 26.32 -1.73
CA THR A 1038 62.11 27.37 -1.95
C THR A 1038 60.84 26.88 -2.68
N ASP A 1039 60.80 25.61 -3.10
CA ASP A 1039 59.69 25.06 -3.88
C ASP A 1039 58.51 24.67 -2.98
N LEU A 1040 57.27 24.93 -3.42
CA LEU A 1040 56.05 24.58 -2.65
C LEU A 1040 55.67 23.13 -2.88
N ARG A 1041 55.25 22.44 -1.82
CA ARG A 1041 54.86 21.03 -1.87
C ARG A 1041 53.57 20.81 -1.11
N SER A 1042 52.88 19.75 -1.51
CA SER A 1042 51.61 19.33 -0.94
C SER A 1042 51.82 18.17 0.05
N PRO A 1043 50.78 17.74 0.77
CA PRO A 1043 50.85 16.51 1.55
C PRO A 1043 50.93 15.23 0.69
N CYS A 1044 50.62 15.32 -0.61
CA CYS A 1044 50.58 14.19 -1.53
C CYS A 1044 51.97 13.86 -2.12
N PRO A 1045 52.57 12.69 -1.82
CA PRO A 1045 53.89 12.33 -2.34
C PRO A 1045 53.95 12.22 -3.87
N MET A 1046 52.85 11.81 -4.51
CA MET A 1046 52.75 11.69 -5.97
C MET A 1046 52.85 13.05 -6.66
N LEU A 1047 52.08 14.05 -6.21
CA LEU A 1047 52.11 15.39 -6.81
C LEU A 1047 53.47 16.04 -6.62
N ASN A 1048 54.08 15.85 -5.44
CA ASN A 1048 55.41 16.34 -5.14
C ASN A 1048 56.47 15.70 -6.05
N THR A 1049 56.36 14.40 -6.30
CA THR A 1049 57.24 13.67 -7.22
C THR A 1049 57.10 14.20 -8.65
N LEU A 1050 55.87 14.41 -9.12
CA LEU A 1050 55.61 14.99 -10.44
C LEU A 1050 56.19 16.41 -10.57
N ALA A 1051 56.11 17.24 -9.52
CA ALA A 1051 56.71 18.56 -9.50
C ALA A 1051 58.25 18.50 -9.47
N ASN A 1052 58.85 17.65 -8.64
CA ASN A 1052 60.30 17.48 -8.55
C ASN A 1052 60.93 17.03 -9.89
N HIS A 1053 60.20 16.28 -10.71
CA HIS A 1053 60.61 15.88 -12.05
C HIS A 1053 60.14 16.85 -13.16
N GLY A 1054 59.33 17.86 -12.83
CA GLY A 1054 58.86 18.88 -13.76
C GLY A 1054 57.79 18.40 -14.74
N PHE A 1055 57.01 17.40 -14.38
CA PHE A 1055 55.79 17.00 -15.12
C PHE A 1055 54.62 17.96 -14.85
N ILE A 1056 54.64 18.61 -13.69
CA ILE A 1056 53.89 19.84 -13.38
C ILE A 1056 54.89 20.93 -12.98
N ALA A 1057 54.43 22.16 -12.71
CA ALA A 1057 55.32 23.28 -12.36
C ALA A 1057 56.31 22.91 -11.24
N ARG A 1058 57.63 23.01 -11.52
CA ARG A 1058 58.69 22.52 -10.63
C ARG A 1058 58.74 23.21 -9.27
N ASP A 1059 58.47 24.51 -9.27
CA ASP A 1059 58.39 25.32 -8.06
C ASP A 1059 57.08 25.12 -7.28
N GLY A 1060 56.17 24.28 -7.80
CA GLY A 1060 54.88 23.95 -7.18
C GLY A 1060 53.83 25.06 -7.29
N ARG A 1061 54.05 26.08 -8.13
CA ARG A 1061 53.19 27.26 -8.23
C ARG A 1061 52.48 27.36 -9.59
N ASN A 1062 51.31 27.98 -9.61
CA ASN A 1062 50.52 28.29 -10.81
C ASN A 1062 50.23 27.10 -11.74
N ILE A 1063 49.99 25.91 -11.17
CA ILE A 1063 49.71 24.68 -11.93
C ILE A 1063 48.31 24.76 -12.54
N LYS A 1064 48.19 24.51 -13.84
CA LYS A 1064 46.90 24.52 -14.56
C LYS A 1064 46.19 23.18 -14.42
N SER A 1065 44.85 23.19 -14.52
CA SER A 1065 44.04 21.96 -14.46
C SER A 1065 44.39 20.98 -15.57
N GLU A 1066 44.70 21.46 -16.77
CA GLU A 1066 45.16 20.65 -17.90
C GLU A 1066 46.51 19.98 -17.64
N GLU A 1067 47.47 20.71 -17.06
CA GLU A 1067 48.81 20.18 -16.73
C GLU A 1067 48.70 19.08 -15.67
N LEU A 1068 47.83 19.28 -14.67
CA LEU A 1068 47.59 18.29 -13.64
C LEU A 1068 46.79 17.08 -14.17
N PHE A 1069 45.84 17.29 -15.08
CA PHE A 1069 45.11 16.23 -15.76
C PHE A 1069 46.09 15.30 -16.50
N ASP A 1070 46.94 15.89 -17.35
CA ASP A 1070 47.89 15.16 -18.18
C ASP A 1070 48.91 14.39 -17.30
N ALA A 1071 49.40 15.00 -16.23
CA ALA A 1071 50.35 14.38 -15.31
C ALA A 1071 49.74 13.19 -14.55
N LEU A 1072 48.49 13.30 -14.08
CA LEU A 1072 47.80 12.19 -13.39
C LEU A 1072 47.45 11.04 -14.35
N MET A 1073 47.04 11.36 -15.58
CA MET A 1073 46.81 10.39 -16.64
C MET A 1073 48.09 9.63 -17.01
N LEU A 1074 49.25 10.32 -17.07
CA LEU A 1074 50.56 9.70 -17.30
C LEU A 1074 50.92 8.69 -16.20
N MET A 1075 50.50 8.93 -14.96
CA MET A 1075 50.72 8.03 -13.82
C MET A 1075 49.74 6.85 -13.76
N GLY A 1076 48.80 6.76 -14.72
CA GLY A 1076 47.85 5.65 -14.84
C GLY A 1076 46.53 5.85 -14.08
N ALA A 1077 46.22 7.08 -13.63
CA ALA A 1077 44.92 7.40 -13.06
C ALA A 1077 43.81 7.37 -14.14
N PRO A 1078 42.60 6.85 -13.85
CA PRO A 1078 41.51 6.86 -14.83
C PRO A 1078 41.03 8.29 -15.15
N PRO A 1079 40.56 8.57 -16.38
CA PRO A 1079 40.04 9.90 -16.74
C PRO A 1079 38.95 10.40 -15.79
N THR A 1080 38.04 9.51 -15.40
CA THR A 1080 36.92 9.81 -14.50
C THR A 1080 37.39 10.23 -13.10
N VAL A 1081 38.41 9.56 -12.56
CA VAL A 1081 38.99 9.88 -11.25
C VAL A 1081 39.77 11.18 -11.31
N THR A 1082 40.52 11.37 -12.40
CA THR A 1082 41.29 12.59 -12.62
C THR A 1082 40.36 13.81 -12.67
N VAL A 1083 39.22 13.72 -13.35
CA VAL A 1083 38.21 14.81 -13.36
C VAL A 1083 37.63 15.07 -11.96
N VAL A 1084 37.37 14.03 -11.16
CA VAL A 1084 36.90 14.21 -9.78
C VAL A 1084 37.94 14.92 -8.92
N ILE A 1085 39.20 14.51 -8.99
CA ILE A 1085 40.32 15.16 -8.27
C ILE A 1085 40.44 16.62 -8.72
N LEU A 1086 40.42 16.90 -10.02
CA LEU A 1086 40.51 18.26 -10.54
C LEU A 1086 39.35 19.15 -10.09
N ASN A 1087 38.11 18.63 -10.14
CA ASN A 1087 36.96 19.39 -9.65
C ASN A 1087 37.16 19.73 -8.17
N TYR A 1088 37.60 18.78 -7.37
CA TYR A 1088 37.77 19.00 -5.93
C TYR A 1088 38.94 19.94 -5.60
N VAL A 1089 40.02 19.89 -6.38
CA VAL A 1089 41.22 20.73 -6.19
C VAL A 1089 41.02 22.16 -6.72
N PHE A 1090 40.29 22.34 -7.82
CA PHE A 1090 40.08 23.64 -8.46
C PHE A 1090 38.76 24.31 -8.07
N PHE A 1091 37.81 23.66 -7.40
CA PHE A 1091 36.62 24.33 -6.85
C PHE A 1091 36.93 25.04 -5.53
N GLN A 1092 36.48 26.29 -5.41
CA GLN A 1092 36.45 27.03 -4.15
C GLN A 1092 35.01 27.46 -3.81
N LEU A 1093 34.60 27.15 -2.58
CA LEU A 1093 33.42 27.75 -1.93
C LEU A 1093 33.80 29.16 -1.44
N GLN A 1094 33.04 30.17 -1.85
CA GLN A 1094 33.10 31.51 -1.26
C GLN A 1094 32.13 31.62 -0.09
N GLU A 1095 32.41 32.49 0.88
CA GLU A 1095 31.46 32.78 1.97
C GLU A 1095 30.15 33.31 1.38
N ALA A 1096 29.06 32.62 1.70
CA ALA A 1096 27.74 32.87 1.13
C ALA A 1096 27.08 34.07 1.80
N HIS A 1097 26.67 35.07 1.01
CA HIS A 1097 25.69 36.05 1.46
C HIS A 1097 24.26 35.48 1.30
N PRO A 1098 23.32 35.76 2.23
CA PRO A 1098 21.98 35.14 2.25
C PRO A 1098 21.09 35.39 1.03
N GLN A 1099 21.53 36.26 0.11
CA GLN A 1099 20.79 36.72 -1.05
C GLN A 1099 21.37 36.18 -2.37
N ASP A 1100 22.50 35.48 -2.32
CA ASP A 1100 23.19 35.00 -3.52
C ASP A 1100 22.66 33.63 -3.97
N PRO A 1101 22.34 33.44 -5.26
CA PRO A 1101 21.90 32.15 -5.81
C PRO A 1101 22.89 31.04 -5.48
N LEU A 1102 22.40 29.84 -5.14
CA LEU A 1102 23.21 28.69 -4.69
C LEU A 1102 24.45 28.44 -5.56
N LEU A 1103 24.32 28.56 -6.89
CA LEU A 1103 25.41 28.31 -7.84
C LEU A 1103 26.48 29.42 -7.91
N SER A 1104 26.19 30.63 -7.44
CA SER A 1104 27.14 31.76 -7.47
C SER A 1104 28.18 31.73 -6.33
N GLN A 1105 28.01 30.84 -5.36
CA GLN A 1105 28.92 30.60 -4.24
C GLN A 1105 30.12 29.70 -4.62
N PHE A 1106 30.15 29.24 -5.88
CA PHE A 1106 31.13 28.27 -6.37
C PHE A 1106 32.02 28.91 -7.45
N LYS A 1107 33.34 28.97 -7.22
CA LYS A 1107 34.33 29.54 -8.16
C LYS A 1107 35.35 28.48 -8.57
N PHE A 1108 35.46 28.22 -9.88
CA PHE A 1108 36.54 27.39 -10.43
C PHE A 1108 37.82 28.21 -10.59
N LEU A 1109 38.92 27.75 -9.99
CA LEU A 1109 40.23 28.38 -10.07
C LEU A 1109 40.86 28.13 -11.44
N LYS A 1110 41.67 29.06 -11.94
CA LYS A 1110 42.42 28.87 -13.19
C LYS A 1110 43.73 28.11 -12.97
N THR A 1111 44.35 28.31 -11.81
CA THR A 1111 45.61 27.69 -11.38
C THR A 1111 45.58 27.40 -9.89
N ILE A 1112 46.44 26.49 -9.43
CA ILE A 1112 46.66 26.17 -8.01
C ILE A 1112 48.16 26.22 -7.67
N ASP A 1113 48.44 26.47 -6.39
CA ASP A 1113 49.75 26.24 -5.78
C ASP A 1113 49.66 24.98 -4.89
N LEU A 1114 50.72 24.17 -4.82
CA LEU A 1114 50.68 22.86 -4.13
C LEU A 1114 50.50 22.96 -2.61
N ASP A 1115 51.02 24.02 -1.98
CA ASP A 1115 50.87 24.26 -0.54
C ASP A 1115 49.42 24.55 -0.15
N ARG A 1116 48.56 24.99 -1.07
CA ARG A 1116 47.12 25.14 -0.82
C ARG A 1116 46.47 23.82 -0.39
N LEU A 1117 47.02 22.68 -0.78
CA LEU A 1117 46.51 21.36 -0.41
C LEU A 1117 46.83 20.97 1.04
N THR A 1118 47.63 21.76 1.79
CA THR A 1118 47.87 21.53 3.23
C THR A 1118 46.69 21.96 4.10
N VAL A 1119 45.73 22.71 3.55
CA VAL A 1119 44.56 23.17 4.29
C VAL A 1119 43.67 21.96 4.63
N SER A 1120 43.56 21.68 5.93
CA SER A 1120 42.74 20.59 6.49
C SER A 1120 41.28 20.72 6.06
N GLY A 1121 40.69 19.63 5.55
CA GLY A 1121 39.31 19.58 5.09
C GLY A 1121 39.10 19.91 3.60
N ILE A 1122 40.15 20.33 2.88
CA ILE A 1122 40.17 20.24 1.40
C ILE A 1122 40.54 18.79 1.07
N LEU A 1123 41.79 18.49 0.70
CA LEU A 1123 42.24 17.11 0.42
C LEU A 1123 42.89 16.47 1.65
N GLU A 1124 43.49 17.28 2.53
CA GLU A 1124 44.28 16.82 3.67
C GLU A 1124 43.42 16.38 4.85
N HIS A 1125 43.85 15.29 5.50
CA HIS A 1125 43.22 14.71 6.69
C HIS A 1125 44.27 14.19 7.70
N ASP A 1126 43.88 14.02 8.96
CA ASP A 1126 44.76 13.44 9.99
C ASP A 1126 44.98 11.94 9.76
N VAL A 1127 45.95 11.31 10.43
CA VAL A 1127 46.30 9.88 10.25
C VAL A 1127 47.01 9.59 8.91
N SER A 1128 47.77 10.55 8.38
CA SER A 1128 48.65 10.31 7.22
C SER A 1128 49.77 9.31 7.56
N LEU A 1129 50.14 8.47 6.59
CA LEU A 1129 51.26 7.54 6.71
C LEU A 1129 52.63 8.23 6.68
N THR A 1130 52.71 9.47 6.22
CA THR A 1130 53.98 10.17 6.02
C THR A 1130 54.00 11.60 6.56
N ARG A 1131 52.84 12.17 6.92
CA ARG A 1131 52.69 13.53 7.43
C ARG A 1131 52.18 13.53 8.87
N ASN A 1132 52.53 14.59 9.61
CA ASN A 1132 51.96 14.84 10.93
C ASN A 1132 50.48 15.21 10.82
N ASP A 1133 49.74 14.98 11.91
CA ASP A 1133 48.36 15.45 12.00
C ASP A 1133 48.33 16.98 12.04
N SER A 1134 47.31 17.56 11.39
CA SER A 1134 47.20 19.01 11.15
C SER A 1134 47.23 19.85 12.44
N ALA A 1135 46.67 19.31 13.53
CA ALA A 1135 46.64 19.94 14.84
C ALA A 1135 48.02 20.03 15.53
N LEU A 1136 49.00 19.23 15.10
CA LEU A 1136 50.32 19.13 15.74
C LEU A 1136 51.39 20.02 15.09
N THR A 1137 51.18 20.54 13.87
CA THR A 1137 52.21 21.28 13.10
C THR A 1137 51.78 22.68 12.65
N HIS A 1138 50.81 23.32 13.32
CA HIS A 1138 50.30 24.63 12.90
C HIS A 1138 49.88 24.68 11.41
N GLN A 1139 49.30 23.58 10.88
CA GLN A 1139 48.79 23.43 9.52
C GLN A 1139 49.82 23.31 8.38
N ASP A 1140 51.12 23.22 8.66
CA ASP A 1140 52.09 22.81 7.62
C ASP A 1140 52.28 21.29 7.63
N THR A 1141 51.62 20.62 6.68
CA THR A 1141 51.74 19.17 6.45
C THR A 1141 52.46 18.86 5.12
N SER A 1142 53.14 19.84 4.53
CA SER A 1142 53.87 19.66 3.26
C SER A 1142 55.12 18.78 3.42
N HIS A 1143 55.72 18.76 4.62
CA HIS A 1143 56.96 18.05 4.92
C HIS A 1143 56.75 16.60 5.37
N VAL A 1144 57.49 15.67 4.75
CA VAL A 1144 57.54 14.26 5.17
C VAL A 1144 58.21 14.13 6.54
N VAL A 1145 57.69 13.22 7.37
CA VAL A 1145 58.31 12.79 8.63
C VAL A 1145 59.15 11.52 8.36
N PRO A 1146 60.50 11.61 8.34
CA PRO A 1146 61.35 10.47 7.99
C PRO A 1146 61.12 9.24 8.87
N GLU A 1147 60.88 9.46 10.16
CA GLU A 1147 60.62 8.42 11.16
C GLU A 1147 59.41 7.55 10.81
N TYR A 1148 58.37 8.11 10.18
CA TYR A 1148 57.18 7.35 9.77
C TYR A 1148 57.51 6.40 8.62
N VAL A 1149 58.33 6.85 7.65
CA VAL A 1149 58.76 6.02 6.53
C VAL A 1149 59.74 4.94 6.98
N ASP A 1150 60.71 5.28 7.81
CA ASP A 1150 61.68 4.32 8.35
C ASP A 1150 60.98 3.24 9.20
N ARG A 1151 59.92 3.59 9.92
CA ARG A 1151 59.10 2.63 10.66
C ARG A 1151 58.36 1.67 9.75
N MET A 1152 57.81 2.14 8.62
CA MET A 1152 57.20 1.27 7.62
C MET A 1152 58.20 0.27 7.03
N ILE A 1153 59.45 0.71 6.81
CA ILE A 1153 60.54 -0.14 6.33
C ILE A 1153 60.90 -1.20 7.38
N LYS A 1154 61.17 -0.80 8.63
CA LYS A 1154 61.46 -1.73 9.73
C LYS A 1154 60.31 -2.72 9.95
N LEU A 1155 59.05 -2.27 9.85
CA LEU A 1155 57.86 -3.12 9.99
C LEU A 1155 57.87 -4.24 8.94
N ALA A 1156 58.18 -3.92 7.68
CA ALA A 1156 58.30 -4.91 6.62
C ALA A 1156 59.52 -5.84 6.81
N GLU A 1157 60.69 -5.31 7.20
CA GLU A 1157 61.89 -6.11 7.45
C GLU A 1157 61.71 -7.10 8.61
N THR A 1158 60.96 -6.71 9.65
CA THR A 1158 60.75 -7.53 10.86
C THR A 1158 59.65 -8.57 10.67
N LYS A 1159 58.55 -8.23 9.98
CA LYS A 1159 57.34 -9.07 9.93
C LYS A 1159 57.19 -9.92 8.67
N ASN A 1160 57.92 -9.63 7.59
CA ASN A 1160 57.80 -10.41 6.35
C ASN A 1160 58.69 -11.65 6.37
N GLN A 1161 58.19 -12.74 5.78
CA GLN A 1161 58.88 -14.04 5.68
C GLN A 1161 59.05 -14.43 4.21
N ASP A 1162 60.06 -15.27 3.93
CA ASP A 1162 60.33 -15.88 2.63
C ASP A 1162 60.29 -14.92 1.42
N GLU A 1163 59.47 -15.18 0.41
CA GLU A 1163 59.43 -14.48 -0.89
C GLU A 1163 58.99 -13.00 -0.79
N THR A 1164 58.50 -12.54 0.37
CA THR A 1164 58.08 -11.15 0.61
C THR A 1164 59.14 -10.29 1.28
N LYS A 1165 60.33 -10.85 1.52
CA LYS A 1165 61.47 -10.16 2.14
C LYS A 1165 62.01 -9.07 1.20
N GLY A 1166 62.06 -7.83 1.69
CA GLY A 1166 62.45 -6.66 0.88
C GLY A 1166 61.30 -5.93 0.19
N PHE A 1167 60.05 -6.31 0.48
CA PHE A 1167 58.84 -5.64 -0.01
C PHE A 1167 57.99 -5.11 1.15
N PHE A 1168 57.29 -3.99 0.93
CA PHE A 1168 56.20 -3.52 1.78
C PHE A 1168 54.87 -3.97 1.17
N THR A 1169 54.15 -4.84 1.90
CA THR A 1169 52.95 -5.54 1.42
C THR A 1169 51.68 -4.91 1.95
N ARG A 1170 50.52 -5.31 1.39
CA ARG A 1170 49.20 -4.90 1.89
C ARG A 1170 48.99 -5.16 3.38
N LYS A 1171 49.56 -6.23 3.92
CA LYS A 1171 49.48 -6.52 5.36
C LYS A 1171 50.27 -5.49 6.17
N ASN A 1172 51.49 -5.14 5.71
CA ASN A 1172 52.29 -4.10 6.36
C ASN A 1172 51.61 -2.73 6.29
N GLU A 1173 50.93 -2.41 5.17
CA GLU A 1173 50.14 -1.20 5.01
C GLU A 1173 48.99 -1.12 6.04
N ASN A 1174 48.21 -2.20 6.19
CA ASN A 1174 47.12 -2.25 7.17
C ASN A 1174 47.63 -2.03 8.60
N ASP A 1175 48.75 -2.67 8.94
CA ASP A 1175 49.39 -2.55 10.26
C ASP A 1175 49.94 -1.14 10.48
N ALA A 1176 50.64 -0.55 9.50
CA ALA A 1176 51.16 0.81 9.58
C ALA A 1176 50.05 1.85 9.75
N ARG A 1177 48.93 1.69 9.02
CA ARG A 1177 47.75 2.56 9.14
C ARG A 1177 47.07 2.41 10.50
N LYS A 1178 46.98 1.18 11.02
CA LYS A 1178 46.42 0.92 12.35
C LYS A 1178 47.27 1.58 13.44
N LEU A 1179 48.59 1.50 13.33
CA LEU A 1179 49.52 2.17 14.24
C LEU A 1179 49.37 3.69 14.18
N ARG A 1180 49.39 4.30 12.99
CA ARG A 1180 49.18 5.75 12.83
C ARG A 1180 47.82 6.21 13.38
N TRP A 1181 46.78 5.40 13.21
CA TRP A 1181 45.46 5.71 13.76
C TRP A 1181 45.45 5.70 15.29
N LEU A 1182 46.06 4.68 15.91
CA LEU A 1182 46.18 4.60 17.37
C LEU A 1182 47.04 5.74 17.94
N GLU A 1183 48.13 6.11 17.26
CA GLU A 1183 48.96 7.26 17.65
C GLU A 1183 48.21 8.57 17.57
N SER A 1184 47.46 8.79 16.48
CA SER A 1184 46.66 9.99 16.31
C SER A 1184 45.58 10.12 17.40
N ILE A 1185 44.90 9.02 17.76
CA ILE A 1185 43.95 9.03 18.90
C ILE A 1185 44.66 9.37 20.23
N ARG A 1186 45.88 8.87 20.44
CA ARG A 1186 46.65 9.10 21.67
C ARG A 1186 47.11 10.57 21.77
N ASP A 1187 47.63 11.11 20.67
CA ASP A 1187 48.41 12.36 20.67
C ASP A 1187 47.62 13.58 20.16
N ASN A 1188 46.55 13.39 19.37
CA ASN A 1188 45.71 14.45 18.80
C ASN A 1188 44.25 14.36 19.30
N ARG A 1189 43.92 15.13 20.34
CA ARG A 1189 42.56 15.23 20.91
C ARG A 1189 41.51 15.83 19.96
N HIS A 1190 41.95 16.43 18.86
CA HIS A 1190 41.11 17.06 17.85
C HIS A 1190 41.12 16.31 16.52
N MET A 1191 41.51 15.01 16.52
CA MET A 1191 41.62 14.17 15.32
C MET A 1191 40.40 14.29 14.40
N HIS A 1192 40.64 14.71 13.16
CA HIS A 1192 39.62 14.88 12.13
C HIS A 1192 39.72 13.77 11.08
N LEU A 1193 39.01 12.65 11.32
CA LEU A 1193 38.94 11.51 10.40
C LEU A 1193 37.51 10.94 10.32
N ASN A 1194 36.61 11.71 9.67
CA ASN A 1194 35.25 11.27 9.40
C ASN A 1194 35.20 10.11 8.37
N PHE A 1195 34.03 9.50 8.17
CA PHE A 1195 33.88 8.35 7.27
C PHE A 1195 34.36 8.62 5.84
N PHE A 1196 34.16 9.84 5.32
CA PHE A 1196 34.63 10.25 4.00
C PHE A 1196 36.17 10.22 3.94
N PHE A 1197 36.86 10.83 4.91
CA PHE A 1197 38.32 10.81 4.96
C PHE A 1197 38.91 9.42 5.27
N GLN A 1198 38.21 8.57 6.00
CA GLN A 1198 38.61 7.15 6.17
C GLN A 1198 38.62 6.40 4.82
N PHE A 1199 37.63 6.68 3.97
CA PHE A 1199 37.54 6.09 2.64
C PHE A 1199 38.56 6.70 1.67
N ALA A 1200 38.75 8.02 1.69
CA ALA A 1200 39.76 8.73 0.90
C ALA A 1200 41.17 8.24 1.23
N SER A 1201 41.55 8.19 2.51
CA SER A 1201 42.81 7.60 3.00
C SER A 1201 43.03 6.18 2.49
N SER A 1202 41.99 5.34 2.52
CA SER A 1202 42.07 3.95 2.03
C SER A 1202 42.26 3.88 0.52
N THR A 1203 41.76 4.88 -0.22
CA THR A 1203 41.97 5.01 -1.65
C THR A 1203 43.41 5.39 -1.95
N GLU A 1204 43.97 6.40 -1.27
CA GLU A 1204 45.38 6.82 -1.45
C GLU A 1204 46.37 5.68 -1.20
N CYS A 1205 46.15 4.90 -0.15
CA CYS A 1205 47.02 3.76 0.16
C CYS A 1205 46.85 2.61 -0.86
N SER A 1206 45.64 2.42 -1.40
CA SER A 1206 45.45 1.49 -2.52
C SER A 1206 46.23 1.91 -3.79
N LEU A 1207 46.26 3.22 -4.09
CA LEU A 1207 47.01 3.76 -5.23
C LEU A 1207 48.52 3.58 -5.02
N LEU A 1208 49.04 3.77 -3.79
CA LEU A 1208 50.45 3.54 -3.50
C LEU A 1208 50.89 2.10 -3.86
N LEU A 1209 50.18 1.07 -3.39
CA LEU A 1209 50.62 -0.30 -3.66
C LEU A 1209 50.19 -0.85 -5.02
N ASP A 1210 49.02 -0.47 -5.55
CA ASP A 1210 48.54 -1.03 -6.83
C ASP A 1210 48.97 -0.21 -8.05
N ILE A 1211 49.26 1.10 -7.90
CA ILE A 1211 49.80 1.92 -8.99
C ILE A 1211 51.31 2.06 -8.89
N ILE A 1212 51.87 2.52 -7.77
CA ILE A 1212 53.33 2.69 -7.67
C ILE A 1212 54.04 1.35 -7.48
N GLY A 1213 53.58 0.53 -6.52
CA GLY A 1213 54.21 -0.74 -6.15
C GLY A 1213 54.02 -1.90 -7.12
N ARG A 1214 52.83 -1.96 -7.75
CA ARG A 1214 52.26 -3.07 -8.53
C ARG A 1214 51.76 -4.24 -7.68
N ASP A 1215 50.55 -4.70 -8.02
CA ASP A 1215 49.91 -5.91 -7.47
C ASP A 1215 49.87 -6.01 -5.93
N GLY A 1216 49.79 -4.87 -5.24
CA GLY A 1216 49.59 -4.82 -3.80
C GLY A 1216 50.85 -4.97 -2.95
N SER A 1217 52.03 -4.75 -3.55
CA SER A 1217 53.32 -4.67 -2.83
C SER A 1217 54.26 -3.66 -3.49
N ILE A 1218 55.25 -3.14 -2.78
CA ILE A 1218 56.27 -2.22 -3.32
C ILE A 1218 57.65 -2.57 -2.73
N THR A 1219 58.74 -2.49 -3.50
CA THR A 1219 60.07 -2.75 -2.93
C THR A 1219 60.44 -1.68 -1.90
N LEU A 1220 61.20 -2.05 -0.85
CA LEU A 1220 61.62 -1.07 0.17
C LEU A 1220 62.42 0.12 -0.40
N PRO A 1221 63.33 -0.06 -1.38
CA PRO A 1221 63.99 1.06 -2.05
C PRO A 1221 63.01 1.96 -2.81
N HIS A 1222 62.01 1.39 -3.50
CA HIS A 1222 60.99 2.18 -4.22
C HIS A 1222 60.09 2.94 -3.25
N LEU A 1223 59.67 2.31 -2.15
CA LEU A 1223 58.89 2.94 -1.08
C LEU A 1223 59.64 4.14 -0.51
N LYS A 1224 60.94 3.99 -0.21
CA LYS A 1224 61.79 5.06 0.31
C LYS A 1224 61.95 6.18 -0.71
N SER A 1225 62.25 5.86 -1.97
CA SER A 1225 62.36 6.85 -3.04
C SER A 1225 61.08 7.67 -3.18
N PHE A 1226 59.92 7.01 -3.17
CA PHE A 1226 58.65 7.68 -3.45
C PHE A 1226 58.08 8.45 -2.25
N LEU A 1227 58.11 7.86 -1.04
CA LEU A 1227 57.50 8.48 0.15
C LEU A 1227 58.43 9.44 0.88
N LEU A 1228 59.75 9.18 0.90
CA LEU A 1228 60.72 10.00 1.61
C LEU A 1228 61.41 11.01 0.68
N ASN A 1229 61.94 10.55 -0.45
CA ASN A 1229 62.69 11.43 -1.35
C ASN A 1229 61.78 12.16 -2.37
N GLU A 1230 60.54 11.69 -2.51
CA GLU A 1230 59.55 12.15 -3.49
C GLU A 1230 60.16 12.19 -4.91
N SER A 1231 60.85 11.11 -5.26
CA SER A 1231 61.49 10.88 -6.56
C SER A 1231 61.04 9.55 -7.17
N PHE A 1232 60.96 9.49 -8.50
CA PHE A 1232 60.75 8.21 -9.18
C PHE A 1232 62.00 7.31 -9.02
N PRO A 1233 61.84 6.03 -8.67
CA PRO A 1233 62.96 5.09 -8.68
C PRO A 1233 63.55 4.92 -10.09
N GLU A 1234 64.86 4.67 -10.19
CA GLU A 1234 65.57 4.60 -11.48
C GLU A 1234 65.03 3.50 -12.42
N ASP A 1235 64.55 2.39 -11.86
CA ASP A 1235 63.99 1.24 -12.56
C ASP A 1235 62.45 1.24 -12.63
N TRP A 1236 61.79 2.32 -12.19
CA TRP A 1236 60.33 2.44 -12.20
C TRP A 1236 59.82 3.04 -13.52
N HIS A 1237 58.64 2.57 -13.98
CA HIS A 1237 57.92 3.11 -15.13
C HIS A 1237 56.40 3.14 -14.88
N PRO A 1238 55.60 3.98 -15.56
CA PRO A 1238 54.14 3.99 -15.45
C PRO A 1238 53.52 2.71 -16.01
N ARG A 1239 52.26 2.43 -15.64
CA ARG A 1239 51.54 1.25 -16.17
C ARG A 1239 51.28 1.43 -17.65
N GLU A 1240 51.24 0.32 -18.39
CA GLU A 1240 50.79 0.32 -19.80
C GLU A 1240 49.26 0.31 -19.93
N THR A 1241 48.53 0.14 -18.81
CA THR A 1241 47.07 0.16 -18.75
C THR A 1241 46.59 1.03 -17.58
N THR A 1242 45.48 1.74 -17.76
CA THR A 1242 44.83 2.51 -16.70
C THR A 1242 44.20 1.60 -15.65
N PHE A 1243 44.10 2.08 -14.40
CA PHE A 1243 43.30 1.43 -13.36
C PHE A 1243 41.85 1.24 -13.82
N THR A 1244 41.25 0.06 -13.63
CA THR A 1244 39.85 -0.16 -14.00
C THR A 1244 38.90 0.42 -12.95
N LEU A 1245 37.67 0.77 -13.36
CA LEU A 1245 36.64 1.25 -12.42
C LEU A 1245 36.31 0.19 -11.34
N LYS A 1246 36.41 -1.10 -11.69
CA LYS A 1246 36.21 -2.22 -10.75
C LYS A 1246 37.31 -2.24 -9.68
N GLU A 1247 38.57 -2.06 -10.08
CA GLU A 1247 39.69 -2.01 -9.13
C GLU A 1247 39.58 -0.77 -8.23
N LEU A 1248 39.11 0.37 -8.76
CA LEU A 1248 38.92 1.61 -7.99
C LEU A 1248 37.93 1.47 -6.84
N ILE A 1249 36.96 0.57 -6.95
CA ILE A 1249 35.97 0.34 -5.89
C ILE A 1249 36.44 -0.77 -4.96
N ILE A 1250 36.93 -1.88 -5.51
CA ILE A 1250 37.26 -3.07 -4.72
C ILE A 1250 38.51 -2.85 -3.87
N LYS A 1251 39.57 -2.24 -4.43
CA LYS A 1251 40.87 -2.14 -3.76
C LYS A 1251 40.84 -1.23 -2.52
N PRO A 1252 40.20 -0.05 -2.53
CA PRO A 1252 40.05 0.75 -1.31
C PRO A 1252 39.20 0.07 -0.23
N LEU A 1253 38.15 -0.68 -0.60
CA LEU A 1253 37.33 -1.44 0.35
C LEU A 1253 38.13 -2.55 1.03
N VAL A 1254 39.00 -3.23 0.29
CA VAL A 1254 39.94 -4.21 0.86
C VAL A 1254 40.89 -3.55 1.85
N CYS A 1255 41.43 -2.37 1.54
CA CYS A 1255 42.31 -1.61 2.45
C CYS A 1255 41.56 -1.13 3.70
N TRP A 1256 40.31 -0.65 3.55
CA TRP A 1256 39.48 -0.21 4.67
C TRP A 1256 39.10 -1.37 5.61
N HIS A 1257 38.76 -2.53 5.06
CA HIS A 1257 38.48 -3.73 5.85
C HIS A 1257 39.76 -4.25 6.54
N GLY A 1258 40.88 -4.23 5.83
CA GLY A 1258 42.19 -4.65 6.34
C GLY A 1258 42.64 -3.86 7.58
N LEU A 1259 42.47 -2.53 7.57
CA LEU A 1259 42.71 -1.67 8.74
C LEU A 1259 41.93 -2.11 9.98
N ARG A 1260 40.65 -2.48 9.83
CA ARG A 1260 39.80 -2.90 10.96
C ARG A 1260 40.17 -4.27 11.52
N ASN A 1261 40.75 -5.13 10.69
CA ASN A 1261 41.12 -6.48 11.07
C ASN A 1261 42.56 -6.60 11.60
N SER A 1262 43.41 -5.59 11.39
CA SER A 1262 44.76 -5.55 11.96
C SER A 1262 44.71 -5.56 13.49
N GLN A 1263 45.52 -6.43 14.09
CA GLN A 1263 45.57 -6.69 15.54
C GLN A 1263 46.75 -6.01 16.23
N VAL A 1264 47.45 -5.07 15.57
CA VAL A 1264 48.60 -4.37 16.16
C VAL A 1264 48.15 -3.38 17.25
N SER A 1265 48.93 -3.29 18.32
CA SER A 1265 48.76 -2.34 19.44
C SER A 1265 49.86 -1.27 19.43
N LEU A 1266 49.70 -0.25 20.27
CA LEU A 1266 50.70 0.82 20.43
C LEU A 1266 52.06 0.29 20.90
N ASP A 1267 52.12 -0.84 21.61
CA ASP A 1267 53.37 -1.43 22.13
C ASP A 1267 54.36 -1.79 21.00
N LEU A 1268 53.84 -2.10 19.81
CA LEU A 1268 54.67 -2.40 18.63
C LEU A 1268 55.44 -1.16 18.12
N ILE A 1269 55.03 0.06 18.48
CA ILE A 1269 55.76 1.28 18.10
C ILE A 1269 57.11 1.32 18.82
N ASP A 1270 57.15 0.95 20.09
CA ASP A 1270 58.39 0.96 20.89
C ASP A 1270 59.38 -0.11 20.41
N GLU A 1271 58.89 -1.22 19.82
CA GLU A 1271 59.74 -2.24 19.18
C GLU A 1271 60.31 -1.80 17.80
N LEU A 1272 59.66 -0.84 17.13
CA LEU A 1272 60.04 -0.37 15.79
C LEU A 1272 60.81 0.95 15.81
N GLN A 1273 60.80 1.69 16.92
CA GLN A 1273 61.67 2.85 17.16
C GLN A 1273 63.10 2.39 17.42
#